data_AF-A0A0A1VBM5-F1
#
_entry.id   AF-A0A0A1VBM5-F1
#
_cell.length_a   1.000
_cell.length_b   1.000
_cell.length_c   1.000
_cell.angle_alpha   90.00
_cell.angle_beta   90.00
_cell.angle_gamma   90.00
#
_symmetry.space_group_name_H-M   'P 1'
#
loop_
_entity.id
_entity.type
_entity.pdbx_description
1 polymer ?
#
loop_
_entity_poly.entity_id
_entity_poly.type
_entity_poly.pdbx_seq_one_letter_code
_entity_poly.pdbx_strand_id
1 'polypeptide(L)'
;MKHSILAPLLAASLALPAAALAQTCTSPNATSDYIVGEAEGRPSAMHWHSGLVWSRCIEGMTFSGSQCSGGALADIQKEWLDWISTQGLLLLPFDQQANWGISASLTENRLHTGTWRLPYRLEYRAVMEGCPDDGSDQPVNQEVLPTIHGQGGIHGWHWSASPRPGQVNSAWVTYFDLSTGGSWLSNNYATEARVVRGGQPFASLPAGPFADTRPAGTPWEFTLPAPLASQSGTGAAWGGARIGGNGRIRVNGTGNWVREAIVKSGDQISVRLLAPATAGQQAAATLTLRSGQTTGTAANATNGGAEDTVVSETSTTFTLTASASTAPRACRVTPNGSGDGTTWAQAASLAGALADFGCEELWLQQATGPFYEPIDARGFFIERNVRIYGGFLGTENALADRPAPVQPDTTVLDGGGSKRLLYLDGTGFSSITSDTLIDGLTLKEGSAGAEGGGALYCNGAASQCSPRLNQVIFYGNKTNGHGAAMYNDGSQGGNASPVLTNALFRNNQAGGSGGGVYNHGAGGISSPTFTAVSFESNTATAQGGALYNEGSGSGGVSSPVLERVSFSGNHGNSGGGAMTSMALSGGTSHVVVRNATFGGNSTGGSGGGAIGTIGNTPPSSASLDVTHATFMNNRTGTAPAEGANALFSGGATVQVSRSVLWDDGGLAQNIQAVTIGSGSTTITDSLLQGGCAGGNQAPYGGTATCTGVLDSDPLLPGTPAVNVSGFPELPGYLPAVGSPVIDAMSCAPGTLDQRGVGRPQGAGCDFGALERRGDHDLTVTLSGSGTGTVSGAPTACVASPCNYTYRGEVDPLRVTLAATPSPGHTFTGWNGACSGTGACTVTMDQARSVGAGFASPVTYTIGGTVNGLTSIGLVLRNNGGGDLSVTSAGPFTFAAPVAQGGAYAVTVHAQPVGQTCTVANGSGIASANVTGVLVSCAANTYAVSAMPPVHLTCTPAVVTHGGTATCNATPPAGQATQSISGCYGSATGAGVNTYTTGPVTGACTVTATFAPLPTHTLGGNVTGLTSTGLVLRNGGESLPVAANGAFTFTQTVADGGSYDVTVATQPSGQRCTVANASGSNVTASVNNVQVACAPYFEGTTVPASGTGGTGNATFTGGGPACRFDLGATGFEAAPATLPPGRTLPQGVLRVKLVGCSAAVAMEVTWPEPVAGYTKHGLAASGDTQPSYFAPAGLAISGRTARFTLTDGQQGDDDWTPNGEIADPSGPTALAGGPGGAQPIPTLGEWGVALLSALLGLLALRRRAWKV
;
A
#
# COMPACT_ATOMS: atom_id res chain seq x y z
N MET A 1 39.36 -50.21 11.53
CA MET A 1 40.77 -50.32 11.07
C MET A 1 41.04 -49.08 10.22
N LYS A 2 41.71 -48.04 10.77
CA LYS A 2 43.14 -47.72 10.57
C LYS A 2 43.45 -47.47 9.08
N HIS A 3 43.91 -46.32 8.57
CA HIS A 3 44.78 -45.21 9.02
C HIS A 3 44.62 -44.02 7.99
N SER A 4 44.55 -42.74 8.39
CA SER A 4 45.66 -41.73 8.41
C SER A 4 46.06 -41.19 7.01
N ILE A 5 46.40 -39.93 6.66
CA ILE A 5 46.76 -38.67 7.33
C ILE A 5 47.09 -37.58 6.23
N LEU A 6 46.94 -36.26 6.55
CA LEU A 6 47.59 -35.01 6.03
C LEU A 6 47.34 -34.38 4.63
N ALA A 7 47.06 -33.06 4.65
CA ALA A 7 47.38 -32.01 3.64
C ALA A 7 48.76 -31.36 3.99
N PRO A 8 49.52 -30.57 3.15
CA PRO A 8 49.09 -29.29 2.52
C PRO A 8 49.81 -28.80 1.21
N LEU A 9 49.36 -27.64 0.71
CA LEU A 9 49.93 -26.59 -0.19
C LEU A 9 51.40 -26.66 -0.68
N LEU A 10 51.67 -26.39 -1.99
CA LEU A 10 52.24 -25.12 -2.56
C LEU A 10 52.55 -25.18 -4.09
N ALA A 11 52.12 -24.12 -4.80
CA ALA A 11 52.72 -23.41 -5.95
C ALA A 11 53.32 -24.11 -7.21
N ALA A 12 52.65 -23.85 -8.34
CA ALA A 12 53.14 -23.37 -9.65
C ALA A 12 54.35 -24.05 -10.33
N SER A 13 54.11 -24.74 -11.45
CA SER A 13 54.31 -24.23 -12.83
C SER A 13 54.39 -25.37 -13.86
N LEU A 14 53.74 -25.11 -15.00
CA LEU A 14 53.98 -25.65 -16.36
C LEU A 14 53.69 -27.13 -16.69
N ALA A 15 53.19 -27.26 -17.93
CA ALA A 15 53.13 -28.44 -18.80
C ALA A 15 52.00 -29.44 -18.45
N LEU A 16 51.10 -29.91 -19.33
CA LEU A 16 50.93 -30.06 -20.79
C LEU A 16 49.46 -30.54 -21.02
N PRO A 17 49.00 -30.96 -22.22
CA PRO A 17 49.18 -30.51 -23.61
C PRO A 17 47.79 -30.05 -24.17
N ALA A 18 47.61 -29.48 -25.34
CA ALA A 18 47.54 -30.23 -26.59
C ALA A 18 47.07 -29.32 -27.74
N ALA A 19 47.67 -29.56 -28.90
CA ALA A 19 47.08 -29.39 -30.22
C ALA A 19 46.54 -28.00 -30.61
N ALA A 20 47.45 -27.07 -30.91
CA ALA A 20 47.28 -26.27 -32.11
C ALA A 20 47.66 -27.15 -33.32
N LEU A 21 46.77 -28.08 -33.67
CA LEU A 21 46.78 -28.77 -34.96
C LEU A 21 45.56 -28.26 -35.72
N ALA A 22 45.80 -27.95 -36.99
CA ALA A 22 44.80 -27.66 -38.00
C ALA A 22 43.52 -28.49 -37.78
N GLN A 23 42.42 -27.82 -37.44
CA GLN A 23 41.12 -28.49 -37.36
C GLN A 23 40.54 -28.57 -38.77
N THR A 24 41.04 -29.60 -39.45
CA THR A 24 40.47 -30.24 -40.63
C THR A 24 39.07 -30.78 -40.27
N CYS A 25 38.15 -30.67 -41.23
CA CYS A 25 36.71 -30.94 -41.09
C CYS A 25 36.39 -32.25 -40.35
N THR A 26 35.47 -32.21 -39.39
CA THR A 26 34.94 -33.40 -38.68
C THR A 26 33.42 -33.54 -38.80
N SER A 27 32.77 -32.85 -39.74
CA SER A 27 31.34 -32.99 -40.01
C SER A 27 31.05 -32.63 -41.47
N PRO A 28 30.08 -33.28 -42.14
CA PRO A 28 29.59 -32.83 -43.44
C PRO A 28 29.11 -31.38 -43.33
N ASN A 29 29.16 -30.65 -44.45
CA ASN A 29 28.60 -29.30 -44.63
C ASN A 29 27.14 -29.29 -44.15
N ALA A 30 26.93 -29.01 -42.86
CA ALA A 30 25.66 -29.25 -42.19
C ALA A 30 24.84 -27.96 -42.18
N THR A 31 23.52 -28.08 -42.02
CA THR A 31 22.63 -26.91 -41.97
C THR A 31 23.04 -25.96 -40.83
N SER A 32 23.74 -26.49 -39.82
CA SER A 32 24.34 -25.73 -38.72
C SER A 32 25.51 -24.82 -39.07
N ASP A 33 26.15 -25.04 -40.22
CA ASP A 33 27.26 -24.23 -40.72
C ASP A 33 26.78 -23.00 -41.47
N TYR A 34 25.47 -22.89 -41.73
CA TYR A 34 24.86 -21.74 -42.35
C TYR A 34 24.14 -20.85 -41.32
N ILE A 35 24.30 -19.55 -41.48
CA ILE A 35 23.50 -18.53 -40.79
C ILE A 35 22.49 -18.01 -41.79
N VAL A 36 21.23 -18.38 -41.59
CA VAL A 36 20.11 -18.00 -42.45
C VAL A 36 19.56 -16.65 -42.00
N GLY A 37 19.19 -15.80 -42.95
CA GLY A 37 18.68 -14.47 -42.65
C GLY A 37 18.06 -13.82 -43.89
N GLU A 38 17.84 -12.52 -43.79
CA GLU A 38 17.38 -11.70 -44.89
C GLU A 38 18.48 -10.74 -45.33
N ALA A 39 18.65 -10.60 -46.64
CA ALA A 39 19.56 -9.65 -47.24
C ALA A 39 18.84 -8.86 -48.34
N GLU A 40 18.71 -7.55 -48.16
CA GLU A 40 18.09 -6.64 -49.15
C GLU A 40 16.63 -7.02 -49.45
N GLY A 41 15.87 -7.46 -48.45
CA GLY A 41 14.51 -7.96 -48.69
C GLY A 41 14.44 -9.44 -49.08
N ARG A 42 15.58 -10.17 -49.14
CA ARG A 42 15.67 -11.49 -49.76
C ARG A 42 16.15 -12.56 -48.79
N PRO A 43 15.48 -13.73 -48.71
CA PRO A 43 16.00 -14.84 -47.94
C PRO A 43 17.37 -15.25 -48.47
N SER A 44 18.32 -15.39 -47.55
CA SER A 44 19.73 -15.59 -47.85
C SER A 44 20.38 -16.47 -46.78
N ALA A 45 21.45 -17.19 -47.16
CA ALA A 45 22.21 -18.04 -46.26
C ALA A 45 23.70 -17.69 -46.32
N MET A 46 24.28 -17.34 -45.19
CA MET A 46 25.73 -17.16 -45.07
C MET A 46 26.38 -18.46 -44.62
N HIS A 47 27.35 -18.96 -45.37
CA HIS A 47 28.19 -20.06 -44.90
C HIS A 47 29.21 -19.53 -43.88
N TRP A 48 29.20 -20.04 -42.65
CA TRP A 48 30.02 -19.55 -41.55
C TRP A 48 31.52 -19.68 -41.83
N HIS A 49 31.99 -20.78 -42.40
CA HIS A 49 33.43 -20.99 -42.57
C HIS A 49 34.05 -20.10 -43.65
N SER A 50 33.31 -19.83 -44.75
CA SER A 50 33.79 -18.95 -45.81
C SER A 50 33.34 -17.49 -45.66
N GLY A 51 32.31 -17.23 -44.84
CA GLY A 51 31.70 -15.91 -44.68
C GLY A 51 30.93 -15.41 -45.92
N LEU A 52 30.77 -16.25 -46.95
CA LEU A 52 30.07 -15.91 -48.19
C LEU A 52 28.55 -16.02 -48.00
N VAL A 53 27.80 -15.03 -48.50
CA VAL A 53 26.33 -15.00 -48.47
C VAL A 53 25.76 -15.42 -49.82
N TRP A 54 24.79 -16.33 -49.78
CA TRP A 54 24.17 -16.95 -50.93
C TRP A 54 22.67 -16.70 -50.94
N SER A 55 22.09 -16.51 -52.12
CA SER A 55 20.64 -16.39 -52.33
C SER A 55 20.26 -16.98 -53.69
N ARG A 56 18.97 -17.21 -53.93
CA ARG A 56 18.45 -17.81 -55.18
C ARG A 56 17.51 -16.82 -55.89
N CYS A 57 17.71 -16.60 -57.20
CA CYS A 57 16.69 -16.01 -58.05
C CYS A 57 15.55 -17.02 -58.26
N ILE A 58 14.32 -16.58 -58.06
CA ILE A 58 13.12 -17.41 -58.20
C ILE A 58 13.02 -18.01 -59.60
N GLU A 59 12.50 -19.23 -59.72
CA GLU A 59 12.33 -19.92 -61.00
C GLU A 59 11.36 -19.18 -61.92
N GLY A 60 11.77 -18.92 -63.17
CA GLY A 60 11.08 -18.00 -64.10
C GLY A 60 11.60 -16.56 -64.08
N MET A 61 12.42 -16.17 -63.10
CA MET A 61 13.08 -14.85 -63.08
C MET A 61 14.43 -14.83 -63.81
N THR A 62 14.72 -13.71 -64.47
CA THR A 62 15.97 -13.41 -65.19
C THR A 62 16.88 -12.50 -64.35
N PHE A 63 18.13 -12.90 -64.15
CA PHE A 63 19.14 -12.06 -63.48
C PHE A 63 19.80 -11.08 -64.48
N SER A 64 19.63 -9.77 -64.27
CA SER A 64 20.11 -8.70 -65.17
C SER A 64 21.48 -8.12 -64.80
N GLY A 65 22.31 -8.88 -64.08
CA GLY A 65 23.64 -8.46 -63.65
C GLY A 65 23.67 -7.77 -62.28
N SER A 66 22.56 -7.19 -61.81
CA SER A 66 22.42 -6.60 -60.47
C SER A 66 21.17 -7.05 -59.71
N GLN A 67 20.11 -7.53 -60.40
CA GLN A 67 18.82 -7.87 -59.80
C GLN A 67 18.16 -9.05 -60.53
N CYS A 68 17.35 -9.84 -59.83
CA CYS A 68 16.45 -10.82 -60.43
C CYS A 68 15.15 -10.10 -60.87
N SER A 69 14.69 -10.30 -62.09
CA SER A 69 13.51 -9.64 -62.70
C SER A 69 12.73 -10.63 -63.57
N GLY A 70 11.41 -10.72 -63.47
CA GLY A 70 10.64 -11.78 -64.12
C GLY A 70 9.39 -12.18 -63.34
N GLY A 71 8.45 -12.90 -63.96
CA GLY A 71 7.32 -13.53 -63.27
C GLY A 71 7.73 -14.91 -62.77
N ALA A 72 7.44 -15.21 -61.50
CA ALA A 72 7.74 -16.50 -60.88
C ALA A 72 6.82 -17.62 -61.39
N LEU A 73 7.35 -18.83 -61.57
CA LEU A 73 6.53 -20.05 -61.65
C LEU A 73 6.01 -20.37 -60.24
N ALA A 74 4.68 -20.51 -60.11
CA ALA A 74 3.97 -20.40 -58.84
C ALA A 74 4.28 -21.50 -57.79
N ASP A 75 4.87 -22.63 -58.17
CA ASP A 75 4.94 -23.80 -57.29
C ASP A 75 6.30 -23.94 -56.55
N ILE A 76 7.44 -23.61 -57.17
CA ILE A 76 8.77 -23.88 -56.57
C ILE A 76 9.21 -22.80 -55.58
N GLN A 77 8.69 -21.58 -55.71
CA GLN A 77 8.93 -20.52 -54.72
C GLN A 77 8.28 -20.87 -53.38
N LYS A 78 7.12 -21.55 -53.43
CA LYS A 78 6.47 -22.13 -52.25
C LYS A 78 7.34 -23.22 -51.67
N GLU A 79 7.84 -24.17 -52.43
CA GLU A 79 8.61 -25.28 -51.86
C GLU A 79 9.89 -24.85 -51.11
N TRP A 80 10.68 -23.88 -51.60
CA TRP A 80 11.86 -23.42 -50.84
C TRP A 80 11.48 -22.60 -49.59
N LEU A 81 10.41 -21.80 -49.67
CA LEU A 81 9.89 -21.03 -48.52
C LEU A 81 9.16 -21.92 -47.50
N ASP A 82 8.42 -22.92 -47.94
CA ASP A 82 7.70 -23.92 -47.15
C ASP A 82 8.72 -24.88 -46.54
N TRP A 83 9.81 -25.21 -47.24
CA TRP A 83 10.92 -26.01 -46.71
C TRP A 83 11.73 -25.24 -45.65
N ILE A 84 12.09 -23.97 -45.86
CA ILE A 84 12.76 -23.14 -44.84
C ILE A 84 11.83 -22.87 -43.63
N SER A 85 10.53 -22.70 -43.86
CA SER A 85 9.55 -22.42 -42.79
C SER A 85 9.12 -23.68 -42.02
N THR A 86 9.04 -24.85 -42.65
CA THR A 86 8.77 -26.13 -41.96
C THR A 86 9.93 -26.61 -41.09
N GLN A 87 11.16 -26.21 -41.39
CA GLN A 87 12.33 -26.42 -40.50
C GLN A 87 12.46 -25.34 -39.40
N GLY A 88 11.53 -24.37 -39.35
CA GLY A 88 11.40 -23.41 -38.26
C GLY A 88 12.45 -22.30 -38.20
N LEU A 89 12.97 -21.83 -39.35
CA LEU A 89 14.13 -20.92 -39.36
C LEU A 89 13.92 -19.44 -39.72
N LEU A 90 12.74 -18.91 -40.09
CA LEU A 90 12.51 -17.44 -40.19
C LEU A 90 11.03 -17.01 -40.01
N LEU A 91 10.79 -15.89 -39.32
CA LEU A 91 9.48 -15.25 -39.06
C LEU A 91 9.20 -14.06 -40.04
N LEU A 92 8.36 -14.32 -41.07
CA LEU A 92 7.33 -13.51 -41.79
C LEU A 92 7.53 -12.05 -42.37
N PRO A 93 6.74 -11.62 -43.41
CA PRO A 93 7.21 -11.00 -44.67
C PRO A 93 6.69 -9.57 -44.97
N PHE A 94 7.06 -8.98 -46.14
CA PHE A 94 6.46 -7.75 -46.68
C PHE A 94 6.18 -7.81 -48.20
N ASP A 95 5.22 -6.98 -48.63
CA ASP A 95 4.26 -7.14 -49.70
C ASP A 95 4.42 -6.14 -50.88
N GLN A 96 3.96 -6.57 -52.07
CA GLN A 96 3.40 -5.78 -53.18
C GLN A 96 4.17 -4.55 -53.73
N GLN A 97 4.61 -4.60 -55.01
CA GLN A 97 4.25 -3.58 -56.05
C GLN A 97 4.92 -3.82 -57.42
N ALA A 98 4.31 -3.23 -58.47
CA ALA A 98 4.35 -3.63 -59.88
C ALA A 98 5.18 -2.72 -60.84
N ASN A 99 5.37 -3.26 -62.06
CA ASN A 99 5.85 -2.67 -63.33
C ASN A 99 7.36 -2.58 -63.64
N TRP A 100 7.66 -3.02 -64.87
CA TRP A 100 8.95 -3.54 -65.34
C TRP A 100 9.66 -2.60 -66.32
N GLY A 101 10.98 -2.52 -66.21
CA GLY A 101 11.87 -2.08 -67.29
C GLY A 101 13.34 -2.13 -66.87
N ILE A 102 14.14 -3.02 -67.45
CA ILE A 102 15.61 -3.01 -67.27
C ILE A 102 16.31 -3.08 -68.63
N SER A 103 17.18 -2.09 -68.85
CA SER A 103 18.34 -2.15 -69.74
C SER A 103 19.52 -1.43 -69.07
N ALA A 104 20.65 -2.09 -68.81
CA ALA A 104 21.95 -1.44 -68.59
C ALA A 104 23.14 -2.42 -68.69
N SER A 105 24.28 -1.91 -69.15
CA SER A 105 25.49 -2.59 -69.66
C SER A 105 26.65 -2.74 -68.64
N LEU A 106 27.67 -3.55 -68.99
CA LEU A 106 28.77 -4.07 -68.13
C LEU A 106 30.08 -3.25 -68.22
N THR A 107 30.32 -2.32 -67.27
CA THR A 107 31.65 -1.69 -67.05
C THR A 107 32.11 -1.67 -65.58
N GLU A 108 31.36 -2.26 -64.65
CA GLU A 108 31.62 -2.15 -63.21
C GLU A 108 32.36 -3.37 -62.64
N ASN A 109 33.42 -3.13 -61.83
CA ASN A 109 34.12 -4.17 -61.08
C ASN A 109 33.27 -4.62 -59.88
N ARG A 110 32.30 -5.49 -60.13
CA ARG A 110 31.35 -6.01 -59.13
C ARG A 110 31.97 -6.85 -58.01
N LEU A 111 33.27 -7.16 -58.08
CA LEU A 111 34.00 -7.80 -56.97
C LEU A 111 34.19 -6.87 -55.77
N HIS A 112 34.25 -5.55 -56.00
CA HIS A 112 34.54 -4.57 -54.96
C HIS A 112 33.28 -3.94 -54.33
N THR A 113 32.16 -3.93 -55.06
CA THR A 113 30.91 -3.25 -54.67
C THR A 113 29.99 -4.11 -53.80
N GLY A 114 30.21 -5.43 -53.71
CA GLY A 114 29.42 -6.34 -52.88
C GLY A 114 28.00 -6.61 -53.37
N THR A 115 27.67 -6.07 -54.55
CA THR A 115 26.42 -6.33 -55.25
C THR A 115 26.27 -7.82 -55.57
N TRP A 116 25.03 -8.31 -55.59
CA TRP A 116 24.70 -9.68 -55.98
C TRP A 116 25.28 -10.00 -57.37
N ARG A 117 25.93 -11.15 -57.51
CA ARG A 117 26.43 -11.67 -58.80
C ARG A 117 26.37 -13.19 -58.87
N LEU A 118 26.48 -13.73 -60.07
CA LEU A 118 26.68 -15.18 -60.22
C LEU A 118 28.03 -15.56 -59.59
N PRO A 119 28.08 -16.66 -58.82
CA PRO A 119 29.31 -17.17 -58.23
C PRO A 119 30.26 -17.73 -59.30
N TYR A 120 31.56 -17.60 -59.04
CA TYR A 120 32.62 -18.25 -59.80
C TYR A 120 32.89 -19.66 -59.27
N ARG A 121 33.55 -20.47 -60.11
CA ARG A 121 33.86 -21.88 -59.82
C ARG A 121 34.60 -22.09 -58.50
N LEU A 122 35.59 -21.25 -58.18
CA LEU A 122 36.38 -21.39 -56.96
C LEU A 122 35.68 -20.88 -55.69
N GLU A 123 34.70 -19.98 -55.82
CA GLU A 123 33.86 -19.55 -54.69
C GLU A 123 32.92 -20.68 -54.22
N TYR A 124 32.40 -21.46 -55.18
CA TYR A 124 31.73 -22.73 -54.86
C TYR A 124 32.70 -23.73 -54.23
N ARG A 125 33.95 -23.80 -54.74
CA ARG A 125 34.98 -24.67 -54.14
C ARG A 125 35.31 -24.27 -52.71
N ALA A 126 35.30 -22.99 -52.33
CA ALA A 126 35.55 -22.55 -50.95
C ALA A 126 34.48 -22.97 -49.94
N VAL A 127 33.26 -23.28 -50.40
CA VAL A 127 32.21 -23.93 -49.57
C VAL A 127 32.45 -25.45 -49.46
N MET A 128 33.36 -26.01 -50.28
CA MET A 128 33.62 -27.45 -50.46
C MET A 128 35.03 -27.90 -50.02
N GLU A 129 36.02 -27.01 -50.00
CA GLU A 129 37.44 -27.34 -49.86
C GLU A 129 37.78 -27.73 -48.41
N GLY A 130 38.30 -28.95 -48.22
CA GLY A 130 38.69 -29.48 -46.90
C GLY A 130 37.83 -30.63 -46.36
N CYS A 131 36.78 -31.06 -47.05
CA CYS A 131 36.01 -32.25 -46.70
C CYS A 131 36.67 -33.51 -47.30
N PRO A 132 36.98 -34.55 -46.50
CA PRO A 132 37.46 -35.83 -47.04
C PRO A 132 36.34 -36.56 -47.79
N ASP A 133 36.69 -37.21 -48.90
CA ASP A 133 35.80 -38.10 -49.66
C ASP A 133 35.65 -39.42 -48.88
N ASP A 134 34.84 -39.41 -47.83
CA ASP A 134 34.63 -40.56 -46.95
C ASP A 134 33.53 -41.52 -47.43
N GLY A 135 33.05 -41.33 -48.66
CA GLY A 135 31.98 -42.13 -49.26
C GLY A 135 30.59 -41.83 -48.69
N SER A 136 30.42 -40.76 -47.91
CA SER A 136 29.11 -40.27 -47.45
C SER A 136 28.51 -39.20 -48.37
N ASP A 137 28.58 -39.41 -49.68
CA ASP A 137 27.66 -38.94 -50.74
C ASP A 137 27.09 -37.48 -50.76
N GLN A 138 27.45 -36.51 -49.90
CA GLN A 138 26.95 -35.11 -49.94
C GLN A 138 27.97 -34.04 -49.47
N PRO A 139 28.75 -33.44 -50.40
CA PRO A 139 29.75 -32.41 -50.07
C PRO A 139 29.20 -30.96 -50.02
N VAL A 140 28.13 -30.65 -50.74
CA VAL A 140 27.33 -29.41 -50.54
C VAL A 140 26.12 -29.78 -49.71
N ASN A 141 25.75 -28.94 -48.74
CA ASN A 141 24.46 -29.02 -48.10
C ASN A 141 23.34 -28.77 -49.13
N GLN A 142 22.76 -29.83 -49.70
CA GLN A 142 21.72 -29.73 -50.74
C GLN A 142 20.40 -29.19 -50.21
N GLU A 143 20.21 -29.27 -48.90
CA GLU A 143 19.14 -28.62 -48.17
C GLU A 143 19.23 -27.08 -48.34
N VAL A 144 20.37 -26.47 -48.01
CA VAL A 144 20.58 -25.02 -48.09
C VAL A 144 20.90 -24.54 -49.52
N LEU A 145 21.60 -25.34 -50.33
CA LEU A 145 22.02 -25.05 -51.71
C LEU A 145 21.62 -26.20 -52.66
N PRO A 146 20.35 -26.27 -53.12
CA PRO A 146 19.85 -27.38 -53.94
C PRO A 146 20.41 -27.41 -55.36
N THR A 147 20.42 -28.61 -55.98
CA THR A 147 20.85 -28.87 -57.37
C THR A 147 19.69 -28.63 -58.37
N ILE A 148 19.98 -28.63 -59.68
CA ILE A 148 18.95 -28.44 -60.73
C ILE A 148 17.98 -29.63 -60.78
N HIS A 149 16.67 -29.36 -60.86
CA HIS A 149 15.60 -30.36 -60.79
C HIS A 149 15.61 -31.31 -62.01
N GLY A 150 15.45 -32.62 -61.79
CA GLY A 150 15.18 -33.60 -62.86
C GLY A 150 16.37 -34.29 -63.53
N GLN A 151 17.63 -34.03 -63.14
CA GLN A 151 18.78 -34.86 -63.52
C GLN A 151 19.43 -35.47 -62.28
N GLY A 152 18.93 -36.65 -61.88
CA GLY A 152 19.31 -37.34 -60.65
C GLY A 152 20.73 -37.91 -60.67
N GLY A 153 21.56 -37.41 -59.76
CA GLY A 153 22.85 -37.97 -59.37
C GLY A 153 23.59 -37.08 -58.36
N ILE A 154 24.31 -37.71 -57.42
CA ILE A 154 25.10 -37.18 -56.28
C ILE A 154 26.20 -36.15 -56.64
N HIS A 155 26.40 -35.83 -57.93
CA HIS A 155 27.42 -34.92 -58.47
C HIS A 155 26.82 -33.67 -59.15
N GLY A 156 25.72 -33.16 -58.59
CA GLY A 156 24.78 -32.26 -59.26
C GLY A 156 25.33 -31.03 -60.01
N TRP A 157 24.52 -30.57 -60.94
CA TRP A 157 24.77 -29.41 -61.78
C TRP A 157 24.47 -28.10 -61.02
N HIS A 158 25.43 -27.16 -60.98
CA HIS A 158 25.28 -25.85 -60.33
C HIS A 158 25.53 -24.70 -61.32
N TRP A 159 24.72 -23.63 -61.24
CA TRP A 159 24.84 -22.47 -62.12
C TRP A 159 26.04 -21.59 -61.78
N SER A 160 26.84 -21.22 -62.78
CA SER A 160 27.99 -20.32 -62.65
C SER A 160 27.97 -19.21 -63.71
N ALA A 161 28.80 -18.17 -63.51
CA ALA A 161 28.95 -17.06 -64.45
C ALA A 161 29.57 -17.50 -65.80
N SER A 162 29.25 -16.77 -66.88
CA SER A 162 29.75 -17.06 -68.24
C SER A 162 31.29 -17.01 -68.31
N PRO A 163 31.99 -18.07 -68.75
CA PRO A 163 33.43 -18.08 -68.90
C PRO A 163 33.94 -17.46 -70.21
N ARG A 164 33.07 -16.92 -71.08
CA ARG A 164 33.47 -16.37 -72.40
C ARG A 164 33.12 -14.87 -72.57
N PRO A 165 34.10 -14.00 -72.90
CA PRO A 165 33.92 -12.54 -73.03
C PRO A 165 32.96 -12.01 -74.11
N GLY A 166 32.18 -12.87 -74.79
CA GLY A 166 31.26 -12.46 -75.87
C GLY A 166 29.84 -13.05 -75.74
N GLN A 167 29.57 -13.82 -74.69
CA GLN A 167 28.26 -14.46 -74.45
C GLN A 167 27.75 -14.10 -73.05
N VAL A 168 27.54 -12.79 -72.84
CA VAL A 168 27.11 -12.22 -71.55
C VAL A 168 25.67 -12.57 -71.17
N ASN A 169 24.86 -13.05 -72.13
CA ASN A 169 23.46 -13.39 -71.94
C ASN A 169 23.24 -14.89 -71.61
N SER A 170 24.29 -15.71 -71.58
CA SER A 170 24.20 -17.16 -71.33
C SER A 170 24.74 -17.49 -69.93
N ALA A 171 23.92 -18.10 -69.06
CA ALA A 171 24.45 -18.75 -67.85
C ALA A 171 25.01 -20.12 -68.21
N TRP A 172 26.14 -20.46 -67.60
CA TRP A 172 26.77 -21.77 -67.78
C TRP A 172 26.46 -22.63 -66.55
N VAL A 173 26.33 -23.93 -66.77
CA VAL A 173 26.18 -24.88 -65.68
C VAL A 173 27.49 -25.62 -65.53
N THR A 174 27.98 -25.69 -64.29
CA THR A 174 29.19 -26.42 -63.93
C THR A 174 28.79 -27.70 -63.22
N TYR A 175 29.20 -28.83 -63.78
CA TYR A 175 29.15 -30.12 -63.11
C TYR A 175 30.45 -30.34 -62.34
N PHE A 176 30.34 -30.71 -61.07
CA PHE A 176 31.49 -31.01 -60.23
C PHE A 176 31.62 -32.52 -60.06
N ASP A 177 32.59 -33.13 -60.76
CA ASP A 177 32.96 -34.54 -60.56
C ASP A 177 34.07 -34.62 -59.51
N LEU A 178 33.69 -35.03 -58.31
CA LEU A 178 34.61 -35.06 -57.18
C LEU A 178 35.44 -36.35 -57.12
N SER A 179 35.10 -37.38 -57.91
CA SER A 179 35.88 -38.62 -57.99
C SER A 179 37.19 -38.46 -58.79
N THR A 180 37.28 -37.43 -59.65
CA THR A 180 38.44 -37.19 -60.53
C THR A 180 39.04 -35.78 -60.40
N GLY A 181 38.42 -34.89 -59.62
CA GLY A 181 38.82 -33.48 -59.52
C GLY A 181 38.53 -32.65 -60.79
N GLY A 182 37.82 -33.21 -61.77
CA GLY A 182 37.45 -32.56 -63.02
C GLY A 182 36.17 -31.73 -62.93
N SER A 183 36.08 -30.63 -63.69
CA SER A 183 34.82 -29.91 -63.91
C SER A 183 34.46 -29.91 -65.40
N TRP A 184 33.19 -30.15 -65.73
CA TRP A 184 32.69 -30.07 -67.09
C TRP A 184 31.73 -28.89 -67.24
N LEU A 185 31.83 -28.19 -68.38
CA LEU A 185 31.02 -27.02 -68.72
C LEU A 185 30.05 -27.38 -69.84
N SER A 186 28.74 -27.17 -69.64
CA SER A 186 27.71 -27.42 -70.66
C SER A 186 26.94 -26.13 -71.00
N ASN A 187 26.61 -25.95 -72.28
CA ASN A 187 25.81 -24.84 -72.81
C ASN A 187 24.41 -25.32 -73.20
N ASN A 188 23.38 -24.49 -72.97
CA ASN A 188 21.98 -24.61 -73.43
C ASN A 188 20.92 -25.07 -72.41
N TYR A 189 20.81 -24.40 -71.27
CA TYR A 189 19.54 -24.38 -70.53
C TYR A 189 19.10 -22.93 -70.34
N ALA A 190 18.06 -22.53 -71.09
CA ALA A 190 17.55 -21.15 -71.13
C ALA A 190 16.41 -20.90 -70.12
N THR A 191 15.98 -21.93 -69.39
CA THR A 191 14.85 -21.88 -68.46
C THR A 191 15.22 -22.73 -67.24
N GLU A 192 15.61 -22.10 -66.12
CA GLU A 192 15.55 -22.60 -64.72
C GLU A 192 16.47 -21.76 -63.79
N ALA A 193 16.18 -21.78 -62.47
CA ALA A 193 16.60 -20.82 -61.43
C ALA A 193 18.12 -20.61 -61.25
N ARG A 194 18.57 -19.39 -60.85
CA ARG A 194 20.00 -19.04 -60.69
C ARG A 194 20.39 -18.74 -59.24
N VAL A 195 21.46 -19.37 -58.73
CA VAL A 195 22.07 -19.03 -57.42
C VAL A 195 23.00 -17.83 -57.57
N VAL A 196 22.88 -16.85 -56.69
CA VAL A 196 23.67 -15.62 -56.65
C VAL A 196 24.37 -15.47 -55.30
N ARG A 197 25.50 -14.77 -55.28
CA ARG A 197 26.28 -14.49 -54.08
C ARG A 197 26.44 -12.99 -53.85
N GLY A 198 26.57 -12.57 -52.59
CA GLY A 198 26.80 -11.18 -52.15
C GLY A 198 27.81 -11.11 -50.99
N GLY A 199 28.25 -9.91 -50.61
CA GLY A 199 29.20 -9.74 -49.49
C GLY A 199 29.93 -8.39 -49.44
N GLN A 200 29.87 -7.69 -48.29
CA GLN A 200 30.73 -6.54 -47.95
C GLN A 200 31.29 -6.74 -46.53
N PRO A 201 32.54 -6.31 -46.25
CA PRO A 201 33.10 -6.39 -44.91
C PRO A 201 32.33 -5.51 -43.91
N PHE A 202 32.18 -5.99 -42.67
CA PHE A 202 31.67 -5.18 -41.56
C PHE A 202 32.66 -4.07 -41.19
N ALA A 203 32.14 -2.93 -40.68
CA ALA A 203 32.97 -2.06 -39.86
C ALA A 203 33.48 -2.83 -38.62
N SER A 204 34.64 -2.41 -38.11
CA SER A 204 35.16 -2.95 -36.85
C SER A 204 34.15 -2.71 -35.73
N LEU A 205 33.88 -3.73 -34.91
CA LEU A 205 33.14 -3.55 -33.66
C LEU A 205 33.85 -2.51 -32.78
N PRO A 206 33.12 -1.71 -31.98
CA PRO A 206 33.73 -0.77 -31.04
C PRO A 206 34.76 -1.49 -30.15
N ALA A 207 35.93 -0.86 -30.00
CA ALA A 207 37.03 -1.44 -29.21
C ALA A 207 36.74 -1.33 -27.71
N GLY A 208 36.63 -2.48 -27.03
CA GLY A 208 36.65 -2.58 -25.57
C GLY A 208 36.14 -3.92 -25.06
N PRO A 209 36.63 -4.43 -23.93
CA PRO A 209 35.84 -5.36 -23.13
C PRO A 209 34.70 -4.57 -22.48
N PHE A 210 33.46 -4.89 -22.82
CA PHE A 210 32.29 -4.34 -22.15
C PHE A 210 32.14 -5.05 -20.82
N ALA A 211 32.52 -4.40 -19.72
CA ALA A 211 32.43 -4.97 -18.39
C ALA A 211 31.24 -4.37 -17.62
N ASP A 212 30.42 -5.21 -17.02
CA ASP A 212 29.38 -4.80 -16.06
C ASP A 212 29.44 -5.70 -14.82
N THR A 213 29.01 -5.16 -13.68
CA THR A 213 28.91 -5.89 -12.42
C THR A 213 27.46 -5.90 -11.99
N ARG A 214 26.90 -7.09 -11.80
CA ARG A 214 25.47 -7.28 -11.54
C ARG A 214 25.24 -8.29 -10.42
N PRO A 215 24.17 -8.16 -9.61
CA PRO A 215 23.85 -9.16 -8.60
C PRO A 215 23.76 -10.57 -9.19
N ALA A 216 24.26 -11.57 -8.47
CA ALA A 216 24.24 -12.95 -8.93
C ALA A 216 22.84 -13.38 -9.44
N GLY A 217 22.78 -14.00 -10.63
CA GLY A 217 21.52 -14.45 -11.24
C GLY A 217 20.64 -13.38 -11.90
N THR A 218 21.08 -12.12 -12.02
CA THR A 218 20.34 -11.07 -12.73
C THR A 218 20.63 -11.05 -14.24
N PRO A 219 19.63 -10.74 -15.09
CA PRO A 219 19.85 -10.57 -16.51
C PRO A 219 20.51 -9.22 -16.84
N TRP A 220 21.28 -9.19 -17.92
CA TRP A 220 21.90 -8.01 -18.50
C TRP A 220 21.57 -7.94 -19.98
N GLU A 221 20.94 -6.84 -20.40
CA GLU A 221 20.69 -6.55 -21.80
C GLU A 221 21.51 -5.33 -22.22
N PHE A 222 22.19 -5.43 -23.36
CA PHE A 222 23.03 -4.37 -23.89
C PHE A 222 22.87 -4.25 -25.41
N THR A 223 22.73 -3.03 -25.90
CA THR A 223 22.69 -2.70 -27.33
C THR A 223 23.97 -1.97 -27.72
N LEU A 224 24.62 -2.39 -28.80
CA LEU A 224 25.84 -1.74 -29.28
C LEU A 224 25.55 -0.29 -29.77
N PRO A 225 26.38 0.71 -29.40
CA PRO A 225 26.04 2.14 -29.53
C PRO A 225 26.14 2.76 -30.94
N ALA A 226 26.25 2.01 -32.05
CA ALA A 226 26.30 2.58 -33.40
C ALA A 226 25.83 1.59 -34.50
N PRO A 227 25.30 2.07 -35.65
CA PRO A 227 25.01 1.22 -36.79
C PRO A 227 26.30 0.60 -37.37
N LEU A 228 26.26 -0.67 -37.75
CA LEU A 228 27.34 -1.36 -38.48
C LEU A 228 27.46 -0.79 -39.91
N ALA A 229 28.02 0.41 -40.07
CA ALA A 229 28.17 1.03 -41.39
C ALA A 229 29.15 0.22 -42.29
N SER A 230 28.86 0.10 -43.60
CA SER A 230 29.77 -0.51 -44.57
C SER A 230 30.99 0.40 -44.84
N GLN A 231 32.16 -0.19 -45.12
CA GLN A 231 33.38 0.59 -45.39
C GLN A 231 33.38 1.38 -46.72
N SER A 232 32.45 1.10 -47.64
CA SER A 232 32.51 1.60 -49.03
C SER A 232 31.44 2.65 -49.38
N GLY A 233 30.49 2.95 -48.48
CA GLY A 233 29.44 3.94 -48.73
C GLY A 233 28.38 3.43 -49.71
N THR A 234 27.11 3.44 -49.27
CA THR A 234 25.91 2.92 -49.97
C THR A 234 25.88 1.40 -50.21
N GLY A 235 25.20 0.68 -49.32
CA GLY A 235 24.97 -0.77 -49.38
C GLY A 235 25.23 -1.42 -48.02
N ALA A 236 24.23 -2.12 -47.45
CA ALA A 236 24.33 -2.77 -46.15
C ALA A 236 25.48 -3.80 -46.11
N ALA A 237 26.20 -3.87 -44.98
CA ALA A 237 27.24 -4.88 -44.78
C ALA A 237 26.62 -6.27 -44.59
N TRP A 238 27.20 -7.30 -45.22
CA TRP A 238 26.69 -8.67 -45.18
C TRP A 238 27.62 -9.57 -44.38
N GLY A 239 27.08 -10.19 -43.33
CA GLY A 239 27.75 -11.27 -42.62
C GLY A 239 26.92 -11.77 -41.44
N GLY A 240 27.48 -12.68 -40.64
CA GLY A 240 26.76 -13.36 -39.56
C GLY A 240 27.44 -13.18 -38.22
N ALA A 241 26.66 -13.39 -37.15
CA ALA A 241 27.11 -13.25 -35.77
C ALA A 241 27.09 -14.62 -35.06
N ARG A 242 28.11 -14.89 -34.25
CA ARG A 242 28.11 -15.97 -33.23
C ARG A 242 28.52 -15.41 -31.88
N ILE A 243 27.95 -15.95 -30.80
CA ILE A 243 28.38 -15.64 -29.44
C ILE A 243 29.07 -16.87 -28.85
N GLY A 244 30.36 -16.75 -28.57
CA GLY A 244 31.19 -17.75 -27.90
C GLY A 244 31.26 -17.50 -26.39
N GLY A 245 30.97 -18.53 -25.62
CA GLY A 245 31.00 -18.59 -24.16
C GLY A 245 30.58 -20.01 -23.74
N ASN A 246 30.70 -20.43 -22.48
CA ASN A 246 30.23 -21.76 -22.02
C ASN A 246 28.66 -21.89 -22.04
N GLY A 247 28.02 -21.57 -23.18
CA GLY A 247 26.64 -21.55 -23.77
C GLY A 247 25.52 -20.81 -23.02
N ARG A 248 24.20 -20.75 -23.34
CA ARG A 248 23.41 -21.18 -24.53
C ARG A 248 22.45 -20.09 -25.08
N ILE A 249 22.74 -19.59 -26.29
CA ILE A 249 21.68 -19.36 -27.29
C ILE A 249 22.08 -20.08 -28.55
N ARG A 250 21.08 -20.57 -29.27
CA ARG A 250 21.20 -21.28 -30.54
C ARG A 250 21.68 -20.34 -31.66
N VAL A 251 23.00 -20.24 -31.79
CA VAL A 251 23.70 -20.40 -33.08
C VAL A 251 24.64 -21.59 -32.84
N ASN A 252 24.51 -22.68 -33.62
CA ASN A 252 24.95 -24.04 -33.27
C ASN A 252 26.29 -24.19 -32.49
N GLY A 253 26.21 -24.71 -31.25
CA GLY A 253 27.33 -25.03 -30.33
C GLY A 253 26.93 -24.99 -28.83
N THR A 254 27.62 -25.71 -27.92
CA THR A 254 27.15 -26.15 -26.57
C THR A 254 27.55 -25.30 -25.32
N GLY A 255 26.65 -25.15 -24.31
CA GLY A 255 26.87 -24.68 -22.89
C GLY A 255 25.66 -23.90 -22.27
N ASN A 256 25.63 -23.32 -21.04
CA ASN A 256 24.40 -22.98 -20.22
C ASN A 256 24.15 -21.56 -19.55
N TRP A 257 24.88 -20.45 -19.80
CA TRP A 257 24.69 -19.09 -19.19
C TRP A 257 24.38 -17.86 -20.10
N VAL A 258 24.58 -17.92 -21.41
CA VAL A 258 24.05 -16.99 -22.44
C VAL A 258 22.59 -17.39 -22.73
N ARG A 259 21.62 -16.50 -23.03
CA ARG A 259 20.18 -16.90 -23.25
C ARG A 259 19.38 -16.22 -24.38
N GLU A 260 19.69 -14.99 -24.86
CA GLU A 260 19.21 -14.50 -26.18
C GLU A 260 20.13 -13.45 -26.88
N ALA A 261 20.17 -13.44 -28.22
CA ALA A 261 20.93 -12.49 -29.05
C ALA A 261 20.04 -12.12 -30.24
N ILE A 262 19.46 -10.94 -30.18
CA ILE A 262 18.49 -10.47 -31.18
C ILE A 262 19.22 -9.47 -32.07
N VAL A 263 19.34 -9.79 -33.36
CA VAL A 263 19.70 -8.81 -34.39
C VAL A 263 18.40 -8.12 -34.79
N LYS A 264 18.26 -6.83 -34.47
CA LYS A 264 17.08 -6.05 -34.88
C LYS A 264 17.26 -5.57 -36.31
N SER A 265 16.17 -5.51 -37.05
CA SER A 265 16.07 -4.81 -38.34
C SER A 265 16.61 -3.38 -38.21
N GLY A 266 17.53 -2.96 -39.10
CA GLY A 266 18.06 -1.60 -39.16
C GLY A 266 19.39 -1.34 -38.41
N ASP A 267 20.37 -2.23 -38.52
CA ASP A 267 21.78 -2.01 -38.14
C ASP A 267 22.15 -2.06 -36.63
N GLN A 268 21.32 -2.63 -35.73
CA GLN A 268 21.64 -2.76 -34.30
C GLN A 268 21.65 -4.22 -33.77
N ILE A 269 22.67 -4.56 -32.97
CA ILE A 269 22.78 -5.85 -32.27
C ILE A 269 22.49 -5.65 -30.78
N SER A 270 21.54 -6.42 -30.22
CA SER A 270 21.29 -6.50 -28.77
C SER A 270 21.64 -7.88 -28.22
N VAL A 271 22.33 -7.91 -27.08
CA VAL A 271 22.81 -9.14 -26.42
C VAL A 271 22.19 -9.24 -25.03
N ARG A 272 21.58 -10.40 -24.70
CA ARG A 272 20.97 -10.71 -23.40
C ARG A 272 21.76 -11.82 -22.69
N LEU A 273 22.37 -11.48 -21.56
CA LEU A 273 23.23 -12.35 -20.73
C LEU A 273 22.61 -12.55 -19.34
N LEU A 274 22.95 -13.64 -18.65
CA LEU A 274 22.58 -13.87 -17.25
C LEU A 274 23.83 -13.85 -16.37
N ALA A 275 23.78 -13.12 -15.26
CA ALA A 275 24.87 -13.07 -14.31
C ALA A 275 25.16 -14.44 -13.69
N PRO A 276 26.44 -14.79 -13.47
CA PRO A 276 26.79 -16.00 -12.73
C PRO A 276 26.03 -16.08 -11.40
N ALA A 277 25.60 -17.27 -11.02
CA ALA A 277 24.79 -17.48 -9.82
C ALA A 277 25.59 -17.32 -8.51
N THR A 278 26.91 -17.21 -8.57
CA THR A 278 27.78 -17.09 -7.39
C THR A 278 28.47 -15.73 -7.36
N ALA A 279 28.38 -15.03 -6.24
CA ALA A 279 29.09 -13.78 -6.01
C ALA A 279 30.61 -13.94 -6.24
N GLY A 280 31.21 -12.98 -6.93
CA GLY A 280 32.62 -12.98 -7.33
C GLY A 280 32.94 -13.80 -8.58
N GLN A 281 32.01 -14.61 -9.11
CA GLN A 281 32.23 -15.29 -10.38
C GLN A 281 32.10 -14.32 -11.55
N GLN A 282 33.04 -14.43 -12.50
CA GLN A 282 33.00 -13.72 -13.76
C GLN A 282 32.59 -14.68 -14.88
N ALA A 283 31.70 -14.24 -15.76
CA ALA A 283 31.45 -14.89 -17.04
C ALA A 283 31.78 -13.92 -18.17
N ALA A 284 32.41 -14.42 -19.23
CA ALA A 284 32.79 -13.60 -20.37
C ALA A 284 32.22 -14.19 -21.66
N ALA A 285 31.38 -13.44 -22.37
CA ALA A 285 30.82 -13.79 -23.68
C ALA A 285 31.52 -12.99 -24.78
N THR A 286 31.95 -13.65 -25.84
CA THR A 286 32.55 -13.02 -27.00
C THR A 286 31.55 -13.04 -28.15
N LEU A 287 31.13 -11.87 -28.62
CA LEU A 287 30.38 -11.72 -29.88
C LEU A 287 31.39 -11.61 -31.02
N THR A 288 31.32 -12.54 -31.98
CA THR A 288 32.12 -12.56 -33.20
C THR A 288 31.22 -12.30 -34.39
N LEU A 289 31.53 -11.25 -35.15
CA LEU A 289 30.99 -11.02 -36.49
C LEU A 289 31.97 -11.53 -37.53
N ARG A 290 31.47 -12.24 -38.53
CA ARG A 290 32.27 -12.81 -39.62
C ARG A 290 31.66 -12.47 -40.98
N SER A 291 32.52 -12.08 -41.93
CA SER A 291 32.17 -11.83 -43.33
C SER A 291 33.30 -12.31 -44.26
N GLY A 292 32.95 -12.84 -45.43
CA GLY A 292 33.90 -13.35 -46.42
C GLY A 292 34.10 -12.36 -47.57
N GLN A 293 35.35 -12.02 -47.87
CA GLN A 293 35.73 -11.12 -48.97
C GLN A 293 36.63 -11.83 -50.00
N THR A 294 36.34 -11.70 -51.28
CA THR A 294 37.20 -12.19 -52.36
C THR A 294 38.23 -11.13 -52.77
N THR A 295 39.52 -11.49 -52.86
CA THR A 295 40.62 -10.52 -53.06
C THR A 295 41.12 -10.36 -54.50
N GLY A 296 40.32 -10.72 -55.52
CA GLY A 296 40.73 -10.65 -56.93
C GLY A 296 40.70 -9.24 -57.56
N THR A 297 41.77 -8.86 -58.27
CA THR A 297 41.94 -7.53 -58.90
C THR A 297 42.02 -7.52 -60.44
N ALA A 298 41.79 -8.63 -61.15
CA ALA A 298 41.97 -8.67 -62.61
C ALA A 298 40.77 -9.28 -63.37
N ALA A 299 40.12 -8.45 -64.21
CA ALA A 299 38.87 -8.73 -64.91
C ALA A 299 38.96 -9.65 -66.15
N ASN A 300 40.06 -10.35 -66.41
CA ASN A 300 40.14 -11.28 -67.55
C ASN A 300 41.36 -12.20 -67.43
N ALA A 301 41.15 -13.45 -67.03
CA ALA A 301 42.02 -14.56 -67.39
C ALA A 301 41.19 -15.83 -67.53
N THR A 302 41.18 -16.33 -68.76
CA THR A 302 40.63 -17.60 -69.26
C THR A 302 40.59 -18.71 -68.19
N ASN A 303 39.39 -19.25 -67.93
CA ASN A 303 39.09 -20.39 -67.03
C ASN A 303 39.03 -20.14 -65.51
N GLY A 304 38.14 -19.25 -65.03
CA GLY A 304 37.72 -19.23 -63.62
C GLY A 304 38.87 -18.94 -62.65
N GLY A 305 39.39 -17.70 -62.71
CA GLY A 305 40.60 -17.26 -62.03
C GLY A 305 40.72 -17.67 -60.56
N ALA A 306 41.96 -17.88 -60.12
CA ALA A 306 42.36 -18.20 -58.75
C ALA A 306 41.99 -17.06 -57.78
N GLU A 307 40.74 -17.03 -57.35
CA GLU A 307 40.21 -16.07 -56.38
C GLU A 307 40.07 -16.76 -55.01
N ASP A 308 40.97 -16.44 -54.08
CA ASP A 308 40.84 -16.86 -52.67
C ASP A 308 39.77 -16.03 -51.96
N THR A 309 39.03 -16.70 -51.07
CA THR A 309 38.12 -16.04 -50.12
C THR A 309 38.87 -15.77 -48.83
N VAL A 310 39.07 -14.50 -48.49
CA VAL A 310 39.65 -14.07 -47.21
C VAL A 310 38.50 -13.79 -46.23
N VAL A 311 38.51 -14.50 -45.12
CA VAL A 311 37.55 -14.29 -44.03
C VAL A 311 37.99 -13.10 -43.18
N SER A 312 37.10 -12.15 -42.97
CA SER A 312 37.24 -11.05 -42.01
C SER A 312 36.41 -11.32 -40.77
N GLU A 313 37.04 -11.27 -39.60
CA GLU A 313 36.38 -11.38 -38.30
C GLU A 313 36.62 -10.15 -37.46
N THR A 314 35.58 -9.69 -36.77
CA THR A 314 35.70 -8.74 -35.67
C THR A 314 34.98 -9.30 -34.47
N SER A 315 35.60 -9.19 -33.30
CA SER A 315 35.03 -9.71 -32.06
C SER A 315 35.07 -8.65 -30.97
N THR A 316 34.06 -8.67 -30.10
CA THR A 316 34.06 -7.92 -28.85
C THR A 316 33.69 -8.85 -27.71
N THR A 317 34.24 -8.60 -26.51
CA THR A 317 34.00 -9.44 -25.34
C THR A 317 33.24 -8.66 -24.28
N PHE A 318 32.22 -9.29 -23.73
CA PHE A 318 31.38 -8.83 -22.66
C PHE A 318 31.75 -9.60 -21.40
N THR A 319 32.20 -8.93 -20.35
CA THR A 319 32.51 -9.57 -19.07
C THR A 319 31.47 -9.16 -18.04
N LEU A 320 30.75 -10.12 -17.48
CA LEU A 320 29.84 -9.89 -16.38
C LEU A 320 30.41 -10.45 -15.09
N THR A 321 30.62 -9.59 -14.10
CA THR A 321 30.98 -10.01 -12.75
C THR A 321 29.73 -10.12 -11.91
N ALA A 322 29.47 -11.28 -11.33
CA ALA A 322 28.44 -11.43 -10.31
C ALA A 322 28.90 -10.73 -9.03
N SER A 323 28.20 -9.69 -8.60
CA SER A 323 28.33 -9.17 -7.25
C SER A 323 27.56 -10.06 -6.26
N ALA A 324 27.79 -9.85 -4.96
CA ALA A 324 26.92 -10.42 -3.94
C ALA A 324 25.46 -10.11 -4.29
N SER A 325 24.59 -11.13 -4.30
CA SER A 325 23.17 -10.86 -4.53
C SER A 325 22.74 -9.85 -3.47
N THR A 326 22.07 -8.78 -3.89
CA THR A 326 21.41 -7.90 -2.94
C THR A 326 20.44 -8.76 -2.14
N ALA A 327 20.42 -8.59 -0.82
CA ALA A 327 19.47 -9.32 0.01
C ALA A 327 18.06 -9.05 -0.54
N PRO A 328 17.22 -10.10 -0.65
CA PRO A 328 15.86 -9.94 -1.15
C PRO A 328 15.15 -8.89 -0.30
N ARG A 329 14.52 -7.93 -0.98
CA ARG A 329 13.93 -6.76 -0.33
C ARG A 329 12.56 -6.45 -0.91
N ALA A 330 11.76 -5.76 -0.09
CA ALA A 330 10.58 -5.06 -0.56
C ALA A 330 10.98 -3.76 -1.25
N CYS A 331 10.48 -3.55 -2.45
CA CYS A 331 10.67 -2.34 -3.23
C CYS A 331 9.38 -1.52 -3.26
N ARG A 332 9.53 -0.22 -2.99
CA ARG A 332 8.44 0.76 -2.98
C ARG A 332 8.28 1.25 -4.41
N VAL A 333 7.06 1.19 -4.92
CA VAL A 333 6.79 1.43 -6.34
C VAL A 333 5.72 2.48 -6.49
N THR A 334 5.99 3.50 -7.30
CA THR A 334 5.01 4.53 -7.68
C THR A 334 4.90 4.59 -9.21
N PRO A 335 3.78 5.09 -9.76
CA PRO A 335 3.57 5.17 -11.22
C PRO A 335 4.70 5.92 -11.95
N ASN A 336 5.20 7.00 -11.33
CA ASN A 336 6.25 7.86 -11.87
C ASN A 336 7.61 7.67 -11.18
N GLY A 337 7.80 6.57 -10.45
CA GLY A 337 9.02 6.35 -9.68
C GLY A 337 10.26 6.25 -10.58
N SER A 338 11.37 6.83 -10.14
CA SER A 338 12.66 6.79 -10.85
C SER A 338 13.82 6.37 -9.95
N GLY A 339 13.56 6.10 -8.67
CA GLY A 339 14.55 5.64 -7.70
C GLY A 339 14.74 4.11 -7.71
N ASP A 340 15.43 3.61 -6.68
CA ASP A 340 15.83 2.19 -6.54
C ASP A 340 14.85 1.32 -5.71
N GLY A 341 13.73 1.92 -5.28
CA GLY A 341 12.68 1.28 -4.49
C GLY A 341 13.03 1.04 -3.01
N THR A 342 14.18 1.48 -2.52
CA THR A 342 14.61 1.20 -1.13
C THR A 342 13.75 1.91 -0.08
N THR A 343 13.20 3.07 -0.42
CA THR A 343 12.29 3.87 0.41
C THR A 343 11.19 4.49 -0.46
N TRP A 344 10.13 5.02 0.14
CA TRP A 344 9.10 5.75 -0.62
C TRP A 344 9.62 7.02 -1.30
N ALA A 345 10.62 7.69 -0.71
CA ALA A 345 11.28 8.84 -1.32
C ALA A 345 12.18 8.46 -2.52
N GLN A 346 12.64 7.19 -2.58
CA GLN A 346 13.40 6.61 -3.68
C GLN A 346 12.56 5.57 -4.42
N ALA A 347 11.23 5.75 -4.50
CA ALA A 347 10.37 4.76 -5.13
C ALA A 347 10.75 4.53 -6.60
N ALA A 348 10.76 3.27 -7.01
CA ALA A 348 11.02 2.85 -8.38
C ALA A 348 9.72 2.89 -9.21
N SER A 349 9.86 2.92 -10.54
CA SER A 349 8.75 2.57 -11.44
C SER A 349 8.49 1.07 -11.37
N LEU A 350 7.29 0.62 -11.76
CA LEU A 350 6.98 -0.82 -11.79
C LEU A 350 7.91 -1.58 -12.74
N ALA A 351 8.19 -1.03 -13.92
CA ALA A 351 9.14 -1.60 -14.86
C ALA A 351 10.56 -1.69 -14.27
N GLY A 352 11.02 -0.62 -13.60
CA GLY A 352 12.33 -0.59 -12.94
C GLY A 352 12.44 -1.63 -11.82
N ALA A 353 11.40 -1.77 -10.99
CA ALA A 353 11.39 -2.70 -9.88
C ALA A 353 11.28 -4.17 -10.34
N LEU A 354 10.57 -4.45 -11.44
CA LEU A 354 10.56 -5.78 -12.06
C LEU A 354 11.93 -6.15 -12.64
N ALA A 355 12.64 -5.18 -13.21
CA ALA A 355 14.00 -5.35 -13.75
C ALA A 355 15.06 -5.56 -12.65
N ASP A 356 14.83 -5.10 -11.42
CA ASP A 356 15.72 -5.38 -10.27
C ASP A 356 15.32 -6.69 -9.57
N PHE A 357 16.12 -7.75 -9.75
CA PHE A 357 15.81 -9.06 -9.15
C PHE A 357 16.02 -9.10 -7.63
N GLY A 358 16.65 -8.08 -7.03
CA GLY A 358 16.66 -7.93 -5.58
C GLY A 358 15.27 -7.55 -5.01
N CYS A 359 14.38 -7.02 -5.85
CA CYS A 359 12.99 -6.73 -5.49
C CYS A 359 12.13 -8.01 -5.58
N GLU A 360 12.11 -8.82 -4.53
CA GLU A 360 11.22 -10.00 -4.46
C GLU A 360 9.78 -9.64 -4.11
N GLU A 361 9.58 -8.51 -3.43
CA GLU A 361 8.27 -7.94 -3.14
C GLU A 361 8.16 -6.52 -3.69
N LEU A 362 7.03 -6.22 -4.32
CA LEU A 362 6.70 -4.93 -4.92
C LEU A 362 5.49 -4.34 -4.21
N TRP A 363 5.68 -3.23 -3.52
CA TRP A 363 4.63 -2.52 -2.77
C TRP A 363 4.21 -1.30 -3.57
N LEU A 364 3.05 -1.40 -4.22
CA LEU A 364 2.52 -0.37 -5.10
C LEU A 364 1.68 0.62 -4.31
N GLN A 365 2.01 1.91 -4.45
CA GLN A 365 1.24 2.99 -3.87
C GLN A 365 -0.17 3.07 -4.47
N GLN A 366 -1.14 3.42 -3.63
CA GLN A 366 -2.45 3.88 -4.07
C GLN A 366 -2.29 5.18 -4.85
N ALA A 367 -2.99 5.30 -5.97
CA ALA A 367 -2.85 6.44 -6.85
C ALA A 367 -4.24 6.87 -7.36
N THR A 368 -4.66 8.09 -7.01
CA THR A 368 -5.81 8.77 -7.65
C THR A 368 -5.41 9.39 -9.02
N GLY A 369 -4.33 8.88 -9.61
CA GLY A 369 -3.62 9.33 -10.81
C GLY A 369 -2.09 9.29 -10.61
N PRO A 370 -1.27 9.41 -11.65
CA PRO A 370 -1.37 8.62 -12.88
C PRO A 370 -1.41 7.11 -12.55
N PHE A 371 -1.97 6.31 -13.45
CA PHE A 371 -2.02 4.86 -13.26
C PHE A 371 -0.69 4.21 -13.65
N TYR A 372 -0.49 2.95 -13.26
CA TYR A 372 0.65 2.17 -13.71
C TYR A 372 0.42 1.74 -15.16
N GLU A 373 1.04 2.46 -16.10
CA GLU A 373 0.86 2.21 -17.53
C GLU A 373 2.09 1.49 -18.14
N PRO A 374 1.88 0.43 -18.94
CA PRO A 374 2.94 -0.18 -19.71
C PRO A 374 3.53 0.76 -20.76
N ILE A 375 4.83 0.62 -21.04
CA ILE A 375 5.53 1.44 -22.04
C ILE A 375 5.28 0.97 -23.49
N ASP A 376 4.99 -0.32 -23.69
CA ASP A 376 4.73 -0.93 -24.99
C ASP A 376 3.53 -1.88 -24.96
N ALA A 377 3.16 -2.44 -26.11
CA ALA A 377 2.00 -3.31 -26.25
C ALA A 377 2.15 -4.70 -25.58
N ARG A 378 3.36 -5.10 -25.17
CA ARG A 378 3.62 -6.41 -24.53
C ARG A 378 3.23 -6.44 -23.06
N GLY A 379 3.13 -5.29 -22.41
CA GLY A 379 2.81 -5.17 -20.99
C GLY A 379 4.03 -5.26 -20.07
N PHE A 380 3.79 -5.22 -18.76
CA PHE A 380 4.82 -5.48 -17.76
C PHE A 380 5.20 -6.96 -17.77
N PHE A 381 6.46 -7.22 -18.10
CA PHE A 381 6.98 -8.56 -18.30
C PHE A 381 7.46 -9.16 -16.96
N ILE A 382 7.00 -10.37 -16.64
CA ILE A 382 7.33 -11.08 -15.40
C ILE A 382 7.89 -12.47 -15.76
N GLU A 383 9.20 -12.64 -15.61
CA GLU A 383 9.94 -13.88 -15.96
C GLU A 383 10.46 -14.64 -14.72
N ARG A 384 10.04 -14.20 -13.53
CA ARG A 384 10.46 -14.73 -12.23
C ARG A 384 9.34 -14.71 -11.21
N ASN A 385 9.50 -15.51 -10.16
CA ASN A 385 8.60 -15.44 -9.01
C ASN A 385 8.77 -14.10 -8.29
N VAL A 386 7.67 -13.36 -8.15
CA VAL A 386 7.62 -12.03 -7.51
C VAL A 386 6.27 -11.84 -6.82
N ARG A 387 6.25 -11.12 -5.69
CA ARG A 387 5.03 -10.80 -4.97
C ARG A 387 4.68 -9.33 -5.19
N ILE A 388 3.54 -9.05 -5.81
CA ILE A 388 3.06 -7.72 -6.14
C ILE A 388 1.86 -7.42 -5.27
N TYR A 389 1.95 -6.37 -4.45
CA TYR A 389 0.94 -5.96 -3.50
C TYR A 389 0.49 -4.52 -3.79
N GLY A 390 -0.80 -4.29 -4.02
CA GLY A 390 -1.38 -2.94 -4.12
C GLY A 390 -1.88 -2.40 -2.78
N GLY A 391 -2.37 -1.17 -2.74
CA GLY A 391 -3.08 -0.63 -1.59
C GLY A 391 -2.21 0.07 -0.54
N PHE A 392 -0.95 0.42 -0.81
CA PHE A 392 -0.10 1.16 0.13
C PHE A 392 -0.31 2.68 0.05
N LEU A 393 -0.34 3.40 1.17
CA LEU A 393 -0.45 4.86 1.19
C LEU A 393 0.86 5.57 0.78
N GLY A 394 1.99 4.87 0.85
CA GLY A 394 3.30 5.43 0.52
C GLY A 394 4.10 5.91 1.73
N THR A 395 3.79 5.38 2.91
CA THR A 395 4.44 5.75 4.19
C THR A 395 4.86 4.53 5.02
N GLU A 396 4.48 3.34 4.59
CA GLU A 396 4.64 2.07 5.28
C GLU A 396 6.10 1.59 5.30
N ASN A 397 6.52 1.03 6.42
CA ASN A 397 7.86 0.47 6.59
C ASN A 397 7.86 -1.07 6.55
N ALA A 398 6.73 -1.70 6.91
CA ALA A 398 6.51 -3.14 6.90
C ALA A 398 5.24 -3.52 6.13
N LEU A 399 5.16 -4.77 5.63
CA LEU A 399 3.97 -5.29 4.94
C LEU A 399 2.73 -5.26 5.84
N ALA A 400 2.90 -5.45 7.16
CA ALA A 400 1.82 -5.38 8.14
C ALA A 400 1.22 -3.97 8.31
N ASP A 401 1.93 -2.93 7.86
CA ASP A 401 1.44 -1.55 7.88
C ASP A 401 0.49 -1.27 6.70
N ARG A 402 0.37 -2.21 5.74
CA ARG A 402 -0.54 -2.09 4.59
C ARG A 402 -1.98 -1.91 5.09
N PRO A 403 -2.69 -0.86 4.67
CA PRO A 403 -4.07 -0.58 5.10
C PRO A 403 -5.00 -1.79 4.92
N ALA A 404 -5.82 -2.06 5.96
CA ALA A 404 -6.84 -3.10 5.96
C ALA A 404 -8.24 -2.51 6.23
N PRO A 405 -9.29 -2.95 5.50
CA PRO A 405 -9.26 -3.94 4.44
C PRO A 405 -8.57 -3.42 3.17
N VAL A 406 -7.90 -4.32 2.44
CA VAL A 406 -7.28 -3.99 1.14
C VAL A 406 -8.39 -3.66 0.15
N GLN A 407 -8.33 -2.48 -0.47
CA GLN A 407 -9.28 -2.03 -1.48
C GLN A 407 -8.61 -2.07 -2.87
N PRO A 408 -8.90 -3.08 -3.71
CA PRO A 408 -8.15 -3.31 -4.96
C PRO A 408 -8.37 -2.25 -6.05
N ASP A 409 -9.39 -1.40 -5.93
CA ASP A 409 -9.68 -0.27 -6.80
C ASP A 409 -8.74 0.94 -6.60
N THR A 410 -7.96 0.94 -5.51
CA THR A 410 -7.03 2.05 -5.18
C THR A 410 -5.67 1.96 -5.87
N THR A 411 -5.28 0.78 -6.37
CA THR A 411 -4.04 0.57 -7.13
C THR A 411 -4.36 -0.03 -8.49
N VAL A 412 -4.19 0.77 -9.54
CA VAL A 412 -4.69 0.47 -10.88
C VAL A 412 -3.55 0.40 -11.89
N LEU A 413 -3.50 -0.70 -12.63
CA LEU A 413 -2.74 -0.84 -13.88
C LEU A 413 -3.71 -0.61 -15.04
N ASP A 414 -3.38 0.34 -15.91
CA ASP A 414 -4.25 0.82 -16.98
C ASP A 414 -3.57 0.64 -18.35
N GLY A 415 -4.25 -0.05 -19.27
CA GLY A 415 -3.74 -0.35 -20.61
C GLY A 415 -4.14 0.72 -21.64
N GLY A 416 -4.98 1.68 -21.25
CA GLY A 416 -5.49 2.74 -22.12
C GLY A 416 -6.23 2.22 -23.36
N GLY A 417 -6.75 0.99 -23.31
CA GLY A 417 -7.44 0.32 -24.42
C GLY A 417 -6.52 -0.18 -25.54
N SER A 418 -5.19 -0.08 -25.41
CA SER A 418 -4.25 -0.36 -26.50
C SER A 418 -3.06 -1.25 -26.14
N LYS A 419 -2.82 -1.50 -24.85
CA LYS A 419 -1.66 -2.25 -24.36
C LYS A 419 -2.10 -3.40 -23.47
N ARG A 420 -1.38 -4.53 -23.54
CA ARG A 420 -1.49 -5.59 -22.54
C ARG A 420 -0.97 -5.09 -21.20
N LEU A 421 -1.54 -5.52 -20.07
CA LEU A 421 -1.09 -5.06 -18.75
C LEU A 421 0.06 -5.92 -18.22
N LEU A 422 -0.14 -7.23 -18.12
CA LEU A 422 0.80 -8.17 -17.53
C LEU A 422 1.07 -9.32 -18.50
N TYR A 423 2.35 -9.67 -18.65
CA TYR A 423 2.77 -10.87 -19.36
C TYR A 423 3.67 -11.70 -18.46
N LEU A 424 3.15 -12.82 -17.97
CA LEU A 424 3.85 -13.75 -17.10
C LEU A 424 4.43 -14.85 -17.98
N ASP A 425 5.74 -14.84 -18.14
CA ASP A 425 6.45 -15.79 -19.00
C ASP A 425 7.14 -16.87 -18.20
N GLY A 426 6.48 -18.01 -18.06
CA GLY A 426 7.04 -19.22 -17.47
C GLY A 426 8.09 -19.91 -18.33
N THR A 427 8.25 -19.49 -19.59
CA THR A 427 9.23 -20.05 -20.53
C THR A 427 10.55 -19.27 -20.55
N GLY A 428 10.58 -18.10 -19.92
CA GLY A 428 11.73 -17.20 -19.84
C GLY A 428 12.84 -17.69 -18.91
N PHE A 429 13.21 -16.87 -17.91
CA PHE A 429 14.33 -17.18 -17.01
C PHE A 429 14.04 -18.36 -16.07
N SER A 430 12.82 -18.39 -15.53
CA SER A 430 12.37 -19.40 -14.57
C SER A 430 10.88 -19.67 -14.76
N SER A 431 10.42 -20.82 -14.27
CA SER A 431 8.99 -21.09 -14.19
C SER A 431 8.29 -20.09 -13.27
N ILE A 432 7.08 -19.72 -13.65
CA ILE A 432 6.18 -18.93 -12.81
C ILE A 432 5.33 -19.93 -12.02
N THR A 433 5.47 -19.92 -10.71
CA THR A 433 4.81 -20.87 -9.80
C THR A 433 3.84 -20.15 -8.86
N SER A 434 3.26 -20.87 -7.91
CA SER A 434 2.41 -20.28 -6.86
C SER A 434 3.16 -19.32 -5.92
N ASP A 435 4.49 -19.26 -6.00
CA ASP A 435 5.28 -18.25 -5.29
C ASP A 435 5.09 -16.84 -5.86
N THR A 436 4.73 -16.74 -7.15
CA THR A 436 4.22 -15.48 -7.72
C THR A 436 2.86 -15.16 -7.12
N LEU A 437 2.74 -14.00 -6.49
CA LEU A 437 1.51 -13.51 -5.89
C LEU A 437 1.17 -12.15 -6.48
N ILE A 438 -0.06 -11.97 -6.92
CA ILE A 438 -0.63 -10.67 -7.29
C ILE A 438 -1.80 -10.41 -6.35
N ASP A 439 -1.71 -9.37 -5.53
CA ASP A 439 -2.65 -9.14 -4.44
C ASP A 439 -3.11 -7.67 -4.32
N GLY A 440 -4.41 -7.43 -4.47
CA GLY A 440 -5.02 -6.11 -4.23
C GLY A 440 -4.83 -5.11 -5.37
N LEU A 441 -5.05 -5.52 -6.62
CA LEU A 441 -4.86 -4.68 -7.81
C LEU A 441 -6.10 -4.65 -8.71
N THR A 442 -6.25 -3.55 -9.45
CA THR A 442 -7.16 -3.46 -10.60
C THR A 442 -6.37 -3.46 -11.90
N LEU A 443 -6.72 -4.39 -12.79
CA LEU A 443 -6.20 -4.53 -14.14
C LEU A 443 -7.31 -4.13 -15.12
N LYS A 444 -7.21 -2.92 -15.70
CA LYS A 444 -8.27 -2.37 -16.54
C LYS A 444 -7.82 -1.89 -17.91
N GLU A 445 -8.77 -1.89 -18.83
CA GLU A 445 -8.62 -1.38 -20.20
C GLU A 445 -7.37 -1.95 -20.92
N GLY A 446 -7.00 -3.18 -20.58
CA GLY A 446 -5.95 -3.93 -21.26
C GLY A 446 -6.41 -4.38 -22.65
N SER A 447 -5.49 -4.42 -23.61
CA SER A 447 -5.78 -4.80 -25.00
C SER A 447 -4.69 -5.69 -25.60
N ALA A 448 -5.10 -6.75 -26.30
CA ALA A 448 -4.19 -7.65 -26.99
C ALA A 448 -4.73 -8.07 -28.37
N GLY A 449 -3.80 -8.42 -29.28
CA GLY A 449 -4.09 -8.93 -30.62
C GLY A 449 -4.69 -10.34 -30.63
N ALA A 450 -4.36 -11.15 -31.64
CA ALA A 450 -4.92 -12.50 -31.80
C ALA A 450 -4.48 -13.50 -30.70
N GLU A 451 -3.35 -13.25 -30.03
CA GLU A 451 -2.83 -14.10 -28.95
C GLU A 451 -3.77 -14.19 -27.74
N GLY A 452 -4.55 -13.14 -27.47
CA GLY A 452 -5.38 -13.08 -26.27
C GLY A 452 -4.70 -12.46 -25.05
N GLY A 453 -5.39 -12.49 -23.89
CA GLY A 453 -4.88 -12.00 -22.61
C GLY A 453 -4.68 -10.48 -22.62
N GLY A 454 -5.77 -9.72 -22.78
CA GLY A 454 -5.74 -8.26 -22.82
C GLY A 454 -5.25 -7.64 -21.51
N ALA A 455 -5.68 -8.15 -20.35
CA ALA A 455 -5.07 -7.81 -19.08
C ALA A 455 -3.85 -8.68 -18.78
N LEU A 456 -4.03 -10.01 -18.67
CA LEU A 456 -2.98 -10.93 -18.25
C LEU A 456 -2.82 -12.08 -19.24
N TYR A 457 -1.59 -12.31 -19.68
CA TYR A 457 -1.21 -13.54 -20.39
C TYR A 457 -0.28 -14.38 -19.50
N CYS A 458 -0.65 -15.64 -19.24
CA CYS A 458 0.13 -16.58 -18.46
C CYS A 458 0.68 -17.67 -19.38
N ASN A 459 1.94 -17.50 -19.81
CA ASN A 459 2.61 -18.40 -20.74
C ASN A 459 3.27 -19.56 -19.98
N GLY A 460 2.57 -20.70 -19.92
CA GLY A 460 3.10 -21.97 -19.42
C GLY A 460 3.41 -22.96 -20.54
N ALA A 461 3.41 -22.57 -21.81
CA ALA A 461 3.57 -23.50 -22.93
C ALA A 461 4.94 -24.21 -22.85
N ALA A 462 4.93 -25.55 -22.89
CA ALA A 462 6.11 -26.39 -22.65
C ALA A 462 6.88 -26.12 -21.33
N SER A 463 6.29 -25.37 -20.40
CA SER A 463 6.87 -24.96 -19.12
C SER A 463 5.78 -24.82 -18.04
N GLN A 464 5.91 -23.90 -17.09
CA GLN A 464 4.92 -23.66 -16.03
C GLN A 464 4.65 -22.17 -15.80
N CYS A 465 3.37 -21.81 -15.77
CA CYS A 465 2.86 -20.52 -15.31
C CYS A 465 1.63 -20.71 -14.41
N SER A 466 1.79 -20.67 -13.09
CA SER A 466 0.70 -20.96 -12.13
C SER A 466 0.70 -20.00 -10.93
N PRO A 467 0.53 -18.68 -11.16
CA PRO A 467 0.54 -17.67 -10.10
C PRO A 467 -0.68 -17.78 -9.18
N ARG A 468 -0.58 -17.17 -7.99
CA ARG A 468 -1.72 -16.87 -7.12
C ARG A 468 -2.20 -15.44 -7.33
N LEU A 469 -3.51 -15.25 -7.48
CA LEU A 469 -4.15 -13.96 -7.59
C LEU A 469 -5.18 -13.81 -6.46
N ASN A 470 -5.01 -12.79 -5.63
CA ASN A 470 -5.92 -12.50 -4.53
C ASN A 470 -6.44 -11.07 -4.62
N GLN A 471 -7.74 -10.84 -4.37
CA GLN A 471 -8.29 -9.47 -4.36
C GLN A 471 -7.96 -8.71 -5.66
N VAL A 472 -8.25 -9.30 -6.83
CA VAL A 472 -7.91 -8.70 -8.14
C VAL A 472 -9.17 -8.36 -8.93
N ILE A 473 -9.21 -7.17 -9.52
CA ILE A 473 -10.27 -6.74 -10.45
C ILE A 473 -9.72 -6.79 -11.88
N PHE A 474 -10.45 -7.42 -12.79
CA PHE A 474 -10.25 -7.37 -14.24
C PHE A 474 -11.43 -6.63 -14.87
N TYR A 475 -11.21 -5.40 -15.34
CA TYR A 475 -12.28 -4.52 -15.79
C TYR A 475 -12.08 -3.99 -17.21
N GLY A 476 -13.06 -4.16 -18.09
CA GLY A 476 -13.06 -3.48 -19.40
C GLY A 476 -11.97 -3.95 -20.37
N ASN A 477 -11.34 -5.11 -20.14
CA ASN A 477 -10.25 -5.59 -20.99
C ASN A 477 -10.79 -6.17 -22.31
N LYS A 478 -10.03 -5.97 -23.40
CA LYS A 478 -10.44 -6.34 -24.76
C LYS A 478 -9.38 -7.17 -25.46
N THR A 479 -9.81 -8.02 -26.37
CA THR A 479 -8.89 -8.69 -27.31
C THR A 479 -9.61 -9.09 -28.57
N ASN A 480 -8.89 -9.14 -29.70
CA ASN A 480 -9.42 -9.74 -30.92
C ASN A 480 -9.37 -11.28 -30.88
N GLY A 481 -8.50 -11.85 -30.04
CA GLY A 481 -8.37 -13.29 -29.81
C GLY A 481 -9.25 -13.77 -28.66
N HIS A 482 -8.65 -14.54 -27.75
CA HIS A 482 -9.36 -15.23 -26.66
C HIS A 482 -8.97 -14.67 -25.29
N GLY A 483 -9.82 -14.84 -24.27
CA GLY A 483 -9.42 -14.53 -22.89
C GLY A 483 -9.14 -13.06 -22.67
N ALA A 484 -10.13 -12.17 -22.84
CA ALA A 484 -9.86 -10.73 -22.84
C ALA A 484 -9.27 -10.22 -21.53
N ALA A 485 -9.72 -10.75 -20.39
CA ALA A 485 -9.07 -10.50 -19.11
C ALA A 485 -7.82 -11.37 -18.91
N MET A 486 -7.94 -12.68 -19.14
CA MET A 486 -6.86 -13.63 -18.85
C MET A 486 -6.79 -14.74 -19.89
N TYR A 487 -5.57 -15.03 -20.35
CA TYR A 487 -5.26 -16.20 -21.17
C TYR A 487 -4.25 -17.08 -20.44
N ASN A 488 -4.61 -18.35 -20.20
CA ASN A 488 -3.76 -19.34 -19.55
C ASN A 488 -3.32 -20.37 -20.59
N ASP A 489 -2.05 -20.27 -21.01
CA ASP A 489 -1.48 -21.15 -22.03
C ASP A 489 -0.72 -22.32 -21.39
N GLY A 490 -1.40 -23.45 -21.25
CA GLY A 490 -0.82 -24.70 -20.75
C GLY A 490 -0.39 -25.66 -21.85
N SER A 491 -0.25 -25.17 -23.09
CA SER A 491 -0.07 -26.06 -24.24
C SER A 491 1.30 -26.75 -24.30
N GLN A 492 1.47 -27.69 -25.24
CA GLN A 492 2.76 -28.34 -25.56
C GLN A 492 3.41 -29.07 -24.38
N GLY A 493 2.63 -29.79 -23.57
CA GLY A 493 3.11 -30.48 -22.36
C GLY A 493 3.37 -29.56 -21.17
N GLY A 494 3.02 -28.28 -21.30
CA GLY A 494 3.15 -27.26 -20.25
C GLY A 494 2.03 -27.29 -19.22
N ASN A 495 2.10 -26.35 -18.25
CA ASN A 495 1.10 -26.18 -17.21
C ASN A 495 0.81 -24.70 -16.93
N ALA A 496 -0.43 -24.27 -17.21
CA ALA A 496 -0.95 -22.95 -16.84
C ALA A 496 -2.22 -23.04 -15.98
N SER A 497 -2.03 -23.21 -14.67
CA SER A 497 -3.12 -23.44 -13.70
C SER A 497 -3.07 -22.45 -12.53
N PRO A 498 -3.39 -21.15 -12.75
CA PRO A 498 -3.41 -20.16 -11.69
C PRO A 498 -4.49 -20.42 -10.63
N VAL A 499 -4.26 -19.92 -9.42
CA VAL A 499 -5.23 -19.97 -8.31
C VAL A 499 -5.76 -18.56 -8.05
N LEU A 500 -7.06 -18.38 -8.21
CA LEU A 500 -7.74 -17.10 -8.03
C LEU A 500 -8.65 -17.15 -6.81
N THR A 501 -8.43 -16.22 -5.89
CA THR A 501 -9.22 -16.05 -4.67
C THR A 501 -9.73 -14.62 -4.58
N ASN A 502 -11.02 -14.43 -4.33
CA ASN A 502 -11.61 -13.10 -4.20
C ASN A 502 -11.32 -12.22 -5.42
N ALA A 503 -11.80 -12.59 -6.61
CA ALA A 503 -11.52 -11.83 -7.84
C ALA A 503 -12.82 -11.42 -8.56
N LEU A 504 -12.77 -10.31 -9.29
CA LEU A 504 -13.88 -9.78 -10.07
C LEU A 504 -13.47 -9.65 -11.54
N PHE A 505 -14.21 -10.29 -12.44
CA PHE A 505 -14.09 -10.13 -13.88
C PHE A 505 -15.32 -9.42 -14.39
N ARG A 506 -15.21 -8.14 -14.76
CA ARG A 506 -16.35 -7.32 -15.16
C ARG A 506 -16.14 -6.65 -16.52
N ASN A 507 -17.15 -6.71 -17.39
CA ASN A 507 -17.19 -5.99 -18.67
C ASN A 507 -16.01 -6.31 -19.62
N ASN A 508 -15.46 -7.52 -19.58
CA ASN A 508 -14.38 -7.91 -20.49
C ASN A 508 -14.94 -8.44 -21.82
N GLN A 509 -14.27 -8.17 -22.94
CA GLN A 509 -14.79 -8.47 -24.29
C GLN A 509 -13.73 -9.17 -25.18
N ALA A 510 -14.02 -10.41 -25.58
CA ALA A 510 -13.19 -11.17 -26.52
C ALA A 510 -13.83 -11.25 -27.92
N GLY A 511 -13.01 -11.04 -28.95
CA GLY A 511 -13.35 -11.31 -30.35
C GLY A 511 -13.34 -12.79 -30.73
N GLY A 512 -12.88 -13.66 -29.82
CA GLY A 512 -12.98 -15.10 -29.85
C GLY A 512 -13.79 -15.64 -28.66
N SER A 513 -13.24 -16.62 -27.95
CA SER A 513 -13.89 -17.31 -26.81
C SER A 513 -13.32 -16.86 -25.46
N GLY A 514 -14.10 -17.02 -24.39
CA GLY A 514 -13.66 -16.68 -23.03
C GLY A 514 -13.55 -15.18 -22.83
N GLY A 515 -14.68 -14.46 -22.79
CA GLY A 515 -14.67 -12.99 -22.65
C GLY A 515 -13.93 -12.53 -21.39
N GLY A 516 -14.01 -13.30 -20.30
CA GLY A 516 -13.11 -13.17 -19.16
C GLY A 516 -11.83 -13.98 -19.34
N VAL A 517 -11.93 -15.29 -19.23
CA VAL A 517 -10.78 -16.20 -19.12
C VAL A 517 -10.82 -17.28 -20.21
N TYR A 518 -9.66 -17.53 -20.82
CA TYR A 518 -9.44 -18.66 -21.72
C TYR A 518 -8.38 -19.61 -21.15
N ASN A 519 -8.75 -20.88 -20.96
CA ASN A 519 -7.87 -21.93 -20.47
C ASN A 519 -7.53 -22.89 -21.60
N HIS A 520 -6.28 -22.82 -22.05
CA HIS A 520 -5.80 -23.55 -23.22
C HIS A 520 -4.90 -24.72 -22.78
N GLY A 521 -5.47 -25.91 -22.68
CA GLY A 521 -4.78 -27.14 -22.25
C GLY A 521 -4.28 -28.01 -23.40
N ALA A 522 -4.01 -27.46 -24.59
CA ALA A 522 -3.72 -28.25 -25.79
C ALA A 522 -2.42 -29.07 -25.65
N GLY A 523 -2.54 -30.39 -25.50
CA GLY A 523 -1.41 -31.31 -25.24
C GLY A 523 -0.68 -31.06 -23.91
N GLY A 524 -1.24 -30.27 -23.01
CA GLY A 524 -0.70 -29.99 -21.67
C GLY A 524 -1.82 -29.72 -20.66
N ILE A 525 -1.63 -28.84 -19.67
CA ILE A 525 -2.58 -28.65 -18.57
C ILE A 525 -2.93 -27.17 -18.39
N SER A 526 -4.21 -26.81 -18.46
CA SER A 526 -4.71 -25.51 -18.01
C SER A 526 -5.97 -25.67 -17.16
N SER A 527 -5.78 -25.83 -15.84
CA SER A 527 -6.84 -26.18 -14.89
C SER A 527 -6.83 -25.23 -13.68
N PRO A 528 -7.21 -23.95 -13.86
CA PRO A 528 -7.21 -22.99 -12.77
C PRO A 528 -8.24 -23.31 -11.68
N THR A 529 -8.01 -22.78 -10.48
CA THR A 529 -8.97 -22.84 -9.37
C THR A 529 -9.53 -21.45 -9.09
N PHE A 530 -10.85 -21.34 -9.00
CA PHE A 530 -11.56 -20.11 -8.66
C PHE A 530 -12.29 -20.29 -7.34
N THR A 531 -12.01 -19.43 -6.36
CA THR A 531 -12.68 -19.42 -5.06
C THR A 531 -13.15 -18.02 -4.72
N ALA A 532 -14.46 -17.84 -4.48
CA ALA A 532 -15.05 -16.52 -4.23
C ALA A 532 -14.79 -15.55 -5.41
N VAL A 533 -15.14 -15.95 -6.63
CA VAL A 533 -14.90 -15.15 -7.85
C VAL A 533 -16.22 -14.76 -8.52
N SER A 534 -16.34 -13.49 -8.92
CA SER A 534 -17.50 -12.97 -9.66
C SER A 534 -17.14 -12.71 -11.13
N PHE A 535 -17.98 -13.16 -12.05
CA PHE A 535 -17.92 -12.90 -13.48
C PHE A 535 -19.19 -12.15 -13.91
N GLU A 536 -19.04 -10.88 -14.27
CA GLU A 536 -20.16 -9.99 -14.51
C GLU A 536 -20.08 -9.33 -15.90
N SER A 537 -21.12 -9.50 -16.70
CA SER A 537 -21.27 -8.80 -17.98
C SER A 537 -20.08 -8.98 -18.94
N ASN A 538 -19.39 -10.13 -18.88
CA ASN A 538 -18.33 -10.45 -19.83
C ASN A 538 -18.94 -10.97 -21.13
N THR A 539 -18.32 -10.62 -22.25
CA THR A 539 -18.85 -10.92 -23.59
C THR A 539 -17.81 -11.59 -24.48
N ALA A 540 -18.25 -12.58 -25.25
CA ALA A 540 -17.45 -13.26 -26.25
C ALA A 540 -18.26 -13.39 -27.54
N THR A 541 -17.66 -13.06 -28.69
CA THR A 541 -18.32 -13.22 -30.00
C THR A 541 -18.38 -14.68 -30.45
N ALA A 542 -17.61 -15.57 -29.84
CA ALA A 542 -17.66 -17.02 -30.06
C ALA A 542 -18.36 -17.75 -28.90
N GLN A 543 -17.61 -18.35 -27.97
CA GLN A 543 -18.17 -19.23 -26.93
C GLN A 543 -17.66 -18.85 -25.52
N GLY A 544 -18.46 -19.12 -24.48
CA GLY A 544 -18.06 -18.88 -23.10
C GLY A 544 -17.86 -17.40 -22.80
N GLY A 545 -18.95 -16.65 -22.61
CA GLY A 545 -18.90 -15.20 -22.39
C GLY A 545 -18.00 -14.79 -21.23
N ALA A 546 -17.91 -15.60 -20.18
CA ALA A 546 -16.97 -15.41 -19.08
C ALA A 546 -15.78 -16.37 -19.14
N LEU A 547 -16.02 -17.67 -19.27
CA LEU A 547 -14.99 -18.70 -19.15
C LEU A 547 -15.03 -19.68 -20.32
N TYR A 548 -13.88 -19.97 -20.92
CA TYR A 548 -13.75 -21.03 -21.91
C TYR A 548 -12.62 -21.98 -21.53
N ASN A 549 -12.94 -23.28 -21.49
CA ASN A 549 -12.01 -24.35 -21.10
C ASN A 549 -11.81 -25.30 -22.26
N GLU A 550 -10.56 -25.48 -22.70
CA GLU A 550 -10.22 -26.34 -23.81
C GLU A 550 -9.19 -27.39 -23.42
N GLY A 551 -9.63 -28.65 -23.33
CA GLY A 551 -8.73 -29.81 -23.31
C GLY A 551 -8.65 -30.41 -24.71
N SER A 552 -7.60 -30.12 -25.46
CA SER A 552 -7.43 -30.61 -26.83
C SER A 552 -6.12 -31.36 -27.04
N GLY A 553 -6.10 -32.32 -27.97
CA GLY A 553 -4.92 -33.14 -28.27
C GLY A 553 -4.64 -34.24 -27.23
N SER A 554 -3.80 -35.20 -27.59
CA SER A 554 -3.46 -36.34 -26.73
C SER A 554 -2.81 -35.88 -25.43
N GLY A 555 -3.45 -36.16 -24.30
CA GLY A 555 -2.97 -35.77 -22.96
C GLY A 555 -3.31 -34.32 -22.55
N GLY A 556 -4.03 -33.57 -23.39
CA GLY A 556 -4.47 -32.21 -23.05
C GLY A 556 -5.59 -32.19 -22.00
N VAL A 557 -5.47 -31.31 -21.00
CA VAL A 557 -6.39 -31.21 -19.86
C VAL A 557 -6.77 -29.76 -19.58
N SER A 558 -8.07 -29.48 -19.54
CA SER A 558 -8.60 -28.24 -18.96
C SER A 558 -9.78 -28.52 -18.04
N SER A 559 -9.50 -28.65 -16.75
CA SER A 559 -10.43 -29.16 -15.73
C SER A 559 -10.48 -28.20 -14.52
N PRO A 560 -11.01 -26.98 -14.68
CA PRO A 560 -11.05 -26.00 -13.60
C PRO A 560 -12.00 -26.40 -12.47
N VAL A 561 -11.68 -25.91 -11.26
CA VAL A 561 -12.52 -26.03 -10.07
C VAL A 561 -13.08 -24.66 -9.69
N LEU A 562 -14.40 -24.59 -9.56
CA LEU A 562 -15.13 -23.37 -9.25
C LEU A 562 -15.88 -23.56 -7.93
N GLU A 563 -15.45 -22.85 -6.90
CA GLU A 563 -16.01 -22.90 -5.55
C GLU A 563 -16.49 -21.50 -5.18
N ARG A 564 -17.75 -21.35 -4.76
CA ARG A 564 -18.30 -20.06 -4.32
C ARG A 564 -18.20 -18.97 -5.40
N VAL A 565 -18.59 -19.29 -6.63
CA VAL A 565 -18.47 -18.35 -7.77
C VAL A 565 -19.82 -17.77 -8.18
N SER A 566 -19.83 -16.61 -8.83
CA SER A 566 -21.02 -16.03 -9.43
C SER A 566 -20.79 -15.69 -10.90
N PHE A 567 -21.78 -15.98 -11.75
CA PHE A 567 -21.83 -15.59 -13.16
C PHE A 567 -23.12 -14.80 -13.39
N SER A 568 -23.00 -13.49 -13.61
CA SER A 568 -24.14 -12.59 -13.81
C SER A 568 -24.08 -11.87 -15.14
N GLY A 569 -25.09 -12.03 -15.99
CA GLY A 569 -25.23 -11.22 -17.22
C GLY A 569 -24.17 -11.45 -18.29
N ASN A 570 -23.43 -12.56 -18.25
CA ASN A 570 -22.40 -12.85 -19.26
C ASN A 570 -23.05 -13.29 -20.58
N HIS A 571 -22.38 -13.01 -21.71
CA HIS A 571 -22.90 -13.28 -23.04
C HIS A 571 -21.88 -13.98 -23.94
N GLY A 572 -22.24 -15.15 -24.47
CA GLY A 572 -21.51 -15.83 -25.55
C GLY A 572 -22.36 -15.91 -26.81
N ASN A 573 -21.79 -16.14 -27.98
CA ASN A 573 -22.63 -16.34 -29.18
C ASN A 573 -23.10 -17.78 -29.33
N SER A 574 -22.33 -18.79 -28.92
CA SER A 574 -22.74 -20.20 -28.91
C SER A 574 -22.11 -21.01 -27.78
N GLY A 575 -22.54 -22.26 -27.60
CA GLY A 575 -22.00 -23.16 -26.57
C GLY A 575 -22.61 -22.88 -25.20
N GLY A 576 -21.92 -22.10 -24.36
CA GLY A 576 -22.40 -21.64 -23.05
C GLY A 576 -22.29 -20.13 -22.92
N GLY A 577 -23.36 -19.47 -22.47
CA GLY A 577 -23.39 -18.01 -22.31
C GLY A 577 -22.43 -17.49 -21.25
N ALA A 578 -22.33 -18.18 -20.11
CA ALA A 578 -21.34 -17.91 -19.09
C ALA A 578 -20.05 -18.71 -19.31
N MET A 579 -20.19 -20.03 -19.45
CA MET A 579 -19.05 -20.94 -19.49
C MET A 579 -19.19 -21.98 -20.59
N THR A 580 -18.13 -22.20 -21.35
CA THR A 580 -18.00 -23.37 -22.22
C THR A 580 -16.84 -24.25 -21.77
N SER A 581 -17.05 -25.57 -21.78
CA SER A 581 -16.02 -26.58 -21.57
C SER A 581 -16.00 -27.54 -22.74
N MET A 582 -14.81 -27.76 -23.31
CA MET A 582 -14.65 -28.55 -24.52
C MET A 582 -13.51 -29.55 -24.39
N ALA A 583 -13.80 -30.80 -24.77
CA ALA A 583 -12.81 -31.87 -24.91
C ALA A 583 -12.73 -32.30 -26.39
N LEU A 584 -11.56 -32.10 -27.00
CA LEU A 584 -11.32 -32.35 -28.43
C LEU A 584 -10.12 -33.28 -28.64
N SER A 585 -10.13 -34.04 -29.75
CA SER A 585 -8.96 -34.78 -30.25
C SER A 585 -8.20 -35.60 -29.18
N GLY A 586 -8.93 -36.30 -28.30
CA GLY A 586 -8.38 -37.10 -27.20
C GLY A 586 -8.05 -36.36 -25.89
N GLY A 587 -8.40 -35.08 -25.78
CA GLY A 587 -8.26 -34.30 -24.56
C GLY A 587 -9.36 -34.53 -23.51
N THR A 588 -9.17 -33.93 -22.33
CA THR A 588 -10.06 -34.05 -21.16
C THR A 588 -10.49 -32.69 -20.64
N SER A 589 -11.78 -32.53 -20.34
CA SER A 589 -12.30 -31.39 -19.59
C SER A 589 -13.30 -31.86 -18.54
N HIS A 590 -12.90 -31.81 -17.27
CA HIS A 590 -13.74 -32.16 -16.13
C HIS A 590 -13.93 -30.92 -15.26
N VAL A 591 -15.09 -30.27 -15.36
CA VAL A 591 -15.37 -29.05 -14.62
C VAL A 591 -16.13 -29.38 -13.34
N VAL A 592 -15.67 -28.82 -12.22
CA VAL A 592 -16.35 -28.97 -10.93
C VAL A 592 -16.89 -27.61 -10.48
N VAL A 593 -18.18 -27.54 -10.22
CA VAL A 593 -18.90 -26.33 -9.79
C VAL A 593 -19.58 -26.59 -8.45
N ARG A 594 -19.28 -25.77 -7.45
CA ARG A 594 -19.81 -25.88 -6.09
C ARG A 594 -20.22 -24.52 -5.56
N ASN A 595 -21.39 -24.47 -4.90
CA ASN A 595 -21.85 -23.25 -4.20
C ASN A 595 -21.91 -22.03 -5.13
N ALA A 596 -22.48 -22.18 -6.32
CA ALA A 596 -22.33 -21.20 -7.40
C ALA A 596 -23.67 -20.67 -7.93
N THR A 597 -23.70 -19.39 -8.31
CA THR A 597 -24.87 -18.77 -8.94
C THR A 597 -24.61 -18.47 -10.41
N PHE A 598 -25.57 -18.79 -11.28
CA PHE A 598 -25.62 -18.41 -12.68
C PHE A 598 -26.92 -17.63 -12.94
N GLY A 599 -26.82 -16.31 -13.02
CA GLY A 599 -27.95 -15.39 -13.15
C GLY A 599 -27.93 -14.61 -14.47
N GLY A 600 -29.01 -14.63 -15.25
CA GLY A 600 -29.16 -13.68 -16.36
C GLY A 600 -28.15 -13.84 -17.50
N ASN A 601 -27.42 -14.96 -17.58
CA ASN A 601 -26.44 -15.19 -18.65
C ASN A 601 -27.17 -15.52 -19.95
N SER A 602 -26.54 -15.24 -21.09
CA SER A 602 -27.20 -15.40 -22.38
C SER A 602 -26.32 -15.92 -23.49
N THR A 603 -26.93 -16.61 -24.46
CA THR A 603 -26.32 -16.90 -25.75
C THR A 603 -27.01 -16.18 -26.91
N GLY A 604 -26.26 -15.81 -27.95
CA GLY A 604 -26.80 -15.24 -29.19
C GLY A 604 -27.40 -16.28 -30.16
N GLY A 605 -26.87 -17.51 -30.14
CA GLY A 605 -27.21 -18.65 -31.01
C GLY A 605 -27.49 -19.94 -30.23
N SER A 606 -27.02 -21.10 -30.74
CA SER A 606 -27.28 -22.42 -30.15
C SER A 606 -26.38 -22.74 -28.94
N GLY A 607 -26.91 -23.55 -28.01
CA GLY A 607 -26.23 -23.95 -26.77
C GLY A 607 -26.98 -23.52 -25.51
N GLY A 608 -26.36 -23.65 -24.34
CA GLY A 608 -26.94 -23.34 -23.03
C GLY A 608 -26.74 -21.88 -22.62
N GLY A 609 -27.76 -21.24 -22.07
CA GLY A 609 -27.71 -19.86 -21.60
C GLY A 609 -26.65 -19.61 -20.52
N ALA A 610 -26.34 -20.61 -19.70
CA ALA A 610 -25.29 -20.57 -18.69
C ALA A 610 -24.07 -21.41 -19.07
N ILE A 611 -24.20 -22.73 -19.12
CA ILE A 611 -23.06 -23.65 -19.33
C ILE A 611 -23.27 -24.52 -20.56
N GLY A 612 -22.24 -24.63 -21.39
CA GLY A 612 -22.13 -25.61 -22.46
C GLY A 612 -20.95 -26.55 -22.23
N THR A 613 -21.20 -27.86 -22.25
CA THR A 613 -20.14 -28.89 -22.11
C THR A 613 -20.17 -29.82 -23.32
N ILE A 614 -19.05 -29.89 -24.06
CA ILE A 614 -18.98 -30.54 -25.38
C ILE A 614 -17.79 -31.52 -25.44
N GLY A 615 -18.06 -32.78 -25.78
CA GLY A 615 -17.09 -33.84 -26.05
C GLY A 615 -17.37 -34.49 -27.41
N ASN A 616 -16.50 -34.24 -28.39
CA ASN A 616 -16.85 -34.48 -29.79
C ASN A 616 -16.68 -35.93 -30.29
N THR A 617 -16.03 -36.85 -29.56
CA THR A 617 -16.00 -38.32 -29.76
C THR A 617 -14.91 -38.97 -28.89
N PRO A 618 -15.08 -40.23 -28.41
CA PRO A 618 -14.00 -40.97 -27.74
C PRO A 618 -12.72 -41.01 -28.62
N PRO A 619 -11.51 -40.84 -28.05
CA PRO A 619 -11.19 -40.91 -26.63
C PRO A 619 -11.34 -39.61 -25.83
N SER A 620 -11.90 -38.53 -26.41
CA SER A 620 -12.16 -37.29 -25.65
C SER A 620 -13.15 -37.52 -24.50
N SER A 621 -12.88 -36.90 -23.35
CA SER A 621 -13.71 -37.01 -22.14
C SER A 621 -14.11 -35.63 -21.63
N ALA A 622 -15.40 -35.30 -21.74
CA ALA A 622 -15.98 -34.09 -21.17
C ALA A 622 -16.93 -34.46 -20.03
N SER A 623 -16.82 -33.78 -18.90
CA SER A 623 -17.74 -33.96 -17.76
C SER A 623 -17.90 -32.70 -16.93
N LEU A 624 -19.06 -32.60 -16.27
CA LEU A 624 -19.45 -31.46 -15.45
C LEU A 624 -20.14 -31.96 -14.18
N ASP A 625 -19.58 -31.60 -13.03
CA ASP A 625 -20.17 -31.87 -11.71
C ASP A 625 -20.64 -30.57 -11.07
N VAL A 626 -21.95 -30.42 -10.89
CA VAL A 626 -22.59 -29.25 -10.29
C VAL A 626 -23.23 -29.64 -8.96
N THR A 627 -22.86 -28.95 -7.88
CA THR A 627 -23.45 -29.18 -6.56
C THR A 627 -23.76 -27.85 -5.87
N HIS A 628 -24.91 -27.76 -5.19
CA HIS A 628 -25.34 -26.52 -4.50
C HIS A 628 -25.25 -25.29 -5.41
N ALA A 629 -25.85 -25.34 -6.60
CA ALA A 629 -25.84 -24.22 -7.54
C ALA A 629 -27.24 -23.69 -7.82
N THR A 630 -27.34 -22.41 -8.14
CA THR A 630 -28.60 -21.77 -8.53
C THR A 630 -28.48 -21.19 -9.94
N PHE A 631 -29.29 -21.68 -10.86
CA PHE A 631 -29.47 -21.16 -12.21
C PHE A 631 -30.81 -20.43 -12.26
N MET A 632 -30.76 -19.18 -12.68
CA MET A 632 -31.92 -18.29 -12.78
C MET A 632 -31.79 -17.39 -13.99
N ASN A 633 -32.87 -17.21 -14.75
CA ASN A 633 -32.95 -16.22 -15.81
C ASN A 633 -31.90 -16.38 -16.94
N ASN A 634 -31.34 -17.58 -17.15
CA ASN A 634 -30.39 -17.79 -18.22
C ASN A 634 -31.11 -18.03 -19.55
N ARG A 635 -30.70 -17.34 -20.62
CA ARG A 635 -31.45 -17.23 -21.89
C ARG A 635 -30.63 -17.62 -23.10
N THR A 636 -31.31 -17.93 -24.20
CA THR A 636 -30.70 -18.12 -25.52
C THR A 636 -31.43 -17.24 -26.53
N GLY A 637 -30.76 -16.84 -27.61
CA GLY A 637 -31.26 -15.91 -28.63
C GLY A 637 -32.55 -16.34 -29.36
N THR A 638 -33.12 -15.40 -30.13
CA THR A 638 -34.46 -15.43 -30.76
C THR A 638 -34.83 -16.70 -31.54
N ALA A 639 -36.05 -17.20 -31.30
CA ALA A 639 -36.72 -18.34 -31.97
C ALA A 639 -36.10 -19.72 -31.63
N PRO A 640 -36.82 -20.87 -31.79
CA PRO A 640 -36.49 -22.12 -31.11
C PRO A 640 -35.27 -22.78 -31.76
N ALA A 641 -34.09 -22.23 -31.51
CA ALA A 641 -32.82 -22.84 -31.84
C ALA A 641 -32.55 -23.95 -30.84
N GLU A 642 -32.02 -25.06 -31.34
CA GLU A 642 -31.64 -26.26 -30.59
C GLU A 642 -30.83 -25.88 -29.33
N GLY A 643 -31.27 -26.32 -28.15
CA GLY A 643 -30.49 -26.15 -26.91
C GLY A 643 -30.93 -25.07 -25.91
N ALA A 644 -32.06 -24.39 -26.12
CA ALA A 644 -32.52 -23.17 -25.44
C ALA A 644 -32.78 -23.20 -23.90
N ASN A 645 -31.83 -23.71 -23.10
CA ASN A 645 -31.96 -23.97 -21.65
C ASN A 645 -30.72 -23.46 -20.88
N ALA A 646 -30.68 -23.50 -19.53
CA ALA A 646 -29.50 -23.09 -18.77
C ALA A 646 -28.25 -23.93 -19.08
N LEU A 647 -28.42 -25.25 -19.15
CA LEU A 647 -27.34 -26.22 -19.34
C LEU A 647 -27.48 -26.93 -20.69
N PHE A 648 -26.37 -27.02 -21.43
CA PHE A 648 -26.27 -27.79 -22.66
C PHE A 648 -25.14 -28.83 -22.57
N SER A 649 -25.44 -30.07 -22.91
CA SER A 649 -24.47 -31.16 -22.96
C SER A 649 -24.45 -31.83 -24.33
N GLY A 650 -23.28 -31.97 -24.95
CA GLY A 650 -23.07 -32.71 -26.19
C GLY A 650 -21.90 -33.68 -26.07
N GLY A 651 -22.16 -34.96 -25.86
CA GLY A 651 -21.15 -36.02 -25.72
C GLY A 651 -20.44 -36.04 -24.37
N ALA A 652 -21.04 -35.45 -23.32
CA ALA A 652 -20.45 -35.31 -21.99
C ALA A 652 -21.25 -36.06 -20.90
N THR A 653 -20.61 -36.28 -19.75
CA THR A 653 -21.28 -36.76 -18.53
C THR A 653 -21.55 -35.59 -17.58
N VAL A 654 -22.81 -35.35 -17.26
CA VAL A 654 -23.23 -34.23 -16.41
C VAL A 654 -23.90 -34.75 -15.13
N GLN A 655 -23.43 -34.27 -13.99
CA GLN A 655 -24.01 -34.55 -12.68
C GLN A 655 -24.48 -33.23 -12.07
N VAL A 656 -25.75 -33.17 -11.68
CA VAL A 656 -26.31 -32.03 -10.96
C VAL A 656 -26.90 -32.55 -9.66
N SER A 657 -26.52 -31.96 -8.52
CA SER A 657 -27.14 -32.29 -7.24
C SER A 657 -27.37 -31.06 -6.36
N ARG A 658 -28.37 -31.12 -5.48
CA ARG A 658 -28.60 -30.10 -4.44
C ARG A 658 -28.76 -28.70 -5.01
N SER A 659 -29.27 -28.59 -6.24
CA SER A 659 -29.23 -27.35 -7.04
C SER A 659 -30.63 -26.89 -7.41
N VAL A 660 -30.76 -25.62 -7.79
CA VAL A 660 -32.01 -25.01 -8.24
C VAL A 660 -31.83 -24.53 -9.68
N LEU A 661 -32.69 -24.95 -10.59
CA LEU A 661 -32.73 -24.51 -11.97
C LEU A 661 -34.15 -24.01 -12.29
N TRP A 662 -34.30 -22.71 -12.50
CA TRP A 662 -35.62 -22.08 -12.58
C TRP A 662 -35.61 -20.81 -13.44
N ASP A 663 -36.68 -20.59 -14.21
CA ASP A 663 -36.82 -19.45 -15.13
C ASP A 663 -35.68 -19.36 -16.16
N ASP A 664 -35.18 -20.51 -16.59
CA ASP A 664 -34.11 -20.64 -17.57
C ASP A 664 -34.70 -21.11 -18.92
N GLY A 665 -34.91 -20.21 -19.88
CA GLY A 665 -35.53 -20.57 -21.16
C GLY A 665 -35.74 -19.43 -22.18
N GLY A 666 -36.06 -19.81 -23.43
CA GLY A 666 -36.42 -18.90 -24.52
C GLY A 666 -37.92 -18.56 -24.59
N LEU A 667 -38.27 -17.46 -25.29
CA LEU A 667 -39.63 -16.86 -25.39
C LEU A 667 -40.73 -17.74 -26.05
N ALA A 668 -40.50 -19.02 -26.32
CA ALA A 668 -41.52 -19.91 -26.88
C ALA A 668 -41.27 -21.40 -26.57
N GLN A 669 -42.17 -21.98 -25.76
CA GLN A 669 -42.57 -23.40 -25.71
C GLN A 669 -41.65 -24.49 -25.11
N ASN A 670 -40.46 -24.20 -24.57
CA ASN A 670 -39.65 -25.22 -23.87
C ASN A 670 -39.46 -24.86 -22.38
N ILE A 671 -40.12 -25.60 -21.49
CA ILE A 671 -40.15 -25.39 -20.02
C ILE A 671 -38.99 -26.13 -19.31
N GLN A 672 -37.87 -26.43 -19.99
CA GLN A 672 -36.85 -27.35 -19.46
C GLN A 672 -35.53 -26.61 -19.19
N ALA A 673 -34.83 -26.92 -18.09
CA ALA A 673 -33.59 -26.22 -17.74
C ALA A 673 -32.30 -26.92 -18.21
N VAL A 674 -32.38 -28.14 -18.77
CA VAL A 674 -31.21 -28.90 -19.26
C VAL A 674 -31.49 -29.51 -20.64
N THR A 675 -30.65 -29.22 -21.63
CA THR A 675 -30.67 -29.90 -22.94
C THR A 675 -29.59 -30.97 -23.03
N ILE A 676 -29.95 -32.16 -23.53
CA ILE A 676 -29.02 -33.26 -23.76
C ILE A 676 -28.98 -33.59 -25.26
N GLY A 677 -27.83 -33.35 -25.89
CA GLY A 677 -27.51 -33.87 -27.21
C GLY A 677 -27.26 -35.38 -27.15
N SER A 678 -26.01 -35.75 -26.86
CA SER A 678 -25.54 -37.13 -26.61
C SER A 678 -24.80 -37.19 -25.26
N GLY A 679 -24.64 -38.38 -24.67
CA GLY A 679 -24.01 -38.55 -23.35
C GLY A 679 -24.99 -38.92 -22.23
N SER A 680 -24.62 -38.65 -20.97
CA SER A 680 -25.44 -38.98 -19.79
C SER A 680 -25.59 -37.81 -18.83
N THR A 681 -26.78 -37.62 -18.29
CA THR A 681 -27.06 -36.60 -17.26
C THR A 681 -27.77 -37.24 -16.07
N THR A 682 -27.32 -36.92 -14.87
CA THR A 682 -27.94 -37.36 -13.62
C THR A 682 -28.26 -36.14 -12.77
N ILE A 683 -29.52 -36.02 -12.36
CA ILE A 683 -30.00 -34.94 -11.49
C ILE A 683 -30.51 -35.56 -10.20
N THR A 684 -29.95 -35.16 -9.06
CA THR A 684 -30.30 -35.72 -7.75
C THR A 684 -30.63 -34.62 -6.74
N ASP A 685 -31.61 -34.84 -5.87
CA ASP A 685 -31.91 -33.96 -4.73
C ASP A 685 -31.90 -32.47 -5.13
N SER A 686 -32.68 -32.09 -6.14
CA SER A 686 -32.59 -30.75 -6.76
C SER A 686 -33.99 -30.21 -7.06
N LEU A 687 -34.12 -28.91 -7.31
CA LEU A 687 -35.35 -28.30 -7.79
C LEU A 687 -35.22 -27.89 -9.25
N LEU A 688 -36.18 -28.32 -10.07
CA LEU A 688 -36.17 -28.10 -11.52
C LEU A 688 -37.56 -27.67 -12.00
N GLN A 689 -37.63 -26.54 -12.71
CA GLN A 689 -38.88 -26.07 -13.31
C GLN A 689 -39.40 -27.07 -14.34
N GLY A 690 -40.67 -27.49 -14.20
CA GLY A 690 -41.30 -28.50 -15.06
C GLY A 690 -40.97 -29.95 -14.64
N GLY A 691 -40.24 -30.12 -13.54
CA GLY A 691 -39.87 -31.41 -12.98
C GLY A 691 -39.08 -32.27 -13.96
N CYS A 692 -39.14 -33.60 -13.77
CA CYS A 692 -38.55 -34.56 -14.70
C CYS A 692 -39.58 -35.29 -15.58
N ALA A 693 -40.77 -34.70 -15.81
CA ALA A 693 -41.84 -35.34 -16.56
C ALA A 693 -41.64 -35.16 -18.08
N GLY A 694 -41.28 -36.24 -18.77
CA GLY A 694 -41.10 -36.27 -20.24
C GLY A 694 -39.66 -36.28 -20.72
N GLY A 695 -38.71 -36.61 -19.83
CA GLY A 695 -37.27 -36.64 -20.10
C GLY A 695 -36.72 -35.23 -20.28
N ASN A 696 -35.57 -34.93 -19.66
CA ASN A 696 -34.64 -34.03 -20.33
C ASN A 696 -34.55 -34.59 -21.74
N GLN A 697 -35.11 -33.88 -22.72
CA GLN A 697 -35.21 -34.45 -24.04
C GLN A 697 -33.78 -34.84 -24.39
N ALA A 698 -33.61 -36.10 -24.74
CA ALA A 698 -32.49 -36.53 -25.53
C ALA A 698 -32.99 -36.55 -26.97
N PRO A 699 -33.44 -35.41 -27.57
CA PRO A 699 -33.94 -35.46 -28.94
C PRO A 699 -32.84 -35.93 -29.91
N TYR A 700 -31.57 -35.97 -29.43
CA TYR A 700 -30.39 -36.39 -30.17
C TYR A 700 -29.70 -37.65 -29.58
N GLY A 701 -30.34 -38.40 -28.66
CA GLY A 701 -29.89 -39.75 -28.27
C GLY A 701 -29.09 -39.93 -26.95
N GLY A 702 -29.01 -38.93 -26.07
CA GLY A 702 -28.48 -39.08 -24.69
C GLY A 702 -29.40 -39.79 -23.68
N THR A 703 -28.94 -39.94 -22.44
CA THR A 703 -29.71 -40.53 -21.32
C THR A 703 -29.80 -39.58 -20.12
N ALA A 704 -30.96 -39.55 -19.45
CA ALA A 704 -31.17 -38.74 -18.26
C ALA A 704 -31.73 -39.59 -17.10
N THR A 705 -31.20 -39.41 -15.90
CA THR A 705 -31.76 -39.99 -14.66
C THR A 705 -32.04 -38.88 -13.65
N CYS A 706 -33.22 -38.94 -13.04
CA CYS A 706 -33.64 -37.98 -12.03
C CYS A 706 -34.12 -38.70 -10.76
N THR A 707 -33.62 -38.28 -9.60
CA THR A 707 -34.04 -38.85 -8.30
C THR A 707 -34.13 -37.73 -7.27
N GLY A 708 -35.19 -37.69 -6.45
CA GLY A 708 -35.35 -36.62 -5.45
C GLY A 708 -35.51 -35.21 -6.05
N VAL A 709 -36.11 -35.09 -7.24
CA VAL A 709 -36.31 -33.79 -7.90
C VAL A 709 -37.65 -33.16 -7.50
N LEU A 710 -37.62 -31.93 -7.04
CA LEU A 710 -38.79 -31.10 -6.71
C LEU A 710 -39.21 -30.27 -7.94
N ASP A 711 -40.52 -30.06 -8.08
CA ASP A 711 -41.13 -29.22 -9.12
C ASP A 711 -42.18 -28.30 -8.50
N SER A 712 -41.69 -27.24 -7.88
CA SER A 712 -42.50 -26.22 -7.22
C SER A 712 -41.74 -24.91 -7.27
N ASP A 713 -42.45 -23.78 -7.25
CA ASP A 713 -41.78 -22.47 -7.25
C ASP A 713 -40.78 -22.36 -6.09
N PRO A 714 -39.48 -22.13 -6.35
CA PRO A 714 -38.46 -22.00 -5.32
C PRO A 714 -38.56 -20.68 -4.53
N LEU A 715 -39.51 -19.80 -4.86
CA LEU A 715 -39.70 -18.49 -4.23
C LEU A 715 -38.41 -17.67 -4.19
N LEU A 716 -37.67 -17.69 -5.31
CA LEU A 716 -36.47 -16.87 -5.49
C LEU A 716 -36.85 -15.47 -5.99
N PRO A 717 -36.12 -14.42 -5.59
CA PRO A 717 -36.33 -13.09 -6.14
C PRO A 717 -35.98 -13.05 -7.63
N GLY A 718 -36.66 -12.20 -8.41
CA GLY A 718 -36.40 -12.05 -9.85
C GLY A 718 -35.04 -11.42 -10.20
N THR A 719 -34.36 -10.84 -9.21
CA THR A 719 -33.00 -10.31 -9.32
C THR A 719 -32.15 -10.84 -8.16
N PRO A 720 -30.84 -11.06 -8.34
CA PRO A 720 -29.96 -11.48 -7.25
C PRO A 720 -30.01 -10.42 -6.14
N ALA A 721 -30.20 -10.88 -4.90
CA ALA A 721 -30.62 -10.04 -3.77
C ALA A 721 -29.60 -9.98 -2.63
N VAL A 722 -28.46 -10.68 -2.75
CA VAL A 722 -27.45 -10.72 -1.68
C VAL A 722 -26.14 -10.08 -2.12
N ASN A 723 -25.84 -8.92 -1.54
CA ASN A 723 -24.50 -8.37 -1.46
C ASN A 723 -23.91 -8.80 -0.11
N VAL A 724 -23.00 -9.76 -0.12
CA VAL A 724 -22.24 -10.07 1.09
C VAL A 724 -21.31 -8.88 1.37
N SER A 725 -21.23 -8.44 2.63
CA SER A 725 -20.24 -7.44 3.02
C SER A 725 -18.82 -8.02 2.83
N GLY A 726 -18.15 -7.68 1.72
CA GLY A 726 -16.81 -8.16 1.38
C GLY A 726 -16.51 -8.03 -0.11
N PHE A 727 -15.23 -8.07 -0.47
CA PHE A 727 -14.80 -8.08 -1.87
C PHE A 727 -14.44 -9.51 -2.33
N PRO A 728 -14.87 -9.94 -3.54
CA PRO A 728 -15.86 -9.28 -4.40
C PRO A 728 -17.27 -9.50 -3.85
N GLU A 729 -18.20 -8.62 -4.22
CA GLU A 729 -19.62 -8.95 -4.07
C GLU A 729 -19.94 -10.13 -4.99
N LEU A 730 -20.64 -11.15 -4.47
CA LEU A 730 -21.04 -12.33 -5.22
C LEU A 730 -22.56 -12.30 -5.42
N PRO A 731 -23.07 -11.92 -6.60
CA PRO A 731 -24.49 -11.95 -6.88
C PRO A 731 -25.07 -13.36 -6.64
N GLY A 732 -26.16 -13.44 -5.89
CA GLY A 732 -26.82 -14.68 -5.49
C GLY A 732 -28.32 -14.52 -5.26
N TYR A 733 -29.07 -15.62 -5.36
CA TYR A 733 -30.52 -15.65 -5.16
C TYR A 733 -30.84 -16.35 -3.83
N LEU A 734 -31.34 -15.58 -2.86
CA LEU A 734 -31.70 -16.08 -1.54
C LEU A 734 -33.15 -16.60 -1.55
N PRO A 735 -33.42 -17.87 -1.21
CA PRO A 735 -34.79 -18.39 -1.10
C PRO A 735 -35.60 -17.59 -0.08
N ALA A 736 -36.82 -17.18 -0.43
CA ALA A 736 -37.73 -16.51 0.52
C ALA A 736 -38.24 -17.47 1.62
N VAL A 737 -38.72 -16.91 2.74
CA VAL A 737 -39.33 -17.72 3.82
C VAL A 737 -40.48 -18.56 3.26
N GLY A 738 -40.52 -19.85 3.62
CA GLY A 738 -41.53 -20.80 3.13
C GLY A 738 -41.20 -21.41 1.77
N SER A 739 -40.02 -21.10 1.20
CA SER A 739 -39.53 -21.75 0.00
C SER A 739 -39.39 -23.26 0.21
N PRO A 740 -39.80 -24.09 -0.78
CA PRO A 740 -39.63 -25.54 -0.72
C PRO A 740 -38.17 -26.00 -0.81
N VAL A 741 -37.24 -25.09 -1.13
CA VAL A 741 -35.80 -25.42 -1.16
C VAL A 741 -35.12 -25.26 0.19
N ILE A 742 -35.78 -24.64 1.16
CA ILE A 742 -35.22 -24.44 2.52
C ILE A 742 -35.29 -25.76 3.30
N ASP A 743 -34.19 -26.12 3.95
CA ASP A 743 -34.07 -27.36 4.75
C ASP A 743 -34.44 -28.63 3.96
N ALA A 744 -34.31 -28.60 2.63
CA ALA A 744 -34.84 -29.64 1.73
C ALA A 744 -34.14 -31.00 1.88
N MET A 745 -32.95 -31.05 2.51
CA MET A 745 -32.26 -32.31 2.78
C MET A 745 -31.42 -32.31 4.06
N SER A 746 -31.19 -33.49 4.63
CA SER A 746 -30.20 -33.68 5.70
C SER A 746 -28.78 -33.66 5.15
N CYS A 747 -27.89 -32.81 5.68
CA CYS A 747 -26.49 -32.72 5.27
C CYS A 747 -25.52 -32.68 6.46
N ALA A 748 -24.25 -33.03 6.21
CA ALA A 748 -23.21 -33.00 7.23
C ALA A 748 -22.79 -31.55 7.55
N PRO A 749 -22.64 -31.17 8.83
CA PRO A 749 -22.17 -29.84 9.20
C PRO A 749 -20.75 -29.54 8.68
N GLY A 750 -20.51 -28.29 8.25
CA GLY A 750 -19.16 -27.77 8.00
C GLY A 750 -18.81 -27.46 6.55
N THR A 751 -19.73 -27.60 5.61
CA THR A 751 -19.59 -27.04 4.26
C THR A 751 -20.05 -25.59 4.24
N LEU A 752 -19.55 -24.78 3.31
CA LEU A 752 -19.90 -23.36 3.19
C LEU A 752 -20.80 -23.15 1.96
N ASP A 753 -21.75 -22.20 2.02
CA ASP A 753 -22.51 -21.70 0.87
C ASP A 753 -21.67 -20.71 0.03
N GLN A 754 -22.25 -20.11 -1.02
CA GLN A 754 -21.57 -19.11 -1.88
C GLN A 754 -21.01 -17.91 -1.11
N ARG A 755 -21.60 -17.55 0.03
CA ARG A 755 -21.28 -16.33 0.82
C ARG A 755 -20.25 -16.60 1.91
N GLY A 756 -20.26 -17.82 2.40
CA GLY A 756 -19.32 -18.34 3.39
C GLY A 756 -20.06 -18.74 4.65
N VAL A 757 -21.39 -18.83 4.56
CA VAL A 757 -22.28 -19.27 5.62
C VAL A 757 -22.20 -20.78 5.69
N GLY A 758 -21.97 -21.32 6.87
CA GLY A 758 -21.89 -22.76 7.08
C GLY A 758 -23.24 -23.44 6.86
N ARG A 759 -23.26 -24.64 6.30
CA ARG A 759 -24.45 -25.47 6.17
C ARG A 759 -24.43 -26.62 7.19
N PRO A 760 -25.60 -27.07 7.70
CA PRO A 760 -26.90 -26.41 7.61
C PRO A 760 -27.00 -25.21 8.57
N GLN A 761 -27.85 -24.24 8.27
CA GLN A 761 -28.25 -23.17 9.21
C GLN A 761 -29.61 -23.45 9.89
N GLY A 762 -30.39 -24.37 9.35
CA GLY A 762 -31.67 -24.83 9.90
C GLY A 762 -31.65 -26.33 10.24
N ALA A 763 -32.79 -26.99 10.01
CA ALA A 763 -32.94 -28.43 10.21
C ALA A 763 -32.22 -29.27 9.13
N GLY A 764 -31.91 -28.67 7.98
CA GLY A 764 -31.27 -29.30 6.83
C GLY A 764 -30.51 -28.28 5.99
N CYS A 765 -29.87 -28.74 4.91
CA CYS A 765 -29.28 -27.87 3.90
C CYS A 765 -30.35 -27.41 2.92
N ASP A 766 -30.22 -26.16 2.48
CA ASP A 766 -31.01 -25.61 1.39
C ASP A 766 -30.50 -26.10 0.03
N PHE A 767 -31.40 -26.38 -0.92
CA PHE A 767 -30.99 -26.52 -2.31
C PHE A 767 -30.59 -25.17 -2.91
N GLY A 768 -29.59 -25.18 -3.78
CA GLY A 768 -29.08 -23.98 -4.46
C GLY A 768 -27.80 -23.43 -3.85
N ALA A 769 -27.36 -22.27 -4.33
CA ALA A 769 -26.08 -21.65 -4.00
C ALA A 769 -26.01 -21.08 -2.57
N LEU A 770 -27.15 -20.61 -2.05
CA LEU A 770 -27.24 -19.90 -0.78
C LEU A 770 -27.95 -20.74 0.27
N GLU A 771 -27.39 -20.72 1.47
CA GLU A 771 -27.99 -21.30 2.67
C GLU A 771 -28.63 -20.19 3.48
N ARG A 772 -29.95 -20.20 3.65
CA ARG A 772 -30.65 -19.17 4.41
C ARG A 772 -30.25 -19.26 5.88
N ARG A 773 -29.73 -18.15 6.45
CA ARG A 773 -29.37 -18.13 7.87
C ARG A 773 -30.61 -18.37 8.73
N GLY A 774 -30.48 -19.33 9.65
CA GLY A 774 -31.48 -19.65 10.66
C GLY A 774 -31.50 -18.63 11.78
N ASP A 775 -32.50 -18.74 12.64
CA ASP A 775 -32.64 -17.91 13.82
C ASP A 775 -31.76 -18.45 14.95
N HIS A 776 -30.99 -17.57 15.58
CA HIS A 776 -30.03 -17.92 16.63
C HIS A 776 -30.28 -17.11 17.90
N ASP A 777 -30.31 -17.79 19.05
CA ASP A 777 -30.51 -17.13 20.33
C ASP A 777 -29.19 -16.61 20.94
N LEU A 778 -29.20 -15.36 21.40
CA LEU A 778 -28.18 -14.78 22.27
C LEU A 778 -28.71 -14.72 23.70
N THR A 779 -28.11 -15.50 24.60
CA THR A 779 -28.33 -15.38 26.03
C THR A 779 -27.27 -14.47 26.65
N VAL A 780 -27.68 -13.35 27.25
CA VAL A 780 -26.82 -12.48 28.03
C VAL A 780 -27.08 -12.71 29.51
N THR A 781 -26.03 -13.07 30.25
CA THR A 781 -26.06 -13.25 31.70
C THR A 781 -25.26 -12.15 32.40
N LEU A 782 -25.85 -11.56 33.44
CA LEU A 782 -25.14 -10.68 34.37
C LEU A 782 -24.73 -11.53 35.56
N SER A 783 -23.46 -11.47 35.96
CA SER A 783 -22.87 -12.31 37.00
C SER A 783 -21.92 -11.52 37.92
N GLY A 784 -21.47 -12.14 39.02
CA GLY A 784 -20.60 -11.52 40.00
C GLY A 784 -21.36 -10.89 41.17
N SER A 785 -20.63 -10.24 42.08
CA SER A 785 -21.19 -9.67 43.31
C SER A 785 -21.80 -8.28 43.12
N GLY A 786 -21.58 -7.64 41.97
CA GLY A 786 -22.04 -6.28 41.65
C GLY A 786 -23.16 -6.24 40.61
N THR A 787 -23.60 -5.02 40.28
CA THR A 787 -24.64 -4.79 39.27
C THR A 787 -24.14 -3.92 38.11
N GLY A 788 -24.79 -4.08 36.96
CA GLY A 788 -24.52 -3.30 35.76
C GLY A 788 -25.48 -3.67 34.65
N THR A 789 -25.34 -3.05 33.50
CA THR A 789 -26.19 -3.28 32.32
C THR A 789 -25.33 -3.65 31.12
N VAL A 790 -25.86 -4.49 30.22
CA VAL A 790 -25.21 -4.79 28.94
C VAL A 790 -26.07 -4.24 27.80
N SER A 791 -25.56 -3.29 27.04
CA SER A 791 -26.20 -2.73 25.83
C SER A 791 -25.59 -3.31 24.55
N GLY A 792 -26.25 -3.10 23.40
CA GLY A 792 -25.79 -3.56 22.08
C GLY A 792 -26.59 -4.74 21.50
N ALA A 793 -27.37 -5.42 22.34
CA ALA A 793 -28.45 -6.30 21.90
C ALA A 793 -29.72 -5.50 21.54
N PRO A 794 -30.78 -6.10 20.93
CA PRO A 794 -32.00 -5.39 20.54
C PRO A 794 -32.61 -4.54 21.65
N THR A 795 -32.49 -4.99 22.90
CA THR A 795 -32.73 -4.16 24.09
C THR A 795 -31.59 -4.35 25.10
N ALA A 796 -31.39 -3.37 25.98
CA ALA A 796 -30.34 -3.45 27.00
C ALA A 796 -30.71 -4.52 28.05
N CYS A 797 -29.76 -5.40 28.36
CA CYS A 797 -29.92 -6.38 29.42
C CYS A 797 -29.72 -5.72 30.79
N VAL A 798 -30.82 -5.59 31.53
CA VAL A 798 -30.86 -5.01 32.88
C VAL A 798 -31.24 -6.03 33.96
N ALA A 799 -31.76 -7.20 33.57
CA ALA A 799 -32.17 -8.28 34.47
C ALA A 799 -31.77 -9.65 33.89
N SER A 800 -30.87 -10.35 34.59
CA SER A 800 -30.27 -11.61 34.12
C SER A 800 -31.20 -12.82 34.34
N PRO A 801 -31.32 -13.77 33.39
CA PRO A 801 -30.77 -13.74 32.03
C PRO A 801 -31.68 -12.97 31.06
N CYS A 802 -31.09 -12.34 30.04
CA CYS A 802 -31.80 -11.79 28.89
C CYS A 802 -31.60 -12.69 27.67
N ASN A 803 -32.68 -13.08 27.00
CA ASN A 803 -32.63 -13.88 25.78
C ASN A 803 -33.11 -13.04 24.60
N TYR A 804 -32.35 -13.05 23.52
CA TYR A 804 -32.65 -12.34 22.28
C TYR A 804 -32.57 -13.32 21.12
N THR A 805 -33.63 -13.39 20.32
CA THR A 805 -33.60 -14.17 19.08
C THR A 805 -33.13 -13.26 17.95
N TYR A 806 -32.00 -13.60 17.34
CA TYR A 806 -31.47 -12.95 16.15
C TYR A 806 -31.92 -13.72 14.93
N ARG A 807 -32.73 -13.07 14.10
CA ARG A 807 -33.26 -13.67 12.87
C ARG A 807 -32.22 -13.55 11.76
N GLY A 808 -31.78 -14.69 11.24
CA GLY A 808 -30.54 -14.77 10.46
C GLY A 808 -30.40 -13.78 9.31
N GLU A 809 -31.43 -13.62 8.47
CA GLU A 809 -31.41 -12.74 7.29
C GLU A 809 -32.00 -11.33 7.54
N VAL A 810 -32.45 -11.03 8.76
CA VAL A 810 -33.08 -9.74 9.10
C VAL A 810 -32.21 -8.95 10.08
N ASP A 811 -31.66 -9.61 11.09
CA ASP A 811 -30.90 -9.01 12.16
C ASP A 811 -29.38 -9.07 11.83
N PRO A 812 -28.55 -8.17 12.39
CA PRO A 812 -27.13 -8.10 12.05
C PRO A 812 -26.36 -9.35 12.51
N LEU A 813 -25.51 -9.88 11.61
CA LEU A 813 -24.69 -11.07 11.89
C LEU A 813 -23.65 -10.84 12.99
N ARG A 814 -23.15 -9.61 13.15
CA ARG A 814 -22.20 -9.23 14.21
C ARG A 814 -22.82 -8.24 15.18
N VAL A 815 -22.68 -8.53 16.47
CA VAL A 815 -23.25 -7.77 17.59
C VAL A 815 -22.13 -7.32 18.49
N THR A 816 -22.02 -6.01 18.73
CA THR A 816 -21.05 -5.47 19.69
C THR A 816 -21.76 -5.16 21.00
N LEU A 817 -21.43 -5.90 22.06
CA LEU A 817 -21.95 -5.72 23.40
C LEU A 817 -21.04 -4.79 24.21
N ALA A 818 -21.66 -3.91 25.00
CA ALA A 818 -20.99 -2.99 25.90
C ALA A 818 -21.54 -3.16 27.32
N ALA A 819 -20.65 -3.36 28.30
CA ALA A 819 -21.01 -3.44 29.71
C ALA A 819 -20.82 -2.09 30.38
N THR A 820 -21.82 -1.64 31.13
CA THR A 820 -21.78 -0.42 31.94
C THR A 820 -22.06 -0.77 33.39
N PRO A 821 -21.07 -0.70 34.29
CA PRO A 821 -21.29 -0.90 35.72
C PRO A 821 -22.28 0.12 36.27
N SER A 822 -23.14 -0.31 37.21
CA SER A 822 -23.92 0.62 38.01
C SER A 822 -22.98 1.50 38.87
N PRO A 823 -23.41 2.71 39.30
CA PRO A 823 -22.59 3.57 40.15
C PRO A 823 -22.01 2.81 41.36
N GLY A 824 -20.70 2.87 41.54
CA GLY A 824 -19.99 2.20 42.65
C GLY A 824 -19.55 0.76 42.37
N HIS A 825 -20.00 0.13 41.28
CA HIS A 825 -19.57 -1.21 40.86
C HIS A 825 -18.50 -1.14 39.77
N THR A 826 -17.79 -2.24 39.54
CA THR A 826 -16.79 -2.35 38.47
C THR A 826 -17.13 -3.50 37.53
N PHE A 827 -16.81 -3.32 36.25
CA PHE A 827 -16.89 -4.39 35.26
C PHE A 827 -15.65 -5.27 35.41
N THR A 828 -15.83 -6.56 35.70
CA THR A 828 -14.72 -7.50 35.92
C THR A 828 -14.30 -8.24 34.66
N GLY A 829 -15.13 -8.22 33.61
CA GLY A 829 -14.82 -8.83 32.32
C GLY A 829 -15.97 -9.67 31.76
N TRP A 830 -15.80 -10.05 30.49
CA TRP A 830 -16.68 -10.93 29.74
C TRP A 830 -16.31 -12.41 29.96
N ASN A 831 -17.29 -13.29 29.83
CA ASN A 831 -17.13 -14.74 29.76
C ASN A 831 -18.12 -15.36 28.76
N GLY A 832 -17.93 -16.63 28.40
CA GLY A 832 -18.74 -17.30 27.36
C GLY A 832 -18.21 -17.01 25.95
N ALA A 833 -19.06 -16.51 25.05
CA ALA A 833 -18.67 -16.19 23.67
C ALA A 833 -17.72 -14.98 23.56
N CYS A 834 -17.51 -14.24 24.65
CA CYS A 834 -16.50 -13.19 24.79
C CYS A 834 -15.62 -13.47 26.02
N SER A 835 -14.42 -12.87 26.07
CA SER A 835 -13.50 -12.99 27.21
C SER A 835 -12.72 -11.72 27.48
N GLY A 836 -12.33 -11.48 28.74
CA GLY A 836 -11.49 -10.35 29.14
C GLY A 836 -12.28 -9.04 29.30
N THR A 837 -11.59 -7.90 29.40
CA THR A 837 -12.21 -6.59 29.68
C THR A 837 -12.33 -5.67 28.46
N GLY A 838 -11.91 -6.14 27.27
CA GLY A 838 -12.00 -5.40 26.01
C GLY A 838 -13.42 -5.35 25.43
N ALA A 839 -13.54 -4.87 24.18
CA ALA A 839 -14.81 -4.88 23.45
C ALA A 839 -15.29 -6.33 23.20
N CYS A 840 -16.58 -6.59 23.41
CA CYS A 840 -17.19 -7.89 23.15
C CYS A 840 -17.96 -7.85 21.82
N THR A 841 -17.44 -8.50 20.79
CA THR A 841 -18.13 -8.66 19.50
C THR A 841 -18.48 -10.13 19.30
N VAL A 842 -19.77 -10.41 19.13
CA VAL A 842 -20.33 -11.76 18.97
C VAL A 842 -20.82 -11.92 17.54
N THR A 843 -20.45 -13.01 16.88
CA THR A 843 -21.06 -13.44 15.61
C THR A 843 -22.25 -14.35 15.92
N MET A 844 -23.44 -13.97 15.43
CA MET A 844 -24.70 -14.70 15.60
C MET A 844 -24.92 -15.68 14.45
N ASP A 845 -23.99 -16.63 14.31
CA ASP A 845 -23.99 -17.74 13.33
C ASP A 845 -24.42 -19.09 13.95
N GLN A 846 -24.63 -19.10 15.26
CA GLN A 846 -25.16 -20.19 16.08
C GLN A 846 -25.69 -19.58 17.38
N ALA A 847 -26.37 -20.37 18.22
CA ALA A 847 -26.73 -19.91 19.56
C ALA A 847 -25.48 -19.55 20.38
N ARG A 848 -25.51 -18.39 21.05
CA ARG A 848 -24.38 -17.85 21.83
C ARG A 848 -24.82 -17.49 23.24
N SER A 849 -23.92 -17.66 24.19
CA SER A 849 -24.09 -17.18 25.55
C SER A 849 -22.93 -16.26 25.92
N VAL A 850 -23.24 -15.04 26.36
CA VAL A 850 -22.27 -14.08 26.88
C VAL A 850 -22.58 -13.79 28.34
N GLY A 851 -21.57 -13.87 29.19
CA GLY A 851 -21.63 -13.38 30.56
C GLY A 851 -20.87 -12.06 30.71
N ALA A 852 -21.45 -11.14 31.47
CA ALA A 852 -20.80 -9.92 31.93
C ALA A 852 -20.66 -10.01 33.46
N GLY A 853 -19.41 -10.01 33.93
CA GLY A 853 -19.11 -9.99 35.35
C GLY A 853 -19.08 -8.56 35.89
N PHE A 854 -19.75 -8.34 37.02
CA PHE A 854 -19.68 -7.11 37.79
C PHE A 854 -19.28 -7.43 39.22
N ALA A 855 -18.37 -6.66 39.79
CA ALA A 855 -18.00 -6.79 41.20
C ALA A 855 -18.63 -5.65 42.00
N SER A 856 -19.19 -6.02 43.15
CA SER A 856 -19.39 -5.07 44.22
C SER A 856 -18.02 -4.65 44.77
N PRO A 857 -17.87 -3.39 45.19
CA PRO A 857 -16.70 -3.00 45.94
C PRO A 857 -16.61 -3.87 47.19
N VAL A 858 -15.43 -4.42 47.47
CA VAL A 858 -15.16 -5.05 48.77
C VAL A 858 -15.40 -3.98 49.83
N THR A 859 -16.15 -4.28 50.89
CA THR A 859 -16.40 -3.32 51.97
C THR A 859 -16.03 -3.94 53.32
N TYR A 860 -15.64 -3.11 54.28
CA TYR A 860 -15.24 -3.48 55.63
C TYR A 860 -16.07 -2.74 56.67
N THR A 861 -16.43 -3.42 57.75
CA THR A 861 -17.20 -2.81 58.86
C THR A 861 -16.32 -1.92 59.72
N ILE A 862 -16.87 -0.82 60.22
CA ILE A 862 -16.18 0.10 61.14
C ILE A 862 -16.86 0.04 62.51
N GLY A 863 -16.10 -0.20 63.56
CA GLY A 863 -16.56 -0.39 64.93
C GLY A 863 -15.48 -0.12 65.97
N GLY A 864 -15.89 -0.17 67.24
CA GLY A 864 -15.09 0.32 68.35
C GLY A 864 -15.69 0.03 69.72
N THR A 865 -15.19 0.69 70.77
CA THR A 865 -15.72 0.60 72.14
C THR A 865 -15.93 1.99 72.76
N VAL A 866 -17.04 2.18 73.47
CA VAL A 866 -17.35 3.40 74.25
C VAL A 866 -17.12 3.17 75.75
N ASN A 867 -16.38 4.07 76.40
CA ASN A 867 -16.05 4.07 77.82
C ASN A 867 -16.54 5.37 78.50
N GLY A 868 -16.91 5.27 79.79
CA GLY A 868 -17.25 6.44 80.63
C GLY A 868 -18.62 7.07 80.37
N LEU A 869 -19.45 6.50 79.50
CA LEU A 869 -20.79 7.00 79.22
C LEU A 869 -21.75 6.69 80.38
N THR A 870 -22.15 7.72 81.14
CA THR A 870 -23.05 7.59 82.31
C THR A 870 -24.43 8.24 82.12
N SER A 871 -24.68 8.93 81.00
CA SER A 871 -25.95 9.58 80.67
C SER A 871 -26.39 9.25 79.24
N ILE A 872 -27.67 9.50 78.93
CA ILE A 872 -28.28 9.18 77.63
C ILE A 872 -28.00 10.26 76.57
N GLY A 873 -28.06 9.88 75.29
CA GLY A 873 -28.03 10.82 74.15
C GLY A 873 -26.77 10.78 73.29
N LEU A 874 -25.81 9.89 73.53
CA LEU A 874 -24.65 9.73 72.65
C LEU A 874 -25.09 9.14 71.31
N VAL A 875 -24.74 9.83 70.21
CA VAL A 875 -24.88 9.31 68.84
C VAL A 875 -23.52 9.43 68.16
N LEU A 876 -23.03 8.33 67.58
CA LEU A 876 -21.82 8.29 66.78
C LEU A 876 -22.18 8.30 65.29
N ARG A 877 -21.30 8.80 64.43
CA ARG A 877 -21.48 8.86 62.98
C ARG A 877 -20.16 8.57 62.26
N ASN A 878 -20.22 7.81 61.17
CA ASN A 878 -19.06 7.52 60.33
C ASN A 878 -19.19 8.22 58.96
N ASN A 879 -18.14 8.93 58.51
CA ASN A 879 -18.10 9.59 57.19
C ASN A 879 -19.28 10.52 56.88
N GLY A 880 -19.89 11.12 57.90
CA GLY A 880 -21.02 12.04 57.71
C GLY A 880 -22.39 11.38 57.54
N GLY A 881 -22.52 10.04 57.61
CA GLY A 881 -23.81 9.31 57.49
C GLY A 881 -23.98 8.13 58.44
N GLY A 882 -25.21 7.60 58.55
CA GLY A 882 -25.52 6.41 59.35
C GLY A 882 -25.37 6.58 60.86
N ASP A 883 -26.24 7.38 61.48
CA ASP A 883 -26.23 7.64 62.91
C ASP A 883 -26.44 6.39 63.75
N LEU A 884 -25.54 6.17 64.70
CA LEU A 884 -25.60 5.08 65.66
C LEU A 884 -25.82 5.65 67.06
N SER A 885 -27.03 5.51 67.58
CA SER A 885 -27.34 5.86 68.97
C SER A 885 -26.73 4.82 69.92
N VAL A 886 -25.92 5.28 70.88
CA VAL A 886 -25.26 4.44 71.88
C VAL A 886 -25.86 4.74 73.25
N THR A 887 -26.56 3.77 73.83
CA THR A 887 -27.34 3.96 75.06
C THR A 887 -26.58 3.60 76.34
N SER A 888 -25.45 2.89 76.23
CA SER A 888 -24.57 2.54 77.36
C SER A 888 -23.13 2.29 76.88
N ALA A 889 -22.16 2.35 77.80
CA ALA A 889 -20.77 1.98 77.51
C ALA A 889 -20.66 0.50 77.04
N GLY A 890 -19.76 0.21 76.10
CA GLY A 890 -19.61 -1.10 75.46
C GLY A 890 -19.17 -1.04 74.00
N PRO A 891 -19.01 -2.21 73.33
CA PRO A 891 -18.63 -2.27 71.91
C PRO A 891 -19.75 -1.76 70.99
N PHE A 892 -19.38 -1.17 69.86
CA PHE A 892 -20.29 -0.68 68.84
C PHE A 892 -19.77 -1.01 67.42
N THR A 893 -20.66 -1.08 66.44
CA THR A 893 -20.30 -1.25 65.02
C THR A 893 -21.34 -0.53 64.17
N PHE A 894 -20.90 0.22 63.16
CA PHE A 894 -21.78 0.91 62.22
C PHE A 894 -22.39 -0.06 61.21
N ALA A 895 -23.67 0.14 60.90
CA ALA A 895 -24.42 -0.72 59.98
C ALA A 895 -23.97 -0.58 58.51
N ALA A 896 -23.53 0.62 58.11
CA ALA A 896 -23.03 0.88 56.76
C ALA A 896 -21.50 0.63 56.68
N PRO A 897 -21.04 -0.37 55.90
CA PRO A 897 -19.62 -0.66 55.74
C PRO A 897 -18.93 0.33 54.78
N VAL A 898 -17.60 0.43 54.85
CA VAL A 898 -16.76 1.33 54.03
C VAL A 898 -16.03 0.51 52.97
N ALA A 899 -15.97 0.98 51.72
CA ALA A 899 -15.26 0.29 50.64
C ALA A 899 -13.76 0.08 50.93
N GLN A 900 -13.16 -0.97 50.39
CA GLN A 900 -11.74 -1.28 50.50
C GLN A 900 -10.90 -0.14 49.94
N GLY A 901 -9.95 0.35 50.73
CA GLY A 901 -9.18 1.54 50.40
C GLY A 901 -9.92 2.86 50.68
N GLY A 902 -11.20 2.81 51.04
CA GLY A 902 -12.00 3.95 51.46
C GLY A 902 -11.65 4.42 52.87
N ALA A 903 -11.68 5.74 53.07
CA ALA A 903 -11.46 6.32 54.38
C ALA A 903 -12.69 6.15 55.27
N TYR A 904 -12.48 5.89 56.56
CA TYR A 904 -13.49 6.02 57.61
C TYR A 904 -13.14 7.19 58.52
N ALA A 905 -14.16 7.80 59.11
CA ALA A 905 -14.07 8.95 60.00
C ALA A 905 -15.25 8.92 60.98
N VAL A 906 -15.07 8.20 62.08
CA VAL A 906 -15.99 8.11 63.21
C VAL A 906 -15.86 9.35 64.08
N THR A 907 -16.99 10.03 64.24
CA THR A 907 -17.14 11.24 65.04
C THR A 907 -18.34 11.11 65.98
N VAL A 908 -18.39 11.91 67.04
CA VAL A 908 -19.57 12.02 67.88
C VAL A 908 -20.53 12.99 67.19
N HIS A 909 -21.69 12.49 66.76
CA HIS A 909 -22.73 13.27 66.12
C HIS A 909 -23.60 14.04 67.14
N ALA A 910 -23.97 13.38 68.24
CA ALA A 910 -24.65 14.01 69.35
C ALA A 910 -23.98 13.61 70.66
N GLN A 911 -23.67 14.60 71.49
CA GLN A 911 -23.12 14.37 72.82
C GLN A 911 -24.23 13.95 73.79
N PRO A 912 -23.95 13.04 74.73
CA PRO A 912 -24.89 12.71 75.80
C PRO A 912 -25.10 13.91 76.75
N VAL A 913 -26.28 13.99 77.37
CA VAL A 913 -26.63 15.15 78.20
C VAL A 913 -25.67 15.28 79.39
N GLY A 914 -25.04 16.44 79.54
CA GLY A 914 -24.13 16.75 80.65
C GLY A 914 -22.72 16.13 80.55
N GLN A 915 -22.41 15.41 79.47
CA GLN A 915 -21.09 14.84 79.21
C GLN A 915 -20.58 15.17 77.79
N THR A 916 -19.27 15.07 77.61
CA THR A 916 -18.56 15.18 76.32
C THR A 916 -17.77 13.89 76.13
N CYS A 917 -18.09 13.19 75.06
CA CYS A 917 -17.39 12.05 74.52
C CYS A 917 -16.43 12.48 73.41
N THR A 918 -15.21 11.96 73.43
CA THR A 918 -14.20 12.16 72.39
C THR A 918 -13.83 10.82 71.73
N VAL A 919 -13.48 10.85 70.44
CA VAL A 919 -13.13 9.66 69.66
C VAL A 919 -11.62 9.64 69.40
N ALA A 920 -10.97 8.52 69.68
CA ALA A 920 -9.59 8.20 69.34
C ALA A 920 -9.55 7.02 68.35
N ASN A 921 -8.52 6.99 67.49
CA ASN A 921 -8.44 6.08 66.33
C ASN A 921 -9.69 6.12 65.43
N GLY A 922 -10.41 7.25 65.42
CA GLY A 922 -11.67 7.40 64.71
C GLY A 922 -11.52 7.48 63.20
N SER A 923 -10.31 7.61 62.65
CA SER A 923 -10.08 7.78 61.22
C SER A 923 -8.98 6.89 60.67
N GLY A 924 -9.14 6.44 59.44
CA GLY A 924 -8.13 5.64 58.73
C GLY A 924 -8.64 5.11 57.40
N ILE A 925 -7.88 4.22 56.76
CA ILE A 925 -8.28 3.53 55.53
C ILE A 925 -8.73 2.12 55.86
N ALA A 926 -9.89 1.72 55.34
CA ALA A 926 -10.44 0.39 55.54
C ALA A 926 -9.76 -0.62 54.60
N SER A 927 -8.80 -1.39 55.11
CA SER A 927 -8.16 -2.53 54.42
C SER A 927 -8.54 -3.90 55.01
N ALA A 928 -9.23 -3.89 56.16
CA ALA A 928 -9.88 -5.00 56.85
C ALA A 928 -10.98 -4.42 57.76
N ASN A 929 -11.80 -5.27 58.41
CA ASN A 929 -12.77 -4.82 59.42
C ASN A 929 -12.06 -4.07 60.56
N VAL A 930 -12.49 -2.84 60.84
CA VAL A 930 -11.90 -1.97 61.85
C VAL A 930 -12.70 -2.10 63.14
N THR A 931 -12.06 -2.54 64.22
CA THR A 931 -12.69 -2.69 65.55
C THR A 931 -12.03 -1.83 66.64
N GLY A 932 -11.01 -1.05 66.28
CA GLY A 932 -10.12 -0.35 67.22
C GLY A 932 -10.50 1.11 67.53
N VAL A 933 -11.67 1.59 67.08
CA VAL A 933 -12.12 2.95 67.40
C VAL A 933 -12.46 3.03 68.89
N LEU A 934 -11.95 4.02 69.60
CA LEU A 934 -12.17 4.18 71.04
C LEU A 934 -12.91 5.49 71.32
N VAL A 935 -14.01 5.45 72.08
CA VAL A 935 -14.76 6.64 72.49
C VAL A 935 -14.74 6.77 74.01
N SER A 936 -14.34 7.93 74.53
CA SER A 936 -14.20 8.17 75.98
C SER A 936 -15.03 9.39 76.41
N CYS A 937 -15.90 9.25 77.41
CA CYS A 937 -16.83 10.31 77.86
C CYS A 937 -16.50 10.86 79.27
N ALA A 938 -16.67 12.19 79.46
CA ALA A 938 -16.44 12.92 80.72
C ALA A 938 -17.45 14.08 80.92
N ALA A 939 -17.62 14.64 82.14
CA ALA A 939 -18.64 15.67 82.45
C ALA A 939 -18.31 17.10 81.95
N ASN A 940 -19.34 17.92 81.65
CA ASN A 940 -19.20 19.26 81.00
C ASN A 940 -19.05 20.46 81.96
N THR A 941 -18.25 21.46 81.56
CA THR A 941 -18.13 22.81 82.17
C THR A 941 -18.40 23.90 81.12
N TYR A 942 -18.82 25.11 81.49
CA TYR A 942 -19.38 26.09 80.54
C TYR A 942 -18.77 27.49 80.64
N ALA A 943 -18.21 27.97 79.54
CA ALA A 943 -17.68 29.33 79.46
C ALA A 943 -18.82 30.37 79.41
N VAL A 944 -18.67 31.49 80.14
CA VAL A 944 -19.43 32.71 79.88
C VAL A 944 -18.58 33.61 79.00
N SER A 945 -18.98 33.67 77.75
CA SER A 945 -18.20 34.27 76.67
C SER A 945 -18.73 35.68 76.39
N ALA A 946 -17.86 36.64 76.15
CA ALA A 946 -18.25 37.96 75.68
C ALA A 946 -18.11 38.01 74.16
N MET A 947 -19.05 38.64 73.44
CA MET A 947 -18.98 38.73 71.99
C MET A 947 -19.41 40.10 71.44
N PRO A 948 -18.55 40.75 70.62
CA PRO A 948 -17.14 40.42 70.39
C PRO A 948 -16.25 40.62 71.64
N PRO A 949 -15.38 39.66 72.03
CA PRO A 949 -14.66 39.67 73.32
C PRO A 949 -13.60 40.77 73.49
N VAL A 950 -13.18 41.41 72.38
CA VAL A 950 -12.22 42.53 72.36
C VAL A 950 -12.90 43.87 72.70
N HIS A 951 -14.19 43.94 72.42
CA HIS A 951 -15.04 45.12 72.48
C HIS A 951 -16.22 44.93 73.45
N LEU A 952 -16.22 43.82 74.19
CA LEU A 952 -17.15 43.49 75.27
C LEU A 952 -16.41 42.50 76.18
N THR A 953 -16.32 42.75 77.48
CA THR A 953 -15.60 41.85 78.42
C THR A 953 -16.51 41.42 79.58
N CYS A 954 -16.50 40.11 79.90
CA CYS A 954 -17.35 39.49 80.95
C CYS A 954 -16.53 38.81 82.05
N THR A 955 -16.96 38.89 83.32
CA THR A 955 -16.25 38.27 84.46
C THR A 955 -17.22 37.61 85.47
N PRO A 956 -16.95 36.36 85.95
CA PRO A 956 -15.89 35.40 85.55
C PRO A 956 -16.22 34.63 84.25
N ALA A 957 -15.20 34.13 83.54
CA ALA A 957 -15.33 33.61 82.17
C ALA A 957 -15.69 32.11 82.04
N VAL A 958 -15.68 31.34 83.13
CA VAL A 958 -16.10 29.92 83.12
C VAL A 958 -16.89 29.60 84.39
N VAL A 959 -18.02 28.92 84.20
CA VAL A 959 -18.96 28.48 85.23
C VAL A 959 -19.32 27.01 85.01
N THR A 960 -19.64 26.26 86.06
CA THR A 960 -20.18 24.90 85.93
C THR A 960 -21.64 24.94 85.46
N HIS A 961 -22.22 23.81 85.02
CA HIS A 961 -23.62 23.73 84.57
C HIS A 961 -24.60 24.35 85.60
N GLY A 962 -24.95 25.63 85.44
CA GLY A 962 -25.88 26.41 86.28
C GLY A 962 -25.43 27.79 86.86
N GLY A 963 -24.22 28.36 86.63
CA GLY A 963 -23.69 29.62 87.27
C GLY A 963 -23.97 31.00 86.57
N THR A 964 -23.44 32.19 86.99
CA THR A 964 -23.71 33.57 86.38
C THR A 964 -22.48 34.55 86.28
N ALA A 965 -22.53 35.65 85.47
CA ALA A 965 -21.44 36.66 85.23
C ALA A 965 -21.87 38.12 84.78
N THR A 966 -20.96 39.13 84.75
CA THR A 966 -21.22 40.57 84.38
C THR A 966 -20.33 41.11 83.24
N CYS A 967 -20.82 41.99 82.34
CA CYS A 967 -20.17 42.41 81.07
C CYS A 967 -20.23 43.93 80.66
N ASN A 968 -19.14 44.50 80.11
CA ASN A 968 -19.03 45.93 79.67
C ASN A 968 -18.56 46.10 78.21
N ALA A 969 -19.14 47.02 77.42
CA ALA A 969 -18.91 47.18 75.97
C ALA A 969 -18.11 48.43 75.56
N THR A 970 -17.30 48.28 74.51
CA THR A 970 -16.40 49.29 73.91
C THR A 970 -16.43 49.12 72.38
N PRO A 971 -17.25 49.84 71.59
CA PRO A 971 -17.47 49.59 70.16
C PRO A 971 -16.20 49.47 69.29
N PRO A 972 -16.19 48.56 68.27
CA PRO A 972 -15.12 48.46 67.28
C PRO A 972 -14.99 49.73 66.42
N ALA A 973 -13.78 50.00 65.91
CA ALA A 973 -13.55 51.14 65.03
C ALA A 973 -14.46 51.07 63.79
N GLY A 974 -15.19 52.16 63.54
CA GLY A 974 -16.12 52.25 62.42
C GLY A 974 -17.51 51.64 62.68
N GLN A 975 -17.91 51.45 63.95
CA GLN A 975 -19.25 50.98 64.33
C GLN A 975 -19.70 51.62 65.66
N ALA A 976 -21.00 51.76 65.88
CA ALA A 976 -21.57 52.32 67.13
C ALA A 976 -22.41 51.28 67.87
N THR A 977 -22.42 51.29 69.22
CA THR A 977 -23.20 50.34 70.04
C THR A 977 -24.69 50.50 69.74
N GLN A 978 -25.27 49.46 69.15
CA GLN A 978 -26.64 49.43 68.70
C GLN A 978 -27.55 48.73 69.73
N SER A 979 -27.09 47.63 70.36
CA SER A 979 -27.78 46.96 71.49
C SER A 979 -26.85 46.01 72.26
N ILE A 980 -27.20 45.58 73.48
CA ILE A 980 -26.49 44.52 74.23
C ILE A 980 -27.53 43.55 74.83
N SER A 981 -27.40 42.25 74.58
CA SER A 981 -28.32 41.19 75.02
C SER A 981 -27.65 39.80 75.11
N GLY A 982 -28.27 38.83 75.79
CA GLY A 982 -27.75 37.46 75.90
C GLY A 982 -27.70 36.92 77.34
N CYS A 983 -27.50 35.62 77.50
CA CYS A 983 -27.47 34.89 78.78
C CYS A 983 -28.57 35.29 79.79
N TYR A 984 -29.80 35.59 79.33
CA TYR A 984 -30.97 35.92 80.15
C TYR A 984 -30.79 37.10 81.15
N GLY A 985 -30.09 38.16 80.72
CA GLY A 985 -29.67 39.33 81.52
C GLY A 985 -30.38 40.69 81.24
N SER A 986 -29.85 41.81 81.77
CA SER A 986 -30.42 43.18 81.60
C SER A 986 -29.37 44.32 81.45
N ALA A 987 -29.71 45.43 80.73
CA ALA A 987 -28.81 46.56 80.35
C ALA A 987 -29.17 47.95 80.94
N THR A 988 -28.20 48.87 81.19
CA THR A 988 -28.42 50.25 81.73
C THR A 988 -27.38 51.32 81.25
N GLY A 989 -27.76 52.62 81.12
CA GLY A 989 -26.85 53.81 80.95
C GLY A 989 -27.01 54.66 79.66
N ALA A 990 -26.52 55.93 79.63
CA ALA A 990 -26.59 56.82 78.44
C ALA A 990 -25.64 56.34 77.32
N GLY A 991 -26.20 55.97 76.17
CA GLY A 991 -25.48 55.30 75.06
C GLY A 991 -25.33 53.77 75.20
N VAL A 992 -25.90 53.16 76.27
CA VAL A 992 -26.02 51.72 76.57
C VAL A 992 -24.74 50.87 76.36
N ASN A 993 -23.83 50.85 77.35
CA ASN A 993 -22.54 50.14 77.27
C ASN A 993 -22.28 49.09 78.41
N THR A 994 -23.28 48.64 79.18
CA THR A 994 -23.08 47.76 80.37
C THR A 994 -24.24 46.75 80.56
N TYR A 995 -23.96 45.46 80.91
CA TYR A 995 -24.92 44.32 80.91
C TYR A 995 -24.59 43.15 81.91
N THR A 996 -25.57 42.51 82.58
CA THR A 996 -25.36 41.40 83.59
C THR A 996 -26.19 40.12 83.31
N THR A 997 -25.68 38.88 83.47
CA THR A 997 -26.35 37.59 83.08
C THR A 997 -27.20 36.88 84.14
N GLY A 998 -28.10 35.96 83.71
CA GLY A 998 -28.79 34.93 84.51
C GLY A 998 -28.11 33.54 84.50
N PRO A 999 -28.71 32.47 85.10
CA PRO A 999 -28.11 31.12 85.30
C PRO A 999 -27.72 30.37 84.01
N VAL A 1000 -26.53 29.79 83.97
CA VAL A 1000 -25.83 29.32 82.76
C VAL A 1000 -25.68 27.81 82.75
N THR A 1001 -26.63 27.10 82.14
CA THR A 1001 -26.68 25.63 82.01
C THR A 1001 -26.01 25.13 80.71
N GLY A 1002 -25.29 26.00 80.02
CA GLY A 1002 -24.61 25.73 78.75
C GLY A 1002 -23.68 26.91 78.48
N ALA A 1003 -22.62 26.76 77.69
CA ALA A 1003 -21.74 27.88 77.39
C ALA A 1003 -22.61 28.98 76.74
N CYS A 1004 -22.66 30.15 77.37
CA CYS A 1004 -23.56 31.20 76.97
C CYS A 1004 -22.73 32.44 76.64
N THR A 1005 -23.26 33.24 75.73
CA THR A 1005 -22.58 34.43 75.24
C THR A 1005 -23.44 35.65 75.51
N VAL A 1006 -22.83 36.67 76.09
CA VAL A 1006 -23.39 38.02 76.11
C VAL A 1006 -22.90 38.73 74.86
N THR A 1007 -23.84 39.29 74.10
CA THR A 1007 -23.60 39.83 72.77
C THR A 1007 -23.95 41.30 72.73
N ALA A 1008 -22.97 42.12 72.37
CA ALA A 1008 -23.19 43.50 71.96
C ALA A 1008 -23.27 43.55 70.43
N THR A 1009 -24.32 44.17 69.89
CA THR A 1009 -24.40 44.48 68.47
C THR A 1009 -23.94 45.92 68.24
N PHE A 1010 -23.08 46.07 67.25
CA PHE A 1010 -22.59 47.35 66.78
C PHE A 1010 -23.10 47.52 65.36
N ALA A 1011 -23.71 48.66 65.04
CA ALA A 1011 -24.24 48.89 63.70
C ALA A 1011 -23.10 49.18 62.72
N PRO A 1012 -23.10 48.57 61.52
CA PRO A 1012 -22.12 48.88 60.49
C PRO A 1012 -22.21 50.36 60.13
N LEU A 1013 -21.07 51.02 59.97
CA LEU A 1013 -21.03 52.23 59.18
C LEU A 1013 -21.31 51.87 57.68
N PRO A 1014 -21.73 52.83 56.84
CA PRO A 1014 -22.33 52.62 55.51
C PRO A 1014 -21.55 51.72 54.52
N THR A 1015 -22.19 51.07 53.54
CA THR A 1015 -21.45 50.34 52.49
C THR A 1015 -21.18 51.22 51.27
N HIS A 1016 -20.04 50.98 50.61
CA HIS A 1016 -19.41 51.83 49.61
C HIS A 1016 -19.15 51.03 48.33
N THR A 1017 -19.48 51.56 47.15
CA THR A 1017 -19.24 50.86 45.88
C THR A 1017 -17.74 50.78 45.56
N LEU A 1018 -17.33 49.75 44.84
CA LEU A 1018 -15.94 49.56 44.40
C LEU A 1018 -15.87 49.52 42.88
N GLY A 1019 -15.13 50.45 42.31
CA GLY A 1019 -14.95 50.62 40.89
C GLY A 1019 -13.70 51.40 40.55
N GLY A 1020 -13.54 51.67 39.27
CA GLY A 1020 -12.30 52.21 38.76
C GLY A 1020 -12.42 52.60 37.30
N ASN A 1021 -11.28 52.90 36.68
CA ASN A 1021 -11.19 53.22 35.28
C ASN A 1021 -10.12 52.37 34.59
N VAL A 1022 -10.45 51.80 33.43
CA VAL A 1022 -9.50 51.10 32.58
C VAL A 1022 -9.00 52.03 31.48
N THR A 1023 -7.69 52.09 31.29
CA THR A 1023 -7.02 52.88 30.26
C THR A 1023 -5.99 52.07 29.49
N GLY A 1024 -5.81 52.38 28.21
CA GLY A 1024 -4.83 51.72 27.34
C GLY A 1024 -5.30 50.39 26.74
N LEU A 1025 -6.52 49.92 27.02
CA LEU A 1025 -7.08 48.68 26.47
C LEU A 1025 -7.42 48.84 24.99
N THR A 1026 -6.67 48.19 24.11
CA THR A 1026 -6.86 48.22 22.65
C THR A 1026 -7.38 46.91 22.05
N SER A 1027 -7.59 45.87 22.86
CA SER A 1027 -8.06 44.53 22.47
C SER A 1027 -9.04 43.94 23.51
N THR A 1028 -9.77 42.90 23.14
CA THR A 1028 -10.78 42.25 23.98
C THR A 1028 -10.19 41.16 24.88
N GLY A 1029 -10.94 40.73 25.91
CA GLY A 1029 -10.57 39.57 26.76
C GLY A 1029 -10.09 39.89 28.17
N LEU A 1030 -10.04 41.16 28.57
CA LEU A 1030 -9.70 41.54 29.95
C LEU A 1030 -10.80 41.12 30.94
N VAL A 1031 -10.42 40.41 32.01
CA VAL A 1031 -11.30 40.08 33.14
C VAL A 1031 -10.61 40.49 34.45
N LEU A 1032 -11.28 41.31 35.25
CA LEU A 1032 -10.84 41.74 36.57
C LEU A 1032 -11.49 40.89 37.67
N ARG A 1033 -10.84 40.74 38.81
CA ARG A 1033 -11.35 39.95 39.93
C ARG A 1033 -11.14 40.65 41.25
N ASN A 1034 -12.19 40.71 42.08
CA ASN A 1034 -12.12 41.16 43.47
C ASN A 1034 -12.74 40.08 44.35
N GLY A 1035 -11.91 39.36 45.10
CA GLY A 1035 -12.35 38.19 45.88
C GLY A 1035 -13.01 37.10 45.02
N GLY A 1036 -14.31 36.85 45.24
CA GLY A 1036 -15.09 35.83 44.52
C GLY A 1036 -15.72 36.30 43.20
N GLU A 1037 -15.73 37.60 42.91
CA GLU A 1037 -16.38 38.17 41.72
C GLU A 1037 -15.40 38.35 40.56
N SER A 1038 -15.79 37.90 39.36
CA SER A 1038 -15.06 38.14 38.11
C SER A 1038 -15.87 39.04 37.18
N LEU A 1039 -15.25 40.12 36.69
CA LEU A 1039 -15.85 41.18 35.90
C LEU A 1039 -15.15 41.29 34.53
N PRO A 1040 -15.80 40.86 33.43
CA PRO A 1040 -15.29 41.11 32.07
C PRO A 1040 -15.35 42.59 31.70
N VAL A 1041 -14.28 43.14 31.11
CA VAL A 1041 -14.18 44.54 30.68
C VAL A 1041 -13.92 44.58 29.17
N ALA A 1042 -14.87 45.17 28.43
CA ALA A 1042 -14.85 45.17 26.96
C ALA A 1042 -14.15 46.37 26.32
N ALA A 1043 -14.01 47.50 27.03
CA ALA A 1043 -13.44 48.74 26.51
C ALA A 1043 -12.81 49.60 27.62
N ASN A 1044 -12.04 50.62 27.22
CA ASN A 1044 -11.59 51.67 28.13
C ASN A 1044 -12.78 52.40 28.75
N GLY A 1045 -12.63 52.84 30.00
CA GLY A 1045 -13.66 53.57 30.72
C GLY A 1045 -13.92 53.03 32.12
N ALA A 1046 -14.94 53.60 32.76
CA ALA A 1046 -15.27 53.27 34.13
C ALA A 1046 -15.84 51.86 34.25
N PHE A 1047 -15.43 51.13 35.29
CA PHE A 1047 -15.99 49.85 35.68
C PHE A 1047 -16.39 49.89 37.15
N THR A 1048 -17.32 49.04 37.56
CA THR A 1048 -17.75 48.93 38.95
C THR A 1048 -18.10 47.48 39.23
N PHE A 1049 -17.56 46.93 40.31
CA PHE A 1049 -17.94 45.62 40.82
C PHE A 1049 -19.31 45.68 41.47
N THR A 1050 -20.08 44.59 41.37
CA THR A 1050 -21.42 44.54 41.93
C THR A 1050 -21.41 44.30 43.45
N GLN A 1051 -20.35 43.67 43.97
CA GLN A 1051 -20.14 43.55 45.41
C GLN A 1051 -19.55 44.85 46.00
N THR A 1052 -20.22 45.41 47.02
CA THR A 1052 -19.81 46.65 47.73
C THR A 1052 -18.89 46.36 48.93
N VAL A 1053 -18.04 47.32 49.30
CA VAL A 1053 -17.12 47.25 50.46
C VAL A 1053 -17.75 47.96 51.67
N ALA A 1054 -17.72 47.38 52.86
CA ALA A 1054 -18.27 48.02 54.07
C ALA A 1054 -17.42 49.21 54.55
N ASP A 1055 -18.00 50.16 55.31
CA ASP A 1055 -17.26 51.26 55.95
C ASP A 1055 -16.21 50.69 56.93
N GLY A 1056 -14.95 51.10 56.80
CA GLY A 1056 -13.82 50.48 57.50
C GLY A 1056 -13.27 49.21 56.81
N GLY A 1057 -13.94 48.71 55.77
CA GLY A 1057 -13.58 47.48 55.06
C GLY A 1057 -12.40 47.61 54.10
N SER A 1058 -12.02 46.50 53.46
CA SER A 1058 -10.90 46.43 52.52
C SER A 1058 -11.26 45.72 51.22
N TYR A 1059 -10.51 46.00 50.15
CA TYR A 1059 -10.66 45.36 48.84
C TYR A 1059 -9.29 44.99 48.24
N ASP A 1060 -9.27 44.08 47.26
CA ASP A 1060 -8.08 43.69 46.50
C ASP A 1060 -8.44 43.19 45.08
N VAL A 1061 -8.19 44.04 44.08
CA VAL A 1061 -8.54 43.85 42.67
C VAL A 1061 -7.33 43.33 41.89
N THR A 1062 -7.49 42.20 41.22
CA THR A 1062 -6.47 41.54 40.40
C THR A 1062 -6.94 41.36 38.96
N VAL A 1063 -6.02 41.13 38.02
CA VAL A 1063 -6.36 40.71 36.66
C VAL A 1063 -6.47 39.20 36.62
N ALA A 1064 -7.66 38.68 36.36
CA ALA A 1064 -7.92 37.24 36.24
C ALA A 1064 -7.63 36.70 34.84
N THR A 1065 -7.84 37.50 33.79
CA THR A 1065 -7.52 37.14 32.41
C THR A 1065 -6.96 38.35 31.68
N GLN A 1066 -5.79 38.20 31.08
CA GLN A 1066 -5.12 39.25 30.29
C GLN A 1066 -5.71 39.32 28.88
N PRO A 1067 -5.93 40.52 28.31
CA PRO A 1067 -6.38 40.69 26.93
C PRO A 1067 -5.28 40.33 25.93
N SER A 1068 -5.65 39.88 24.73
CA SER A 1068 -4.68 39.42 23.72
C SER A 1068 -3.77 40.56 23.22
N GLY A 1069 -2.45 40.35 23.23
CA GLY A 1069 -1.46 41.33 22.74
C GLY A 1069 -1.20 42.51 23.68
N GLN A 1070 -1.68 42.42 24.91
CA GLN A 1070 -1.50 43.43 25.95
C GLN A 1070 -1.28 42.75 27.30
N ARG A 1071 -0.69 43.49 28.23
CA ARG A 1071 -0.62 43.13 29.63
C ARG A 1071 -1.14 44.29 30.46
N CYS A 1072 -2.20 44.03 31.20
CA CYS A 1072 -2.84 44.97 32.10
C CYS A 1072 -2.32 44.77 33.53
N THR A 1073 -2.01 45.88 34.18
CA THR A 1073 -1.66 45.94 35.59
C THR A 1073 -2.68 46.81 36.32
N VAL A 1074 -2.86 46.53 37.60
CA VAL A 1074 -3.84 47.25 38.45
C VAL A 1074 -3.07 48.08 39.47
N ALA A 1075 -3.37 49.37 39.52
CA ALA A 1075 -2.91 50.33 40.52
C ALA A 1075 -4.08 50.75 41.41
N ASN A 1076 -3.77 51.11 42.67
CA ASN A 1076 -4.75 51.21 43.76
C ASN A 1076 -5.59 49.92 43.89
N ALA A 1077 -4.96 48.79 43.56
CA ALA A 1077 -5.59 47.47 43.50
C ALA A 1077 -6.22 47.08 44.84
N SER A 1078 -5.63 47.52 45.95
CA SER A 1078 -6.15 47.26 47.28
C SER A 1078 -6.23 48.52 48.14
N GLY A 1079 -7.14 48.48 49.10
CA GLY A 1079 -7.35 49.54 50.09
C GLY A 1079 -7.97 48.94 51.34
N SER A 1080 -7.78 49.59 52.49
CA SER A 1080 -8.35 49.18 53.79
C SER A 1080 -8.89 50.42 54.51
N ASN A 1081 -9.81 50.24 55.47
CA ASN A 1081 -10.55 51.33 56.10
C ASN A 1081 -11.31 52.24 55.11
N VAL A 1082 -12.00 51.63 54.14
CA VAL A 1082 -12.82 52.36 53.16
C VAL A 1082 -13.97 53.06 53.85
N THR A 1083 -14.04 54.39 53.90
CA THR A 1083 -15.16 55.14 54.51
C THR A 1083 -16.03 55.91 53.51
N ALA A 1084 -15.81 55.68 52.22
CA ALA A 1084 -16.57 56.24 51.09
C ALA A 1084 -16.44 55.31 49.86
N SER A 1085 -17.35 55.42 48.87
CA SER A 1085 -17.27 54.65 47.61
C SER A 1085 -15.94 54.85 46.89
N VAL A 1086 -15.28 53.75 46.56
CA VAL A 1086 -13.96 53.71 45.92
C VAL A 1086 -14.17 53.62 44.42
N ASN A 1087 -13.75 54.62 43.68
CA ASN A 1087 -13.90 54.70 42.21
C ASN A 1087 -12.57 54.97 41.49
N ASN A 1088 -11.44 54.86 42.21
CA ASN A 1088 -10.11 55.25 41.74
C ASN A 1088 -9.17 54.05 41.49
N VAL A 1089 -9.69 52.82 41.43
CA VAL A 1089 -8.89 51.67 40.97
C VAL A 1089 -8.52 51.92 39.51
N GLN A 1090 -7.23 51.91 39.19
CA GLN A 1090 -6.74 52.21 37.85
C GLN A 1090 -6.18 50.96 37.21
N VAL A 1091 -6.75 50.55 36.08
CA VAL A 1091 -6.22 49.45 35.30
C VAL A 1091 -5.53 50.04 34.08
N ALA A 1092 -4.20 49.87 34.03
CA ALA A 1092 -3.38 50.33 32.92
C ALA A 1092 -2.99 49.13 32.08
N CYS A 1093 -3.49 49.09 30.85
CA CYS A 1093 -3.10 48.11 29.85
C CYS A 1093 -2.01 48.68 28.97
N ALA A 1094 -0.93 47.93 28.79
CA ALA A 1094 0.14 48.27 27.88
C ALA A 1094 0.30 47.17 26.82
N PRO A 1095 0.66 47.52 25.58
CA PRO A 1095 1.03 46.55 24.55
C PRO A 1095 2.14 45.61 25.05
N TYR A 1096 1.93 44.31 24.87
CA TYR A 1096 2.87 43.28 25.31
C TYR A 1096 2.84 42.09 24.35
N PHE A 1097 4.01 41.72 23.87
CA PHE A 1097 4.23 40.54 23.04
C PHE A 1097 5.30 39.66 23.68
N GLU A 1098 5.12 38.34 23.64
CA GLU A 1098 6.06 37.36 24.15
C GLU A 1098 6.12 36.18 23.19
N GLY A 1099 7.31 35.67 22.93
CA GLY A 1099 7.54 34.60 21.97
C GLY A 1099 8.88 33.90 22.18
N THR A 1100 9.11 32.83 21.44
CA THR A 1100 10.37 32.07 21.52
C THR A 1100 11.34 32.57 20.46
N THR A 1101 12.56 32.95 20.85
CA THR A 1101 13.58 33.41 19.90
C THR A 1101 14.04 32.30 18.97
N VAL A 1102 14.59 32.63 17.80
CA VAL A 1102 15.06 31.64 16.81
C VAL A 1102 16.54 31.87 16.52
N PRO A 1103 17.46 31.47 17.45
CA PRO A 1103 18.89 31.58 17.23
C PRO A 1103 19.36 30.58 16.16
N ALA A 1104 20.47 30.90 15.49
CA ALA A 1104 21.07 29.99 14.49
C ALA A 1104 21.50 28.63 15.08
N SER A 1105 21.66 28.52 16.40
CA SER A 1105 21.96 27.28 17.13
C SER A 1105 20.75 26.36 17.35
N GLY A 1106 19.53 26.80 17.03
CA GLY A 1106 18.31 26.00 17.09
C GLY A 1106 17.59 25.91 18.45
N THR A 1107 18.22 26.30 19.56
CA THR A 1107 17.57 26.34 20.89
C THR A 1107 17.26 27.77 21.34
N GLY A 1108 16.03 28.21 21.10
CA GLY A 1108 15.51 29.52 21.52
C GLY A 1108 15.09 29.60 22.98
N GLY A 1109 15.04 30.84 23.51
CA GLY A 1109 14.49 31.15 24.83
C GLY A 1109 13.37 32.18 24.74
N THR A 1110 12.71 32.49 25.86
CA THR A 1110 11.61 33.47 25.89
C THR A 1110 12.11 34.90 25.73
N GLY A 1111 11.70 35.55 24.64
CA GLY A 1111 11.85 36.98 24.42
C GLY A 1111 10.51 37.70 24.61
N ASN A 1112 10.56 38.96 25.05
CA ASN A 1112 9.37 39.80 25.13
C ASN A 1112 9.61 41.20 24.58
N ALA A 1113 8.54 41.82 24.08
CA ALA A 1113 8.54 43.15 23.51
C ALA A 1113 7.35 43.95 24.05
N THR A 1114 7.62 45.21 24.37
CA THR A 1114 6.64 46.20 24.80
C THR A 1114 6.90 47.51 24.08
N PHE A 1115 5.90 48.39 24.05
CA PHE A 1115 6.12 49.73 23.53
C PHE A 1115 5.24 50.79 24.20
N THR A 1116 5.69 52.04 24.09
CA THR A 1116 4.95 53.24 24.50
C THR A 1116 4.96 54.26 23.36
N GLY A 1117 4.00 55.20 23.35
CA GLY A 1117 3.83 56.13 22.21
C GLY A 1117 2.96 55.52 21.11
N GLY A 1118 3.11 55.96 19.86
CA GLY A 1118 2.35 55.42 18.73
C GLY A 1118 0.92 55.92 18.58
N GLY A 1119 0.31 56.51 19.62
CA GLY A 1119 -1.09 56.92 19.59
C GLY A 1119 -2.07 55.83 20.06
N PRO A 1120 -3.35 56.17 20.29
CA PRO A 1120 -4.28 55.34 21.06
C PRO A 1120 -4.76 54.06 20.36
N ALA A 1121 -4.62 53.96 19.03
CA ALA A 1121 -5.02 52.79 18.25
C ALA A 1121 -3.84 51.85 17.92
N CYS A 1122 -2.60 52.28 18.23
CA CYS A 1122 -1.38 51.55 17.94
C CYS A 1122 -1.31 50.28 18.77
N ARG A 1123 -1.08 49.14 18.12
CA ARG A 1123 -1.00 47.81 18.76
C ARG A 1123 -0.12 46.86 17.96
N PHE A 1124 0.32 45.79 18.59
CA PHE A 1124 0.95 44.67 17.87
C PHE A 1124 -0.05 43.98 16.95
N ASP A 1125 0.34 43.75 15.70
CA ASP A 1125 -0.29 42.72 14.88
C ASP A 1125 0.28 41.36 15.31
N LEU A 1126 -0.50 40.59 16.07
CA LEU A 1126 -0.05 39.32 16.64
C LEU A 1126 0.14 38.20 15.60
N GLY A 1127 -0.45 38.34 14.40
CA GLY A 1127 -0.24 37.39 13.31
C GLY A 1127 1.05 37.65 12.53
N ALA A 1128 1.51 38.91 12.54
CA ALA A 1128 2.69 39.35 11.79
C ALA A 1128 3.90 39.66 12.68
N THR A 1129 3.73 39.91 13.97
CA THR A 1129 4.82 40.11 14.93
C THR A 1129 5.37 38.78 15.42
N GLY A 1130 6.68 38.57 15.33
CA GLY A 1130 7.28 37.30 15.72
C GLY A 1130 8.79 37.35 15.87
N PHE A 1131 9.34 36.41 16.64
CA PHE A 1131 10.78 36.16 16.63
C PHE A 1131 11.13 35.16 15.54
N GLU A 1132 12.15 35.47 14.75
CA GLU A 1132 12.53 34.77 13.53
C GLU A 1132 14.03 34.56 13.42
N ALA A 1133 14.40 33.62 12.54
CA ALA A 1133 15.79 33.40 12.18
C ALA A 1133 16.38 34.66 11.52
N ALA A 1134 17.69 34.86 11.71
CA ALA A 1134 18.39 35.98 11.09
C ALA A 1134 18.26 35.95 9.54
N PRO A 1135 18.06 37.10 8.87
CA PRO A 1135 18.02 37.16 7.41
C PRO A 1135 19.33 36.68 6.76
N ALA A 1136 19.26 36.21 5.51
CA ALA A 1136 20.41 35.63 4.79
C ALA A 1136 21.54 36.65 4.54
N THR A 1137 21.21 37.93 4.35
CA THR A 1137 22.16 39.04 4.25
C THR A 1137 22.37 39.61 5.64
N LEU A 1138 23.56 39.43 6.23
CA LEU A 1138 23.89 39.89 7.58
C LEU A 1138 24.67 41.23 7.55
N PRO A 1139 24.68 42.02 8.64
CA PRO A 1139 25.49 43.22 8.72
C PRO A 1139 26.99 42.89 8.55
N PRO A 1140 27.77 43.65 7.76
CA PRO A 1140 29.18 43.37 7.53
C PRO A 1140 29.98 43.23 8.84
N GLY A 1141 30.65 42.09 9.02
CA GLY A 1141 31.48 41.80 10.20
C GLY A 1141 30.71 41.54 11.51
N ARG A 1142 29.39 41.33 11.44
CA ARG A 1142 28.53 41.05 12.60
C ARG A 1142 27.67 39.80 12.39
N THR A 1143 27.22 39.19 13.49
CA THR A 1143 26.25 38.09 13.52
C THR A 1143 25.03 38.50 14.33
N LEU A 1144 23.88 37.84 14.10
CA LEU A 1144 22.63 38.00 14.87
C LEU A 1144 22.35 36.72 15.67
N PRO A 1145 23.10 36.46 16.77
CA PRO A 1145 23.15 35.15 17.42
C PRO A 1145 21.81 34.69 18.01
N GLN A 1146 20.91 35.63 18.34
CA GLN A 1146 19.63 35.35 18.97
C GLN A 1146 18.44 35.43 17.99
N GLY A 1147 18.70 35.62 16.69
CA GLY A 1147 17.67 35.87 15.68
C GLY A 1147 17.25 37.35 15.62
N VAL A 1148 16.08 37.61 15.03
CA VAL A 1148 15.47 38.94 14.91
C VAL A 1148 14.04 38.92 15.45
N LEU A 1149 13.58 40.05 15.96
CA LEU A 1149 12.18 40.32 16.20
C LEU A 1149 11.64 41.06 14.98
N ARG A 1150 10.79 40.40 14.20
CA ARG A 1150 9.97 41.04 13.17
C ARG A 1150 8.83 41.76 13.87
N VAL A 1151 9.01 43.05 14.15
CA VAL A 1151 7.97 43.87 14.77
C VAL A 1151 7.00 44.34 13.69
N LYS A 1152 5.70 44.08 13.84
CA LYS A 1152 4.65 44.76 13.07
C LYS A 1152 3.65 45.45 13.99
N LEU A 1153 3.63 46.78 13.94
CA LEU A 1153 2.66 47.60 14.64
C LEU A 1153 1.64 48.15 13.65
N VAL A 1154 0.38 48.27 14.07
CA VAL A 1154 -0.73 48.77 13.22
C VAL A 1154 -1.56 49.82 13.96
N GLY A 1155 -2.05 50.82 13.22
CA GLY A 1155 -2.86 51.92 13.76
C GLY A 1155 -2.05 52.98 14.50
N CYS A 1156 -0.77 53.12 14.17
CA CYS A 1156 0.15 54.06 14.81
C CYS A 1156 0.10 55.42 14.12
N SER A 1157 0.11 56.51 14.87
CA SER A 1157 0.01 57.88 14.36
C SER A 1157 1.13 58.78 14.89
N ALA A 1158 2.10 58.21 15.61
CA ALA A 1158 3.22 58.89 16.24
C ALA A 1158 4.40 57.92 16.41
N ALA A 1159 5.56 58.44 16.79
CA ALA A 1159 6.71 57.61 17.12
C ALA A 1159 6.44 56.69 18.32
N VAL A 1160 7.02 55.50 18.27
CA VAL A 1160 6.89 54.41 19.23
C VAL A 1160 8.25 54.16 19.89
N ALA A 1161 8.30 54.22 21.21
CA ALA A 1161 9.46 53.77 21.98
C ALA A 1161 9.31 52.28 22.32
N MET A 1162 10.10 51.44 21.66
CA MET A 1162 10.17 49.99 21.85
C MET A 1162 11.11 49.62 22.99
N GLU A 1163 10.74 48.60 23.74
CA GLU A 1163 11.57 47.91 24.72
C GLU A 1163 11.46 46.40 24.51
N VAL A 1164 12.60 45.76 24.18
CA VAL A 1164 12.68 44.33 23.86
C VAL A 1164 13.68 43.65 24.78
N THR A 1165 13.23 42.62 25.51
CA THR A 1165 14.07 41.79 26.37
C THR A 1165 14.36 40.46 25.70
N TRP A 1166 15.64 40.11 25.63
CA TRP A 1166 16.13 38.88 25.00
C TRP A 1166 16.56 37.84 26.05
N PRO A 1167 16.58 36.54 25.70
CA PRO A 1167 16.99 35.47 26.63
C PRO A 1167 18.44 35.61 27.12
N GLU A 1168 19.35 36.02 26.23
CA GLU A 1168 20.77 36.20 26.53
C GLU A 1168 21.19 37.67 26.48
N PRO A 1169 22.25 38.09 27.22
CA PRO A 1169 22.74 39.47 27.23
C PRO A 1169 22.98 40.03 25.82
N VAL A 1170 22.59 41.28 25.62
CA VAL A 1170 22.69 42.00 24.36
C VAL A 1170 23.96 42.84 24.40
N ALA A 1171 24.92 42.56 23.51
CA ALA A 1171 26.19 43.31 23.42
C ALA A 1171 26.15 44.44 22.37
N GLY A 1172 25.29 44.28 21.36
CA GLY A 1172 25.00 45.27 20.32
C GLY A 1172 23.59 45.03 19.77
N TYR A 1173 23.02 45.98 19.04
CA TYR A 1173 21.67 45.87 18.49
C TYR A 1173 21.56 46.61 17.16
N THR A 1174 20.90 45.99 16.18
CA THR A 1174 20.70 46.60 14.86
C THR A 1174 19.24 46.46 14.44
N LYS A 1175 18.79 47.41 13.65
CA LYS A 1175 17.57 47.34 12.86
C LYS A 1175 17.94 47.04 11.41
N HIS A 1176 17.03 46.38 10.68
CA HIS A 1176 17.13 46.06 9.26
C HIS A 1176 15.99 46.75 8.50
N GLY A 1177 16.32 47.68 7.60
CA GLY A 1177 15.32 48.45 6.84
C GLY A 1177 15.97 49.53 5.95
N LEU A 1178 15.17 50.39 5.33
CA LEU A 1178 15.69 51.47 4.46
C LEU A 1178 16.32 52.60 5.30
N ALA A 1179 17.57 53.01 5.00
CA ALA A 1179 18.30 53.97 5.83
C ALA A 1179 17.97 55.44 5.50
N ALA A 1180 17.55 55.74 4.27
CA ALA A 1180 17.08 57.03 3.78
C ALA A 1180 15.89 56.87 2.81
N SER A 1181 15.05 57.91 2.64
CA SER A 1181 13.85 57.89 1.79
C SER A 1181 14.10 57.60 0.30
N GLY A 1182 15.35 57.70 -0.16
CA GLY A 1182 15.77 57.41 -1.53
C GLY A 1182 16.41 56.04 -1.72
N ASP A 1183 16.57 55.26 -0.65
CA ASP A 1183 17.17 53.93 -0.73
C ASP A 1183 16.17 52.93 -1.33
N THR A 1184 16.65 52.06 -2.22
CA THR A 1184 15.83 51.02 -2.86
C THR A 1184 16.11 49.63 -2.31
N GLN A 1185 17.01 49.51 -1.33
CA GLN A 1185 17.41 48.26 -0.68
C GLN A 1185 17.62 48.48 0.83
N PRO A 1186 17.16 47.55 1.70
CA PRO A 1186 17.35 47.68 3.13
C PRO A 1186 18.82 47.48 3.52
N SER A 1187 19.23 48.15 4.58
CA SER A 1187 20.55 48.05 5.19
C SER A 1187 20.44 47.89 6.70
N TYR A 1188 21.58 47.68 7.34
CA TYR A 1188 21.67 47.50 8.79
C TYR A 1188 22.28 48.73 9.45
N PHE A 1189 21.59 49.25 10.46
CA PHE A 1189 22.06 50.38 11.25
C PHE A 1189 21.55 50.31 12.68
N ALA A 1190 22.18 51.08 13.56
CA ALA A 1190 21.72 51.22 14.93
C ALA A 1190 20.38 51.98 14.95
N PRO A 1191 19.31 51.45 15.57
CA PRO A 1191 18.06 52.15 15.64
C PRO A 1191 18.19 53.45 16.43
N ALA A 1192 17.33 54.42 16.10
CA ALA A 1192 17.32 55.72 16.75
C ALA A 1192 17.08 55.58 18.26
N GLY A 1193 17.85 56.32 19.07
CA GLY A 1193 17.70 56.31 20.53
C GLY A 1193 18.09 54.99 21.21
N LEU A 1194 18.88 54.13 20.56
CA LEU A 1194 19.28 52.82 21.11
C LEU A 1194 19.98 52.94 22.48
N ALA A 1195 19.42 52.28 23.48
CA ALA A 1195 20.03 52.06 24.78
C ALA A 1195 19.94 50.57 25.16
N ILE A 1196 21.07 49.97 25.54
CA ILE A 1196 21.16 48.56 25.90
C ILE A 1196 21.51 48.43 27.39
N SER A 1197 20.77 47.59 28.11
CA SER A 1197 21.03 47.29 29.51
C SER A 1197 20.82 45.80 29.78
N GLY A 1198 21.94 45.08 30.00
CA GLY A 1198 21.93 43.64 30.22
C GLY A 1198 21.30 42.88 29.04
N ARG A 1199 20.07 42.41 29.24
CA ARG A 1199 19.27 41.64 28.26
C ARG A 1199 18.30 42.50 27.44
N THR A 1200 18.17 43.78 27.74
CA THR A 1200 17.11 44.65 27.22
C THR A 1200 17.66 45.69 26.26
N ALA A 1201 17.03 45.84 25.09
CA ALA A 1201 17.28 46.90 24.13
C ALA A 1201 16.07 47.84 24.07
N ARG A 1202 16.31 49.15 24.21
CA ARG A 1202 15.32 50.21 24.07
C ARG A 1202 15.66 51.09 22.87
N PHE A 1203 14.70 51.42 22.03
CA PHE A 1203 14.91 52.23 20.83
C PHE A 1203 13.59 52.83 20.33
N THR A 1204 13.65 53.80 19.43
CA THR A 1204 12.48 54.46 18.85
C THR A 1204 12.25 54.00 17.42
N LEU A 1205 10.99 53.73 17.09
CA LEU A 1205 10.47 53.45 15.75
C LEU A 1205 9.49 54.55 15.35
N THR A 1206 9.48 54.95 14.09
CA THR A 1206 8.56 55.98 13.58
C THR A 1206 8.10 55.59 12.19
N ASP A 1207 6.78 55.56 12.02
CA ASP A 1207 6.09 55.37 10.73
C ASP A 1207 6.57 56.40 9.69
N GLY A 1208 6.98 55.91 8.52
CA GLY A 1208 7.50 56.70 7.41
C GLY A 1208 8.88 57.34 7.64
N GLN A 1209 9.73 56.76 8.49
CA GLN A 1209 11.11 57.21 8.72
C GLN A 1209 12.14 56.07 8.64
N GLN A 1210 13.40 56.39 9.00
CA GLN A 1210 14.53 55.48 8.94
C GLN A 1210 14.23 54.10 9.55
N GLY A 1211 14.27 53.12 8.67
CA GLY A 1211 14.14 51.69 8.94
C GLY A 1211 12.76 51.11 8.81
N ASP A 1212 11.74 51.94 8.63
CA ASP A 1212 10.43 51.47 8.17
C ASP A 1212 10.55 50.91 6.74
N ASP A 1213 9.73 49.93 6.39
CA ASP A 1213 9.93 49.12 5.19
C ASP A 1213 9.57 49.85 3.89
N ASP A 1214 8.63 50.81 3.95
CA ASP A 1214 8.14 51.56 2.79
C ASP A 1214 8.37 53.09 2.85
N TRP A 1215 8.94 53.59 3.97
CA TRP A 1215 9.13 55.03 4.24
C TRP A 1215 7.86 55.89 4.09
N THR A 1216 6.66 55.29 4.13
CA THR A 1216 5.38 55.96 3.91
C THR A 1216 4.61 56.04 5.22
N PRO A 1217 4.23 57.24 5.71
CA PRO A 1217 3.39 57.39 6.90
C PRO A 1217 1.96 56.85 6.68
N ASN A 1218 1.76 55.54 6.87
CA ASN A 1218 0.51 54.83 6.57
C ASN A 1218 -0.18 54.26 7.83
N GLY A 1219 0.46 54.42 8.98
CA GLY A 1219 0.05 53.95 10.29
C GLY A 1219 0.40 52.51 10.61
N GLU A 1220 1.19 51.85 9.78
CA GLU A 1220 1.84 50.57 10.03
C GLU A 1220 3.36 50.81 10.21
N ILE A 1221 3.99 50.04 11.09
CA ILE A 1221 5.44 50.08 11.30
C ILE A 1221 5.94 48.64 11.21
N ALA A 1222 6.81 48.34 10.24
CA ALA A 1222 7.31 46.99 9.98
C ALA A 1222 8.83 46.91 10.05
N ASP A 1223 9.34 46.55 11.23
CA ASP A 1223 10.72 46.83 11.62
C ASP A 1223 11.44 45.61 12.22
N PRO A 1224 12.10 44.78 11.39
CA PRO A 1224 12.93 43.70 11.88
C PRO A 1224 14.16 44.23 12.62
N SER A 1225 14.38 43.79 13.85
CA SER A 1225 15.53 44.21 14.65
C SER A 1225 16.04 43.10 15.56
N GLY A 1226 17.33 43.11 15.92
CA GLY A 1226 17.88 42.07 16.78
C GLY A 1226 19.28 42.34 17.36
N PRO A 1227 19.69 41.54 18.36
CA PRO A 1227 20.99 41.63 19.01
C PRO A 1227 22.11 41.28 18.04
N THR A 1228 23.13 42.13 17.94
CA THR A 1228 24.33 41.88 17.13
C THR A 1228 25.55 41.53 17.98
N ALA A 1229 26.39 40.64 17.46
CA ALA A 1229 27.71 40.30 17.99
C ALA A 1229 28.78 40.45 16.91
N LEU A 1230 30.06 40.64 17.28
CA LEU A 1230 31.18 40.65 16.33
C LEU A 1230 31.33 39.27 15.70
N ALA A 1231 31.44 39.19 14.37
CA ALA A 1231 31.82 37.94 13.70
C ALA A 1231 33.26 37.62 14.08
N GLY A 1232 33.49 36.51 14.78
CA GLY A 1232 34.85 36.07 15.12
C GLY A 1232 35.66 35.86 13.84
N GLY A 1233 36.84 36.47 13.75
CA GLY A 1233 37.84 36.12 12.72
C GLY A 1233 38.25 34.65 12.84
N PRO A 1234 38.72 34.02 11.76
CA PRO A 1234 39.04 32.59 11.76
C PRO A 1234 40.26 32.33 12.63
N GLY A 1235 40.09 31.61 13.74
CA GLY A 1235 41.21 31.20 14.59
C GLY A 1235 40.73 30.66 15.93
N GLY A 1236 40.86 29.34 16.10
CA GLY A 1236 40.37 28.60 17.25
C GLY A 1236 40.87 29.11 18.61
N ALA A 1237 39.93 29.23 19.53
CA ALA A 1237 40.18 29.10 20.96
C ALA A 1237 39.10 28.17 21.53
N GLN A 1238 39.49 26.92 21.77
CA GLN A 1238 38.68 25.93 22.48
C GLN A 1238 38.37 26.45 23.89
N PRO A 1239 37.13 26.29 24.42
CA PRO A 1239 36.83 26.64 25.80
C PRO A 1239 37.64 25.75 26.75
N ILE A 1240 38.28 26.39 27.72
CA ILE A 1240 39.02 25.76 28.81
C ILE A 1240 38.03 24.88 29.61
N PRO A 1241 38.32 23.59 29.84
CA PRO A 1241 37.42 22.73 30.60
C PRO A 1241 37.36 23.21 32.05
N THR A 1242 36.16 23.57 32.50
CA THR A 1242 35.88 23.85 33.90
C THR A 1242 35.81 22.53 34.68
N LEU A 1243 36.59 22.45 35.75
CA LEU A 1243 36.52 21.35 36.72
C LEU A 1243 35.12 21.34 37.33
N GLY A 1244 34.41 20.20 37.24
CA GLY A 1244 33.13 20.00 37.91
C GLY A 1244 33.25 20.16 39.43
N GLU A 1245 32.13 20.37 40.14
CA GLU A 1245 32.11 20.64 41.60
C GLU A 1245 32.93 19.63 42.43
N TRP A 1246 32.95 18.36 42.02
CA TRP A 1246 33.79 17.32 42.61
C TRP A 1246 35.29 17.50 42.32
N GLY A 1247 35.66 17.98 41.14
CA GLY A 1247 37.04 18.30 40.75
C GLY A 1247 37.59 19.51 41.52
N VAL A 1248 36.75 20.52 41.81
CA VAL A 1248 37.12 21.64 42.67
C VAL A 1248 37.28 21.18 44.12
N ALA A 1249 36.36 20.35 44.63
CA ALA A 1249 36.47 19.78 45.97
C ALA A 1249 37.72 18.90 46.15
N LEU A 1250 38.06 18.07 45.15
CA LEU A 1250 39.26 17.23 45.17
C LEU A 1250 40.54 18.08 45.12
N LEU A 1251 40.55 19.15 44.31
CA LEU A 1251 41.70 20.06 44.21
C LEU A 1251 41.89 20.89 45.50
N SER A 1252 40.79 21.31 46.14
CA SER A 1252 40.83 21.98 47.45
C SER A 1252 41.30 21.04 48.57
N ALA A 1253 40.91 19.76 48.54
CA ALA A 1253 41.39 18.74 49.48
C ALA A 1253 42.88 18.41 49.25
N LEU A 1254 43.33 18.32 48.00
CA LEU A 1254 44.74 18.11 47.63
C LEU A 1254 45.62 19.29 48.04
N LEU A 1255 45.17 20.53 47.83
CA LEU A 1255 45.88 21.74 48.28
C LEU A 1255 45.90 21.86 49.81
N GLY A 1256 44.84 21.44 50.50
CA GLY A 1256 44.79 21.34 51.96
C GLY A 1256 45.76 20.29 52.52
N LEU A 1257 45.87 19.13 51.88
CA LEU A 1257 46.82 18.06 52.25
C LEU A 1257 48.28 18.45 51.95
N LEU A 1258 48.53 19.21 50.88
CA LEU A 1258 49.85 19.78 50.57
C LEU A 1258 50.25 20.93 51.51
N ALA A 1259 49.29 21.69 52.06
CA ALA A 1259 49.54 22.69 53.09
C ALA A 1259 49.82 22.06 54.47
N LEU A 1260 49.19 20.92 54.80
CA LEU A 1260 49.44 20.17 56.03
C LEU A 1260 50.77 19.39 56.03
N ARG A 1261 51.38 19.15 54.86
CA ARG A 1261 52.69 18.47 54.73
C ARG A 1261 53.91 19.39 54.83
N ARG A 1262 53.74 20.70 55.03
CA ARG A 1262 54.85 21.68 55.18
C ARG A 1262 55.12 22.15 56.62
N ARG A 1263 54.49 21.54 57.63
CA ARG A 1263 54.83 21.73 59.06
C ARG A 1263 55.22 20.41 59.74
N ALA A 1264 56.24 19.73 59.23
CA ALA A 1264 57.04 18.76 59.97
C ALA A 1264 58.41 18.54 59.29
N TRP A 1265 59.49 19.00 59.94
CA TRP A 1265 60.91 18.61 59.79
C TRP A 1265 61.64 19.27 58.59
N LYS A 1266 62.76 20.03 58.68
CA LYS A 1266 63.84 20.24 59.66
C LYS A 1266 64.18 19.00 60.49
N VAL A 1267 64.88 18.05 59.89
CA VAL A 1267 66.29 17.69 60.12
C VAL A 1267 66.79 17.03 58.84
#